data_AF-A0A5D3E550-F1
#
_entry.id   AF-A0A5D3E550-F1
#
_cell.length_a   1.000
_cell.length_b   1.000
_cell.length_c   1.000
_cell.angle_alpha   90.00
_cell.angle_beta   90.00
_cell.angle_gamma   90.00
#
_symmetry.space_group_name_H-M   'P 1'
#
loop_
_entity.id
_entity.type
_entity.pdbx_description
1 polymer ?
#
loop_
_entity_poly.entity_id
_entity_poly.type
_entity_poly.pdbx_seq_one_letter_code
_entity_poly.pdbx_strand_id
1 'polypeptide(L)'
;MYVRDFWWDGVDEGPRSHLVSLEAVGRPVSQGMFRDCKHDTHPFEWMEKGVKDTYQNSWKDFSFELPTFSRFTCCIVGMIFWSALRILCPPLDTVAICQQENDEGVWLALLAKGVFMQRSRSSSSIPSERKVILFLMLQSIAEMLRLNVPKALKFALNNLKDSEYKTRYSSIDDVGLFDSVELSVLLCNDDFIRKLNKEWRDEDHATDVLSMSQHVPELKLPILMLGDIVISVETAARQAEERGHTLLDEIRILLVHGLLHLLGFDHEISEEAEEEMEKEEELLLKSLEWRGKGLIQSAIDAETNSNSAAVVSDDRKKEGSLRFYRPRFSYIFCDMDGTLLNSKSQITPTTVRALKEVLSRGVKVVIATGKARPAVISILEKAGLAGKDGAVSEFSPGVFLQGLLVYGRQGKEIYRRNLDQDVCRGACLYSLEKKVPLIAFGEGRCLTLFDHPLADALHTVYHEPKAEVMSSVENLLAAAEIQKILFLDTAEGVSRILRPYWSEAAGEHASVVQAVPDMLEIVPRGTSKGSGVKMLLDHLGVSAEEVMAIGDGENDIEMLELASLGIALSNGSEKTKAVANLIGPSNDEDGVAEIKFLEESGDSVFRNLGDVSVLSPILVITLAVLHDYNHRKTIHLLLRCAAQLSMRQLFEIQAQIIASPIPSIDPNLIAVKFIGVSSSHGNLRHSVLIFNHFLSSPNIFAYNALLKAFSQHNAWHTTISYFNNQLVLPNAPNPDEYTFTSVLKACAGLAQVLEGQKVHCFVTKYGCESNLFVRNSLVDLYFKVGCNCIAQKLFDEMVVRDVVSWNTLISGYCFSGMVDKARMVFDGMMEKNLVSWSTMISGYARTGNLEEARQLFENMPIRNVVSWNAMIAGYAQNEKYADAIELFRQMQHEGGLAPNDVTLVSVLSACAHLGALDLGKWIHKFIRRNKIEVGLFLGNALADMYAKCGCILEAKGVFHEMQERDVISWSIIIMGLAMYGYANEAFNFFAEMIEDGLEPNDISFMGLLTACTHAGLVDKGLEYFDMMAQVYGITPKIEHYGCVIDLLSRAGRLDQAESLINSMPMQPNVIVWGALLGGCRIYKDAVRGERVVWRILELDSNHSGSLVYLANVYASMGRLDDAANCRLRMRDNKSMKTPGCSWIEINNSVYEFFMGDSTHPQSLRIYSMIRELNWKMKVAGYKPKTDLVIHNIDEEEKEDALSTHSEKLALAFGLIHTSEGTTIRIVKNLRVCNDCHDAIKIISKIVEREIVVRDRSRFHHFKDGKCSCNDYW
;
A
#
# COMPACT_ATOMS: atom_id res chain seq x y z
N MET A 1 -21.01 -47.16 -30.76
CA MET A 1 -20.35 -48.48 -30.57
C MET A 1 -19.63 -48.45 -29.22
N TYR A 2 -19.46 -49.62 -28.60
CA TYR A 2 -18.61 -49.96 -27.43
C TYR A 2 -17.67 -48.87 -26.87
N VAL A 3 -17.52 -48.71 -25.55
CA VAL A 3 -17.51 -49.73 -24.48
C VAL A 3 -18.37 -49.33 -23.27
N ARG A 4 -18.83 -50.36 -22.54
CA ARG A 4 -19.59 -50.34 -21.28
C ARG A 4 -18.77 -51.12 -20.22
N ASP A 5 -19.14 -50.99 -18.95
CA ASP A 5 -18.86 -51.91 -17.83
C ASP A 5 -17.63 -51.66 -16.93
N PHE A 6 -17.79 -52.15 -15.68
CA PHE A 6 -16.90 -52.13 -14.50
C PHE A 6 -16.72 -50.75 -13.81
N TRP A 7 -16.97 -50.58 -12.50
CA TRP A 7 -17.00 -51.55 -11.39
C TRP A 7 -18.22 -51.46 -10.45
N TRP A 8 -18.81 -52.63 -10.18
CA TRP A 8 -19.37 -53.03 -8.88
C TRP A 8 -19.28 -54.56 -8.80
N ASP A 9 -18.59 -55.12 -7.80
CA ASP A 9 -19.07 -56.27 -6.99
C ASP A 9 -18.01 -56.86 -6.04
N GLY A 10 -18.39 -56.97 -4.75
CA GLY A 10 -18.07 -58.08 -3.83
C GLY A 10 -16.67 -58.17 -3.17
N VAL A 11 -16.42 -59.01 -2.15
CA VAL A 11 -17.28 -59.82 -1.22
C VAL A 11 -16.31 -60.49 -0.20
N ASP A 12 -16.55 -60.77 1.10
CA ASP A 12 -17.65 -60.55 2.08
C ASP A 12 -17.03 -60.50 3.52
N GLU A 13 -17.72 -61.03 4.54
CA GLU A 13 -17.33 -61.47 5.90
C GLU A 13 -17.46 -60.48 7.09
N GLY A 14 -18.58 -60.64 7.83
CA GLY A 14 -18.79 -60.17 9.20
C GLY A 14 -18.31 -61.20 10.27
N PRO A 15 -18.97 -61.36 11.45
CA PRO A 15 -20.40 -61.14 11.71
C PRO A 15 -20.78 -60.44 13.05
N ARG A 16 -22.04 -59.95 13.12
CA ARG A 16 -23.03 -60.01 14.25
C ARG A 16 -22.61 -59.60 15.69
N SER A 17 -23.46 -59.02 16.54
CA SER A 17 -24.84 -58.49 16.43
C SER A 17 -25.28 -57.92 17.79
N HIS A 18 -26.19 -56.93 17.84
CA HIS A 18 -27.43 -57.07 18.62
C HIS A 18 -28.50 -56.06 18.17
N LEU A 19 -29.72 -56.58 17.96
CA LEU A 19 -30.93 -55.89 17.53
C LEU A 19 -31.86 -55.57 18.72
N VAL A 20 -32.81 -54.64 18.51
CA VAL A 20 -34.25 -54.64 18.90
C VAL A 20 -34.78 -53.19 18.76
N SER A 21 -35.96 -52.85 18.22
CA SER A 21 -36.91 -53.44 17.24
C SER A 21 -38.00 -52.37 16.89
N LEU A 22 -38.98 -52.72 16.03
CA LEU A 22 -40.20 -51.96 15.63
C LEU A 22 -39.99 -50.88 14.53
N GLU A 23 -40.80 -50.70 13.49
CA GLU A 23 -41.93 -51.38 12.80
C GLU A 23 -42.49 -50.34 11.77
N ALA A 24 -43.52 -50.61 10.97
CA ALA A 24 -43.44 -51.27 9.67
C ALA A 24 -44.43 -50.64 8.65
N VAL A 25 -44.09 -50.73 7.35
CA VAL A 25 -44.91 -50.71 6.11
C VAL A 25 -46.40 -50.26 6.15
N GLY A 26 -46.79 -49.30 5.28
CA GLY A 26 -48.19 -49.13 4.83
C GLY A 26 -48.48 -47.98 3.82
N ARG A 27 -48.72 -48.31 2.53
CA ARG A 27 -49.46 -47.47 1.55
C ARG A 27 -50.97 -47.89 1.56
N PRO A 28 -51.92 -47.45 0.67
CA PRO A 28 -51.97 -46.37 -0.36
C PRO A 28 -53.32 -45.55 -0.37
N VAL A 29 -53.63 -44.84 -1.48
CA VAL A 29 -54.97 -44.54 -2.08
C VAL A 29 -55.56 -43.10 -2.01
N SER A 30 -55.31 -42.36 -3.10
CA SER A 30 -56.16 -41.45 -3.93
C SER A 30 -57.51 -40.82 -3.54
N GLN A 31 -57.71 -39.61 -4.11
CA GLN A 31 -58.92 -39.04 -4.81
C GLN A 31 -60.15 -38.50 -4.05
N GLY A 32 -60.69 -37.37 -4.58
CA GLY A 32 -62.01 -36.78 -4.29
C GLY A 32 -61.96 -35.26 -4.06
N MET A 33 -62.01 -34.41 -5.10
CA MET A 33 -63.18 -33.62 -5.59
C MET A 33 -63.77 -32.61 -4.57
N PHE A 34 -64.12 -31.35 -4.87
CA PHE A 34 -64.67 -30.67 -6.07
C PHE A 34 -63.92 -29.32 -6.36
N ARG A 35 -63.74 -28.81 -7.60
CA ARG A 35 -64.71 -28.20 -8.57
C ARG A 35 -65.45 -26.97 -8.01
N ASP A 36 -65.69 -25.85 -8.71
CA ASP A 36 -65.39 -25.32 -10.06
C ASP A 36 -65.22 -23.77 -9.91
N CYS A 37 -64.55 -23.00 -10.78
CA CYS A 37 -65.06 -22.50 -12.08
C CYS A 37 -63.95 -21.89 -12.95
N LYS A 38 -64.22 -21.82 -14.27
CA LYS A 38 -63.39 -21.22 -15.34
C LYS A 38 -63.98 -19.89 -15.86
N HIS A 39 -63.27 -19.28 -16.82
CA HIS A 39 -63.67 -18.18 -17.73
C HIS A 39 -63.46 -16.75 -17.17
N ASP A 40 -62.96 -15.75 -17.93
CA ASP A 40 -62.50 -15.71 -19.33
C ASP A 40 -61.46 -14.58 -19.60
N THR A 41 -61.11 -14.38 -20.88
CA THR A 41 -60.03 -13.56 -21.49
C THR A 41 -60.06 -12.02 -21.31
N HIS A 42 -58.89 -11.39 -21.49
CA HIS A 42 -58.56 -9.96 -21.77
C HIS A 42 -59.50 -9.24 -22.79
N PRO A 43 -59.59 -7.87 -22.89
CA PRO A 43 -58.45 -6.91 -22.88
C PRO A 43 -58.67 -5.43 -22.39
N PHE A 44 -57.60 -4.62 -22.51
CA PHE A 44 -57.45 -3.17 -22.76
C PHE A 44 -58.52 -2.09 -22.41
N GLU A 45 -57.98 -0.99 -21.84
CA GLU A 45 -58.24 0.45 -22.09
C GLU A 45 -59.24 1.33 -21.27
N TRP A 46 -58.77 2.59 -21.09
CA TRP A 46 -59.39 3.83 -20.60
C TRP A 46 -59.60 3.97 -19.06
N MET A 47 -59.42 5.14 -18.44
CA MET A 47 -59.24 6.49 -19.01
C MET A 47 -58.27 7.39 -18.23
N GLU A 48 -57.58 8.23 -19.00
CA GLU A 48 -57.05 9.56 -18.67
C GLU A 48 -57.87 10.42 -17.67
N LYS A 49 -57.15 11.40 -17.10
CA LYS A 49 -57.58 12.75 -16.64
C LYS A 49 -58.25 12.91 -15.27
N GLY A 50 -57.51 13.60 -14.41
CA GLY A 50 -57.99 14.32 -13.23
C GLY A 50 -57.03 14.14 -12.05
N VAL A 51 -56.48 15.16 -11.38
CA VAL A 51 -56.73 16.62 -11.48
C VAL A 51 -55.40 17.35 -11.16
N LYS A 52 -55.12 18.37 -11.99
CA LYS A 52 -54.15 19.45 -11.77
C LYS A 52 -54.39 20.17 -10.43
N ASP A 53 -53.43 20.98 -10.01
CA ASP A 53 -53.59 22.01 -8.98
C ASP A 53 -53.75 21.53 -7.52
N THR A 54 -52.62 21.42 -6.83
CA THR A 54 -52.38 22.25 -5.62
C THR A 54 -50.91 22.20 -5.19
N TYR A 55 -50.10 23.15 -5.69
CA TYR A 55 -49.14 23.96 -4.91
C TYR A 55 -48.39 24.95 -5.83
N GLN A 56 -49.14 25.74 -6.60
CA GLN A 56 -48.72 27.10 -6.96
C GLN A 56 -49.60 28.07 -6.16
N ASN A 57 -49.04 28.72 -5.14
CA ASN A 57 -49.57 29.96 -4.56
C ASN A 57 -48.58 30.59 -3.56
N SER A 58 -47.48 31.16 -4.09
CA SER A 58 -46.66 32.17 -3.38
C SER A 58 -45.63 32.84 -4.32
N TRP A 59 -46.03 33.14 -5.57
CA TRP A 59 -45.30 34.05 -6.46
C TRP A 59 -46.28 34.99 -7.16
N LYS A 60 -46.56 36.11 -6.49
CA LYS A 60 -46.99 37.40 -7.06
C LYS A 60 -47.15 38.42 -5.94
N ASP A 61 -46.07 39.14 -5.68
CA ASP A 61 -46.08 40.59 -5.50
C ASP A 61 -44.64 41.12 -5.64
N PHE A 62 -44.50 42.36 -6.09
CA PHE A 62 -43.25 43.09 -6.36
C PHE A 62 -42.37 42.59 -7.51
N SER A 63 -42.78 42.97 -8.72
CA SER A 63 -41.84 43.45 -9.74
C SER A 63 -41.19 44.77 -9.31
N PHE A 64 -39.86 44.88 -9.31
CA PHE A 64 -39.18 46.16 -9.54
C PHE A 64 -37.76 45.99 -10.11
N GLU A 65 -37.46 46.93 -11.00
CA GLU A 65 -36.25 47.30 -11.75
C GLU A 65 -34.85 46.84 -11.27
N LEU A 66 -33.98 46.56 -12.26
CA LEU A 66 -32.54 46.79 -12.15
C LEU A 66 -32.28 48.29 -12.00
N PRO A 67 -31.49 48.70 -10.99
CA PRO A 67 -30.22 49.33 -11.35
C PRO A 67 -29.04 48.99 -10.43
N THR A 68 -27.85 49.22 -11.00
CA THR A 68 -26.52 49.32 -10.37
C THR A 68 -26.48 49.87 -8.93
N PHE A 69 -25.71 49.24 -8.03
CA PHE A 69 -24.43 49.84 -7.58
C PHE A 69 -23.48 48.86 -6.88
N SER A 70 -22.21 49.26 -6.84
CA SER A 70 -21.10 48.51 -6.25
C SER A 70 -20.94 48.71 -4.73
N ARG A 71 -20.08 47.88 -4.12
CA ARG A 71 -19.51 47.96 -2.76
C ARG A 71 -20.42 47.55 -1.59
N PHE A 72 -20.35 46.27 -1.18
CA PHE A 72 -20.00 45.92 0.21
C PHE A 72 -19.56 44.44 0.38
N THR A 73 -18.42 44.07 -0.21
CA THR A 73 -17.74 42.78 0.11
C THR A 73 -16.22 42.85 0.13
N CYS A 74 -15.64 44.06 0.11
CA CYS A 74 -14.26 44.29 0.55
C CYS A 74 -14.19 44.26 2.08
N CYS A 75 -14.30 43.08 2.70
CA CYS A 75 -13.90 42.84 4.10
C CYS A 75 -13.69 41.37 4.51
N ILE A 76 -13.80 40.38 3.61
CA ILE A 76 -13.36 38.98 3.88
C ILE A 76 -12.31 38.54 2.84
N VAL A 77 -11.38 39.44 2.54
CA VAL A 77 -10.13 39.14 1.81
C VAL A 77 -8.93 39.04 2.78
N GLY A 78 -9.16 39.30 4.08
CA GLY A 78 -8.12 39.29 5.12
C GLY A 78 -8.01 38.03 5.99
N MET A 79 -8.79 36.97 5.75
CA MET A 79 -8.81 35.76 6.60
C MET A 79 -8.73 34.41 5.86
N ILE A 80 -8.59 34.41 4.54
CA ILE A 80 -8.42 33.18 3.73
C ILE A 80 -6.95 32.99 3.29
N PHE A 81 -6.07 33.96 3.60
CA PHE A 81 -4.66 33.96 3.17
C PHE A 81 -3.66 33.28 4.12
N TRP A 82 -4.12 32.40 5.02
CA TRP A 82 -3.25 31.66 5.95
C TRP A 82 -3.62 30.16 6.11
N SER A 83 -4.18 29.57 5.04
CA SER A 83 -4.58 28.15 5.00
C SER A 83 -4.06 27.38 3.78
N ALA A 84 -3.14 27.97 3.00
CA ALA A 84 -2.71 27.46 1.69
C ALA A 84 -1.24 26.99 1.65
N LEU A 85 -0.67 26.57 2.78
CA LEU A 85 0.71 26.06 2.84
C LEU A 85 0.84 24.81 3.73
N ARG A 86 0.65 23.63 3.12
CA ARG A 86 1.21 22.28 3.43
C ARG A 86 0.26 21.16 3.02
N ILE A 87 0.30 20.77 1.74
CA ILE A 87 -0.12 19.45 1.28
C ILE A 87 0.92 18.98 0.26
N LEU A 88 1.70 17.95 0.58
CA LEU A 88 2.41 17.08 -0.35
C LEU A 88 3.00 15.87 0.41
N CYS A 89 2.95 14.71 -0.23
CA CYS A 89 3.29 13.33 0.22
C CYS A 89 2.14 12.48 0.81
N PRO A 90 1.36 11.79 -0.04
CA PRO A 90 0.75 10.50 0.28
C PRO A 90 1.78 9.33 0.20
N PRO A 91 1.48 8.15 0.76
CA PRO A 91 2.39 7.00 0.76
C PRO A 91 2.42 6.26 -0.59
N LEU A 92 3.55 5.60 -0.87
CA LEU A 92 3.69 4.65 -1.97
C LEU A 92 3.34 3.24 -1.48
N ASP A 93 2.22 2.69 -1.94
CA ASP A 93 2.02 1.24 -1.89
C ASP A 93 1.29 0.69 -3.13
N THR A 94 1.99 -0.22 -3.80
CA THR A 94 1.54 -1.30 -4.69
C THR A 94 0.29 -1.09 -5.57
N VAL A 95 0.50 -0.73 -6.86
CA VAL A 95 -0.45 -1.01 -7.96
C VAL A 95 0.23 -1.85 -9.03
N ALA A 96 -0.36 -3.00 -9.35
CA ALA A 96 -0.01 -3.80 -10.53
C ALA A 96 -1.21 -3.79 -11.49
N ILE A 97 -1.00 -3.30 -12.72
CA ILE A 97 -1.93 -3.49 -13.84
C ILE A 97 -1.09 -3.75 -15.10
N CYS A 98 -1.41 -4.84 -15.79
CA CYS A 98 -1.02 -5.08 -17.18
C CYS A 98 -2.26 -4.87 -18.05
N GLN A 99 -2.11 -4.32 -19.26
CA GLN A 99 -3.19 -4.30 -20.25
C GLN A 99 -2.59 -4.18 -21.66
N GLN A 100 -2.98 -5.06 -22.59
CA GLN A 100 -3.24 -4.66 -23.97
C GLN A 100 -4.30 -5.55 -24.65
N GLU A 101 -4.79 -5.08 -25.80
CA GLU A 101 -5.93 -5.62 -26.57
C GLU A 101 -5.50 -6.84 -27.42
N ASN A 102 -6.34 -7.89 -27.43
CA ASN A 102 -6.54 -9.02 -28.36
C ASN A 102 -5.37 -9.52 -29.26
N ASP A 103 -5.10 -10.82 -29.41
CA ASP A 103 -5.84 -12.04 -29.02
C ASP A 103 -4.88 -13.12 -28.48
N GLU A 104 -5.46 -14.13 -27.82
CA GLU A 104 -4.84 -15.37 -27.32
C GLU A 104 -3.90 -15.26 -26.09
N GLY A 105 -3.86 -16.34 -25.29
CA GLY A 105 -3.02 -16.45 -24.10
C GLY A 105 -1.56 -16.82 -24.44
N VAL A 106 -0.64 -16.98 -23.50
CA VAL A 106 -0.83 -17.35 -22.09
C VAL A 106 0.30 -16.73 -21.22
N TRP A 107 -0.04 -16.43 -19.96
CA TRP A 107 0.80 -16.32 -18.74
C TRP A 107 2.17 -15.59 -18.76
N LEU A 108 2.27 -14.56 -17.91
CA LEU A 108 3.54 -14.19 -17.27
C LEU A 108 3.32 -13.82 -15.79
N ALA A 109 3.12 -14.85 -14.97
CA ALA A 109 2.97 -14.75 -13.52
C ALA A 109 4.25 -15.23 -12.81
N LEU A 110 4.91 -14.29 -12.12
CA LEU A 110 5.80 -14.52 -10.98
C LEU A 110 7.08 -15.38 -11.17
N LEU A 111 8.16 -14.76 -11.65
CA LEU A 111 9.53 -15.12 -11.20
C LEU A 111 10.45 -13.92 -10.84
N ALA A 112 9.92 -12.69 -10.77
CA ALA A 112 10.69 -11.46 -10.53
C ALA A 112 10.47 -10.77 -9.15
N LYS A 113 9.93 -11.49 -8.15
CA LYS A 113 9.90 -11.03 -6.74
C LYS A 113 10.62 -11.98 -5.74
N GLY A 114 11.31 -13.01 -6.24
CA GLY A 114 11.93 -14.06 -5.41
C GLY A 114 13.46 -14.20 -5.48
N VAL A 115 14.10 -13.94 -6.63
CA VAL A 115 15.45 -14.47 -6.90
C VAL A 115 16.60 -13.45 -6.79
N PHE A 116 16.40 -12.16 -7.08
CA PHE A 116 17.48 -11.14 -7.02
C PHE A 116 17.87 -10.67 -5.59
N MET A 117 17.57 -11.49 -4.57
CA MET A 117 18.17 -11.40 -3.23
C MET A 117 18.65 -12.76 -2.68
N GLN A 118 19.24 -13.62 -3.53
CA GLN A 118 20.40 -14.34 -3.03
C GLN A 118 21.50 -13.32 -2.69
N ARG A 119 21.72 -13.09 -1.40
CA ARG A 119 22.93 -12.40 -0.93
C ARG A 119 24.12 -13.32 -1.18
N SER A 120 24.92 -13.00 -2.19
CA SER A 120 26.32 -13.40 -2.23
C SER A 120 26.99 -12.99 -0.91
N ARG A 121 27.34 -13.98 -0.08
CA ARG A 121 28.11 -13.79 1.16
C ARG A 121 29.61 -13.86 0.87
N SER A 122 30.09 -12.94 0.03
CA SER A 122 31.53 -12.72 -0.19
C SER A 122 31.80 -11.28 -0.66
N SER A 123 32.75 -10.63 0.03
CA SER A 123 33.46 -9.40 -0.38
C SER A 123 32.65 -8.17 -0.86
N SER A 124 32.45 -7.23 0.08
CA SER A 124 32.74 -5.78 -0.03
C SER A 124 32.25 -4.90 -1.22
N SER A 125 31.69 -3.75 -0.81
CA SER A 125 31.72 -2.44 -1.50
C SER A 125 31.03 -2.23 -2.86
N ILE A 126 29.69 -2.12 -2.84
CA ILE A 126 28.92 -1.34 -3.85
C ILE A 126 27.83 -0.52 -3.12
N PRO A 127 27.70 0.81 -3.35
CA PRO A 127 26.65 1.64 -2.75
C PRO A 127 25.23 1.26 -3.20
N SER A 128 24.24 1.49 -2.33
CA SER A 128 22.83 1.10 -2.53
C SER A 128 22.18 1.68 -3.78
N GLU A 129 22.61 2.85 -4.24
CA GLU A 129 22.06 3.56 -5.39
C GLU A 129 22.24 2.79 -6.71
N ARG A 130 23.36 2.06 -6.90
CA ARG A 130 23.62 1.29 -8.13
C ARG A 130 22.64 0.12 -8.34
N LYS A 131 22.08 -0.45 -7.27
CA LYS A 131 21.09 -1.52 -7.37
C LYS A 131 19.73 -1.02 -7.86
N VAL A 132 19.40 0.24 -7.59
CA VAL A 132 18.16 0.88 -8.08
C VAL A 132 18.26 1.18 -9.57
N ILE A 133 19.42 1.65 -10.03
CA ILE A 133 19.66 1.96 -11.45
C ILE A 133 19.55 0.71 -12.33
N LEU A 134 20.20 -0.40 -11.94
CA LEU A 134 20.12 -1.67 -12.68
C LEU A 134 18.68 -2.21 -12.75
N PHE A 135 17.91 -2.08 -11.66
CA PHE A 135 16.51 -2.48 -11.60
C PHE A 135 15.63 -1.65 -12.56
N LEU A 136 15.84 -0.33 -12.64
CA LEU A 136 15.09 0.55 -13.55
C LEU A 136 15.45 0.31 -15.03
N MET A 137 16.73 0.06 -15.35
CA MET A 137 17.15 -0.30 -16.71
C MET A 137 16.51 -1.61 -17.18
N LEU A 138 16.53 -2.64 -16.31
CA LEU A 138 15.89 -3.93 -16.60
C LEU A 138 14.38 -3.80 -16.83
N GLN A 139 13.71 -2.93 -16.06
CA GLN A 139 12.28 -2.66 -16.24
C GLN A 139 11.98 -2.02 -17.61
N SER A 140 12.81 -1.05 -18.04
CA SER A 140 12.67 -0.42 -19.36
C SER A 140 12.93 -1.40 -20.52
N ILE A 141 13.95 -2.26 -20.40
CA ILE A 141 14.24 -3.30 -21.40
C ILE A 141 13.09 -4.31 -21.48
N ALA A 142 12.52 -4.73 -20.34
CA ALA A 142 11.37 -5.63 -20.31
C ALA A 142 10.12 -4.99 -20.95
N GLU A 143 9.91 -3.68 -20.79
CA GLU A 143 8.82 -2.96 -21.47
C GLU A 143 9.04 -2.86 -22.99
N MET A 144 10.29 -2.65 -23.44
CA MET A 144 10.63 -2.69 -24.87
C MET A 144 10.48 -4.09 -25.48
N LEU A 145 10.82 -5.14 -24.73
CA LEU A 145 10.66 -6.53 -25.18
C LEU A 145 9.20 -6.91 -25.46
N ARG A 146 8.22 -6.35 -24.72
CA ARG A 146 6.79 -6.55 -25.02
C ARG A 146 6.36 -6.12 -26.42
N LEU A 147 7.07 -5.16 -27.03
CA LEU A 147 6.83 -4.70 -28.40
C LEU A 147 7.79 -5.35 -29.42
N ASN A 148 9.00 -5.69 -29.00
CA ASN A 148 10.02 -6.30 -29.85
C ASN A 148 9.70 -7.78 -30.13
N VAL A 149 9.36 -8.58 -29.11
CA VAL A 149 9.17 -10.04 -29.22
C VAL A 149 8.03 -10.40 -30.18
N PRO A 150 6.81 -9.82 -30.10
CA PRO A 150 5.73 -10.16 -31.04
C PRO A 150 6.03 -9.72 -32.47
N LYS A 151 6.82 -8.65 -32.66
CA LYS A 151 7.28 -8.22 -33.99
C LYS A 151 8.28 -9.22 -34.59
N ALA A 152 9.31 -9.60 -33.83
CA ALA A 152 10.30 -10.58 -34.27
C ALA A 152 9.65 -11.93 -34.61
N LEU A 153 8.80 -12.44 -33.71
CA LEU A 153 8.05 -13.67 -33.93
C LEU A 153 7.18 -13.58 -35.19
N LYS A 154 6.45 -12.48 -35.40
CA LYS A 154 5.63 -12.28 -36.60
C LYS A 154 6.45 -12.24 -37.89
N PHE A 155 7.63 -11.60 -37.89
CA PHE A 155 8.50 -11.58 -39.08
C PHE A 155 9.13 -12.95 -39.36
N ALA A 156 9.63 -13.65 -38.34
CA ALA A 156 10.18 -15.00 -38.49
C ALA A 156 9.13 -15.99 -39.04
N LEU A 157 7.91 -15.98 -38.49
CA LEU A 157 6.84 -16.87 -38.96
C LEU A 157 6.29 -16.45 -40.34
N ASN A 158 6.33 -15.17 -40.71
CA ASN A 158 5.95 -14.72 -42.05
C ASN A 158 6.99 -15.10 -43.11
N ASN A 159 8.29 -15.02 -42.82
CA ASN A 159 9.34 -15.46 -43.74
C ASN A 159 9.23 -16.97 -44.02
N LEU A 160 8.84 -17.77 -43.02
CA LEU A 160 8.52 -19.18 -43.20
C LEU A 160 7.29 -19.41 -44.09
N LYS A 161 6.31 -18.49 -44.10
CA LYS A 161 5.05 -18.63 -44.89
C LYS A 161 5.21 -18.52 -46.41
N ASP A 162 6.23 -17.82 -46.88
CA ASP A 162 6.52 -17.68 -48.32
C ASP A 162 7.52 -18.75 -48.83
N SER A 163 7.94 -19.68 -47.97
CA SER A 163 8.79 -20.84 -48.31
C SER A 163 7.94 -22.10 -48.60
N GLU A 164 8.52 -23.15 -49.19
CA GLU A 164 7.86 -24.49 -49.27
C GLU A 164 7.89 -25.25 -47.91
N TYR A 165 7.98 -24.51 -46.80
CA TYR A 165 7.87 -24.88 -45.38
C TYR A 165 8.76 -26.02 -44.87
N LYS A 166 9.78 -25.64 -44.08
CA LYS A 166 10.28 -26.46 -42.96
C LYS A 166 10.77 -25.58 -41.81
N THR A 167 10.14 -25.71 -40.64
CA THR A 167 10.96 -25.65 -39.41
C THR A 167 11.83 -26.90 -39.41
N ARG A 168 13.06 -26.85 -38.87
CA ARG A 168 13.96 -28.02 -38.93
C ARG A 168 13.58 -29.12 -37.92
N TYR A 169 12.68 -28.81 -36.97
CA TYR A 169 12.07 -29.80 -36.09
C TYR A 169 11.07 -30.68 -36.85
N SER A 170 11.34 -31.98 -36.93
CA SER A 170 10.46 -33.01 -37.55
C SER A 170 9.13 -33.27 -36.81
N SER A 171 8.70 -32.31 -36.00
CA SER A 171 7.50 -32.32 -35.16
C SER A 171 6.62 -31.09 -35.39
N ILE A 172 7.09 -30.10 -36.16
CA ILE A 172 6.36 -28.87 -36.53
C ILE A 172 6.41 -28.76 -38.07
N ASP A 173 5.66 -29.66 -38.72
CA ASP A 173 5.64 -29.80 -40.18
C ASP A 173 4.92 -28.64 -40.90
N ASP A 174 3.93 -28.00 -40.24
CA ASP A 174 3.18 -26.86 -40.77
C ASP A 174 2.75 -25.92 -39.63
N VAL A 175 3.27 -24.69 -39.63
CA VAL A 175 2.97 -23.66 -38.63
C VAL A 175 1.60 -23.00 -38.90
N GLY A 176 1.06 -23.12 -40.11
CA GLY A 176 -0.26 -22.61 -40.50
C GLY A 176 -1.44 -23.38 -39.91
N LEU A 177 -1.19 -24.49 -39.21
CA LEU A 177 -2.21 -25.29 -38.52
C LEU A 177 -2.55 -24.80 -37.11
N PHE A 178 -1.84 -23.77 -36.61
CA PHE A 178 -2.02 -23.21 -35.28
C PHE A 178 -2.63 -21.81 -35.38
N ASP A 179 -3.59 -21.53 -34.50
CA ASP A 179 -4.22 -20.23 -34.33
C ASP A 179 -3.27 -19.26 -33.59
N SER A 180 -2.57 -19.73 -32.52
CA SER A 180 -1.68 -18.91 -31.67
C SER A 180 -0.19 -19.30 -31.59
N VAL A 181 0.64 -18.26 -31.55
CA VAL A 181 2.09 -18.12 -31.22
C VAL A 181 2.52 -17.99 -29.74
N GLU A 182 2.78 -19.02 -28.94
CA GLU A 182 3.30 -18.81 -27.56
C GLU A 182 4.83 -18.92 -27.45
N LEU A 183 5.46 -17.89 -26.87
CA LEU A 183 6.91 -17.76 -26.66
C LEU A 183 7.21 -17.03 -25.35
N SER A 184 8.03 -17.64 -24.50
CA SER A 184 8.47 -17.07 -23.21
C SER A 184 9.90 -16.53 -23.34
N VAL A 185 10.17 -15.36 -22.73
CA VAL A 185 11.51 -14.72 -22.72
C VAL A 185 11.86 -14.27 -21.31
N LEU A 186 12.97 -14.79 -20.78
CA LEU A 186 13.43 -14.55 -19.41
C LEU A 186 14.80 -13.86 -19.40
N LEU A 187 14.89 -12.70 -18.74
CA LEU A 187 16.16 -12.03 -18.47
C LEU A 187 16.66 -12.42 -17.07
N CYS A 188 17.90 -12.87 -16.97
CA CYS A 188 18.50 -13.36 -15.72
C CYS A 188 19.97 -12.92 -15.53
N ASN A 189 20.62 -13.42 -14.49
CA ASN A 189 22.03 -13.16 -14.18
C ASN A 189 22.90 -14.40 -14.45
N ASP A 190 24.23 -14.23 -14.44
CA ASP A 190 25.17 -15.29 -14.81
C ASP A 190 25.05 -16.53 -13.90
N ASP A 191 24.84 -16.32 -12.59
CA ASP A 191 24.65 -17.41 -11.63
C ASP A 191 23.40 -18.27 -11.94
N PHE A 192 22.31 -17.64 -12.38
CA PHE A 192 21.06 -18.34 -12.70
C PHE A 192 21.13 -19.07 -14.05
N ILE A 193 21.65 -18.41 -15.09
CA ILE A 193 21.80 -19.06 -16.40
C ILE A 193 22.80 -20.22 -16.33
N ARG A 194 23.89 -20.08 -15.55
CA ARG A 194 24.86 -21.15 -15.30
C ARG A 194 24.23 -22.37 -14.64
N LYS A 195 23.34 -22.16 -13.67
CA LYS A 195 22.61 -23.25 -13.02
C LYS A 195 21.68 -23.97 -14.00
N LEU A 196 20.98 -23.22 -14.84
CA LEU A 196 20.15 -23.77 -15.93
C LEU A 196 21.00 -24.52 -16.97
N ASN A 197 22.13 -23.96 -17.40
CA ASN A 197 23.03 -24.61 -18.37
C ASN A 197 23.56 -25.94 -17.83
N LYS A 198 23.88 -25.99 -16.52
CA LYS A 198 24.24 -27.23 -15.83
C LYS A 198 23.07 -28.22 -15.71
N GLU A 199 21.84 -27.75 -15.49
CA GLU A 199 20.68 -28.63 -15.35
C GLU A 199 20.16 -29.17 -16.69
N TRP A 200 20.40 -28.46 -17.81
CA TRP A 200 19.89 -28.82 -19.14
C TRP A 200 20.95 -29.32 -20.14
N ARG A 201 22.20 -28.86 -20.06
CA ARG A 201 23.32 -29.27 -20.93
C ARG A 201 24.46 -30.00 -20.18
N ASP A 202 24.38 -30.13 -18.84
CA ASP A 202 25.45 -30.61 -17.93
C ASP A 202 26.73 -29.73 -17.94
N GLU A 203 26.58 -28.45 -18.31
CA GLU A 203 27.68 -27.51 -18.45
C GLU A 203 27.73 -26.48 -17.31
N ASP A 204 28.75 -26.57 -16.45
CA ASP A 204 28.91 -25.71 -15.26
C ASP A 204 29.55 -24.34 -15.57
N HIS A 205 29.02 -23.63 -16.57
CA HIS A 205 29.41 -22.26 -16.91
C HIS A 205 28.20 -21.44 -17.41
N ALA A 206 28.30 -20.12 -17.32
CA ALA A 206 27.28 -19.22 -17.83
C ALA A 206 27.40 -19.10 -19.35
N THR A 207 26.30 -19.30 -20.06
CA THR A 207 26.16 -19.02 -21.50
C THR A 207 25.41 -17.70 -21.71
N ASP A 208 25.37 -17.18 -22.93
CA ASP A 208 24.71 -15.92 -23.29
C ASP A 208 23.19 -16.07 -23.49
N VAL A 209 22.77 -17.09 -24.24
CA VAL A 209 21.37 -17.47 -24.43
C VAL A 209 21.14 -18.98 -24.32
N LEU A 210 20.04 -19.37 -23.69
CA LEU A 210 19.52 -20.73 -23.63
C LEU A 210 18.11 -20.78 -24.24
N SER A 211 17.96 -21.51 -25.33
CA SER A 211 16.67 -21.83 -25.93
C SER A 211 16.23 -23.24 -25.56
N MET A 212 15.03 -23.37 -25.00
CA MET A 212 14.45 -24.64 -24.54
C MET A 212 13.08 -24.83 -25.20
N SER A 213 12.99 -25.69 -26.22
CA SER A 213 11.72 -25.96 -26.88
C SER A 213 10.77 -26.73 -25.95
N GLN A 214 9.51 -26.31 -25.91
CA GLN A 214 8.44 -26.95 -25.13
C GLN A 214 7.42 -27.69 -26.00
N HIS A 215 7.68 -27.84 -27.30
CA HIS A 215 6.73 -28.46 -28.22
C HIS A 215 6.58 -29.98 -27.96
N VAL A 216 5.33 -30.45 -27.86
CA VAL A 216 5.00 -31.86 -27.60
C VAL A 216 4.37 -32.48 -28.86
N PRO A 217 5.09 -33.35 -29.61
CA PRO A 217 4.68 -33.78 -30.95
C PRO A 217 3.33 -34.50 -31.06
N GLU A 218 2.81 -35.04 -29.96
CA GLU A 218 1.59 -35.86 -29.94
C GLU A 218 0.31 -35.08 -29.58
N LEU A 219 0.41 -33.81 -29.15
CA LEU A 219 -0.75 -32.97 -28.82
C LEU A 219 -1.18 -32.08 -29.99
N LYS A 220 -2.39 -32.32 -30.50
CA LYS A 220 -3.07 -31.40 -31.45
C LYS A 220 -3.80 -30.29 -30.70
N LEU A 221 -3.05 -29.28 -30.27
CA LEU A 221 -3.59 -28.02 -29.76
C LEU A 221 -3.65 -26.97 -30.89
N PRO A 222 -4.58 -26.00 -30.83
CA PRO A 222 -4.57 -24.84 -31.73
C PRO A 222 -3.47 -23.81 -31.38
N ILE A 223 -2.71 -24.03 -30.31
CA ILE A 223 -1.64 -23.14 -29.82
C ILE A 223 -0.31 -23.84 -30.03
N LEU A 224 0.65 -23.18 -30.70
CA LEU A 224 2.02 -23.66 -30.84
C LEU A 224 2.86 -23.15 -29.66
N MET A 225 3.35 -24.07 -28.82
CA MET A 225 4.25 -23.77 -27.72
C MET A 225 5.69 -23.77 -28.22
N LEU A 226 6.25 -22.62 -28.56
CA LEU A 226 7.59 -22.56 -29.18
C LEU A 226 8.69 -22.92 -28.17
N GLY A 227 8.63 -22.34 -26.97
CA GLY A 227 9.56 -22.59 -25.86
C GLY A 227 9.93 -21.37 -25.02
N ASP A 228 10.99 -21.53 -24.22
CA ASP A 228 11.63 -20.46 -23.45
C ASP A 228 12.92 -19.99 -24.14
N ILE A 229 13.16 -18.68 -24.14
CA ILE A 229 14.46 -18.07 -24.42
C ILE A 229 14.96 -17.38 -23.13
N VAL A 230 16.04 -17.89 -22.55
CA VAL A 230 16.64 -17.36 -21.33
C VAL A 230 17.95 -16.64 -21.69
N ILE A 231 18.05 -15.35 -21.39
CA ILE A 231 19.21 -14.51 -21.73
C ILE A 231 19.88 -14.02 -20.44
N SER A 232 21.21 -14.13 -20.34
CA SER A 232 21.96 -13.47 -19.25
C SER A 232 22.19 -12.00 -19.59
N VAL A 233 21.70 -11.13 -18.72
CA VAL A 233 21.90 -9.68 -18.84
C VAL A 233 23.35 -9.31 -18.56
N GLU A 234 24.05 -10.05 -17.70
CA GLU A 234 25.43 -9.77 -17.33
C GLU A 234 26.40 -10.18 -18.46
N THR A 235 26.15 -11.30 -19.14
CA THR A 235 26.86 -11.66 -20.38
C THR A 235 26.51 -10.74 -21.53
N ALA A 236 25.21 -10.47 -21.79
CA ALA A 236 24.79 -9.56 -22.84
C ALA A 236 25.36 -8.14 -22.65
N ALA A 237 25.53 -7.68 -21.40
CA ALA A 237 26.17 -6.39 -21.11
C ALA A 237 27.66 -6.37 -21.48
N ARG A 238 28.40 -7.46 -21.20
CA ARG A 238 29.81 -7.59 -21.62
C ARG A 238 29.94 -7.65 -23.14
N GLN A 239 29.15 -8.50 -23.80
CA GLN A 239 29.13 -8.62 -25.27
C GLN A 239 28.76 -7.29 -25.94
N ALA A 240 27.78 -6.55 -25.39
CA ALA A 240 27.43 -5.21 -25.85
C ALA A 240 28.62 -4.23 -25.76
N GLU A 241 29.43 -4.30 -24.68
CA GLU A 241 30.61 -3.43 -24.48
C GLU A 241 31.74 -3.79 -25.44
N GLU A 242 31.98 -5.07 -25.67
CA GLU A 242 32.97 -5.59 -26.63
C GLU A 242 32.59 -5.28 -28.09
N ARG A 243 31.30 -5.35 -28.43
CA ARG A 243 30.76 -5.10 -29.79
C ARG A 243 30.39 -3.64 -30.04
N GLY A 244 30.36 -2.79 -29.01
CA GLY A 244 29.95 -1.38 -29.11
C GLY A 244 28.46 -1.16 -29.36
N HIS A 245 27.62 -2.15 -29.06
CA HIS A 245 26.17 -2.14 -29.20
C HIS A 245 25.47 -1.67 -27.91
N THR A 246 24.22 -1.21 -27.95
CA THR A 246 23.51 -1.00 -26.67
C THR A 246 23.09 -2.34 -26.06
N LEU A 247 22.94 -2.41 -24.73
CA LEU A 247 22.42 -3.62 -24.05
C LEU A 247 21.06 -4.07 -24.63
N LEU A 248 20.22 -3.15 -25.08
CA LEU A 248 18.95 -3.49 -25.73
C LEU A 248 19.16 -4.07 -27.15
N ASP A 249 20.18 -3.61 -27.87
CA ASP A 249 20.52 -4.14 -29.19
C ASP A 249 21.15 -5.54 -29.05
N GLU A 250 22.02 -5.77 -28.07
CA GLU A 250 22.60 -7.11 -27.83
C GLU A 250 21.53 -8.12 -27.36
N ILE A 251 20.62 -7.71 -26.48
CA ILE A 251 19.45 -8.53 -26.08
C ILE A 251 18.51 -8.79 -27.27
N ARG A 252 18.42 -7.90 -28.26
CA ARG A 252 17.67 -8.14 -29.50
C ARG A 252 18.36 -9.15 -30.41
N ILE A 253 19.69 -9.12 -30.52
CA ILE A 253 20.47 -10.10 -31.28
C ILE A 253 20.30 -11.48 -30.64
N LEU A 254 20.54 -11.60 -29.33
CA LEU A 254 20.34 -12.84 -28.56
C LEU A 254 18.89 -13.37 -28.60
N LEU A 255 17.90 -12.48 -28.66
CA LEU A 255 16.49 -12.85 -28.88
C LEU A 255 16.24 -13.45 -30.27
N VAL A 256 16.77 -12.85 -31.34
CA VAL A 256 16.62 -13.38 -32.71
C VAL A 256 17.35 -14.71 -32.86
N HIS A 257 18.57 -14.79 -32.35
CA HIS A 257 19.36 -16.03 -32.33
C HIS A 257 18.65 -17.15 -31.55
N GLY A 258 18.17 -16.85 -30.33
CA GLY A 258 17.40 -17.78 -29.53
C GLY A 258 16.07 -18.22 -30.18
N LEU A 259 15.42 -17.34 -30.94
CA LEU A 259 14.22 -17.64 -31.72
C LEU A 259 14.52 -18.58 -32.90
N LEU A 260 15.64 -18.40 -33.59
CA LEU A 260 16.09 -19.28 -34.67
C LEU A 260 16.37 -20.71 -34.14
N HIS A 261 17.02 -20.83 -32.98
CA HIS A 261 17.17 -22.12 -32.27
C HIS A 261 15.83 -22.81 -32.00
N LEU A 262 14.81 -22.08 -31.53
CA LEU A 262 13.47 -22.65 -31.30
C LEU A 262 12.72 -23.02 -32.60
N LEU A 263 13.10 -22.45 -33.75
CA LEU A 263 12.62 -22.85 -35.08
C LEU A 263 13.45 -24.00 -35.70
N GLY A 264 14.46 -24.49 -34.97
CA GLY A 264 15.31 -25.63 -35.33
C GLY A 264 16.56 -25.27 -36.14
N PHE A 265 16.87 -23.99 -36.34
CA PHE A 265 18.17 -23.60 -36.87
C PHE A 265 19.22 -23.84 -35.80
N ASP A 266 20.15 -24.75 -36.08
CA ASP A 266 21.21 -25.15 -35.17
C ASP A 266 22.54 -25.13 -35.93
N HIS A 267 23.35 -24.12 -35.60
CA HIS A 267 24.70 -23.92 -36.10
C HIS A 267 25.70 -24.99 -35.65
N GLU A 268 25.42 -25.78 -34.61
CA GLU A 268 26.36 -26.80 -34.09
C GLU A 268 26.39 -28.07 -34.97
N ILE A 269 25.51 -28.17 -35.97
CA ILE A 269 25.35 -29.36 -36.84
C ILE A 269 26.36 -29.43 -37.99
N SER A 270 26.64 -28.29 -38.66
CA SER A 270 27.62 -28.19 -39.76
C SER A 270 27.92 -26.74 -40.15
N GLU A 271 29.08 -26.49 -40.76
CA GLU A 271 29.44 -25.18 -41.35
C GLU A 271 28.35 -24.65 -42.32
N GLU A 272 27.71 -25.55 -43.07
CA GLU A 272 26.60 -25.22 -43.99
C GLU A 272 25.33 -24.77 -43.23
N ALA A 273 25.08 -25.30 -42.03
CA ALA A 273 23.96 -24.90 -41.17
C ALA A 273 24.24 -23.59 -40.41
N GLU A 274 25.48 -23.37 -40.00
CA GLU A 274 25.99 -22.12 -39.43
C GLU A 274 25.85 -20.95 -40.42
N GLU A 275 26.34 -21.13 -41.66
CA GLU A 275 26.18 -20.17 -42.76
C GLU A 275 24.70 -19.87 -43.11
N GLU A 276 23.78 -20.79 -42.87
CA GLU A 276 22.34 -20.61 -43.14
C GLU A 276 21.65 -19.84 -42.00
N MET A 277 21.94 -20.22 -40.74
CA MET A 277 21.46 -19.52 -39.56
C MET A 277 21.93 -18.06 -39.52
N GLU A 278 23.18 -17.80 -39.91
CA GLU A 278 23.76 -16.46 -39.99
C GLU A 278 23.00 -15.56 -40.98
N LYS A 279 22.67 -16.08 -42.17
CA LYS A 279 21.94 -15.34 -43.21
C LYS A 279 20.52 -15.00 -42.76
N GLU A 280 19.83 -15.90 -42.07
CA GLU A 280 18.50 -15.65 -41.52
C GLU A 280 18.54 -14.69 -40.30
N GLU A 281 19.58 -14.76 -39.46
CA GLU A 281 19.78 -13.81 -38.37
C GLU A 281 19.97 -12.37 -38.90
N GLU A 282 20.81 -12.18 -39.93
CA GLU A 282 20.97 -10.87 -40.58
C GLU A 282 19.67 -10.41 -41.27
N LEU A 283 18.95 -11.30 -41.95
CA LEU A 283 17.71 -10.99 -42.66
C LEU A 283 16.59 -10.55 -41.70
N LEU A 284 16.46 -11.21 -40.54
CA LEU A 284 15.48 -10.84 -39.51
C LEU A 284 15.84 -9.52 -38.83
N LEU A 285 17.10 -9.33 -38.42
CA LEU A 285 17.56 -8.06 -37.82
C LEU A 285 17.31 -6.88 -38.79
N LYS A 286 17.62 -7.07 -40.07
CA LYS A 286 17.40 -6.06 -41.12
C LYS A 286 15.93 -5.78 -41.40
N SER A 287 15.07 -6.80 -41.45
CA SER A 287 13.62 -6.65 -41.66
C SER A 287 12.91 -5.99 -40.48
N LEU A 288 13.47 -6.10 -39.28
CA LEU A 288 12.98 -5.45 -38.06
C LEU A 288 13.54 -4.03 -37.85
N GLU A 289 14.42 -3.55 -38.73
CA GLU A 289 15.20 -2.31 -38.59
C GLU A 289 16.06 -2.25 -37.31
N TRP A 290 16.48 -3.42 -36.80
CA TRP A 290 17.31 -3.52 -35.58
C TRP A 290 18.80 -3.42 -35.92
N ARG A 291 19.57 -2.84 -35.00
CA ARG A 291 21.02 -2.66 -35.18
C ARG A 291 21.77 -3.86 -34.59
N GLY A 292 22.57 -4.51 -35.40
CA GLY A 292 23.44 -5.61 -35.02
C GLY A 292 24.04 -6.28 -36.25
N LYS A 293 25.17 -6.96 -36.07
CA LYS A 293 25.56 -8.11 -36.91
C LYS A 293 25.13 -9.39 -36.18
N GLY A 294 24.92 -10.48 -36.90
CA GLY A 294 24.64 -11.78 -36.27
C GLY A 294 25.75 -12.24 -35.33
N LEU A 295 25.41 -13.09 -34.36
CA LEU A 295 26.35 -13.64 -33.39
C LEU A 295 27.50 -14.41 -34.03
N ILE A 296 27.21 -15.16 -35.10
CA ILE A 296 28.13 -16.04 -35.84
C ILE A 296 29.27 -15.23 -36.49
N GLN A 297 28.95 -14.23 -37.32
CA GLN A 297 29.95 -13.37 -37.97
C GLN A 297 30.89 -12.69 -36.96
N SER A 298 30.36 -12.40 -35.77
CA SER A 298 31.10 -11.73 -34.70
C SER A 298 32.12 -12.64 -34.01
N ALA A 299 31.92 -13.96 -34.05
CA ALA A 299 32.92 -14.94 -33.59
C ALA A 299 34.07 -15.08 -34.61
N ILE A 300 33.75 -15.12 -35.91
CA ILE A 300 34.73 -15.21 -37.01
C ILE A 300 35.59 -13.92 -37.09
N ASP A 301 34.98 -12.74 -36.92
CA ASP A 301 35.68 -11.46 -36.80
C ASP A 301 36.60 -11.41 -35.54
N ALA A 302 36.29 -12.16 -34.47
CA ALA A 302 37.12 -12.23 -33.26
C ALA A 302 38.30 -13.20 -33.42
N GLU A 303 38.09 -14.39 -34.00
CA GLU A 303 39.17 -15.36 -34.23
C GLU A 303 40.19 -14.83 -35.26
N THR A 304 39.74 -14.19 -36.34
CA THR A 304 40.63 -13.62 -37.35
C THR A 304 41.52 -12.48 -36.82
N ASN A 305 41.06 -11.71 -35.83
CA ASN A 305 41.86 -10.67 -35.17
C ASN A 305 42.79 -11.20 -34.07
N SER A 306 42.63 -12.45 -33.62
CA SER A 306 43.43 -13.03 -32.52
C SER A 306 44.91 -13.29 -32.86
N ASN A 307 45.26 -13.31 -34.15
CA ASN A 307 46.56 -13.78 -34.65
C ASN A 307 47.65 -12.70 -34.82
N SER A 308 47.61 -11.59 -34.08
CA SER A 308 48.74 -10.64 -34.05
C SER A 308 49.08 -10.01 -32.68
N ALA A 309 50.14 -10.58 -32.08
CA ALA A 309 51.08 -9.97 -31.12
C ALA A 309 50.56 -9.38 -29.78
N ALA A 310 50.78 -10.14 -28.71
CA ALA A 310 50.72 -9.64 -27.33
C ALA A 310 51.96 -8.79 -26.94
N VAL A 311 51.74 -7.75 -26.13
CA VAL A 311 52.75 -7.17 -25.21
C VAL A 311 52.09 -6.88 -23.86
N VAL A 312 52.73 -7.32 -22.79
CA VAL A 312 52.24 -7.19 -21.39
C VAL A 312 52.85 -5.97 -20.72
N SER A 313 52.04 -5.21 -19.98
CA SER A 313 52.51 -4.42 -18.83
C SER A 313 51.46 -4.38 -17.72
N ASP A 314 51.90 -4.64 -16.50
CA ASP A 314 51.10 -4.80 -15.27
C ASP A 314 50.71 -3.44 -14.67
N ASP A 315 49.43 -3.22 -14.37
CA ASP A 315 49.01 -2.20 -13.39
C ASP A 315 47.63 -2.50 -12.77
N ARG A 316 47.61 -3.30 -11.69
CA ARG A 316 46.38 -3.59 -10.93
C ARG A 316 45.92 -2.38 -10.11
N LYS A 317 45.04 -1.52 -10.66
CA LYS A 317 43.92 -0.84 -9.94
C LYS A 317 43.16 0.18 -10.81
N LYS A 318 42.00 -0.21 -11.38
CA LYS A 318 40.74 0.57 -11.52
C LYS A 318 39.73 -0.24 -12.36
N GLU A 319 38.57 0.38 -12.61
CA GLU A 319 37.49 -0.04 -13.53
C GLU A 319 36.60 -1.21 -13.06
N GLY A 320 35.27 -1.14 -13.22
CA GLY A 320 34.45 0.06 -13.30
C GLY A 320 34.29 0.73 -14.67
N SER A 321 33.64 0.05 -15.61
CA SER A 321 32.64 0.62 -16.52
C SER A 321 31.71 -0.51 -16.99
N LEU A 322 30.49 -0.14 -17.36
CA LEU A 322 29.58 -0.87 -18.24
C LEU A 322 28.47 0.13 -18.58
N ARG A 323 28.65 0.85 -19.71
CA ARG A 323 27.76 1.94 -20.13
C ARG A 323 27.00 1.56 -21.38
N PHE A 324 25.66 1.54 -21.32
CA PHE A 324 24.84 1.82 -22.52
C PHE A 324 23.62 2.68 -22.19
N TYR A 325 23.87 3.99 -22.16
CA TYR A 325 22.86 5.01 -22.31
C TYR A 325 23.25 5.81 -23.56
N ARG A 326 22.37 5.87 -24.56
CA ARG A 326 22.57 6.72 -25.73
C ARG A 326 21.85 8.04 -25.46
N PRO A 327 22.56 9.15 -25.25
CA PRO A 327 21.91 10.40 -24.87
C PRO A 327 20.99 10.91 -25.97
N ARG A 328 19.85 11.46 -25.55
CA ARG A 328 18.87 12.07 -26.46
C ARG A 328 19.46 13.32 -27.14
N PHE A 329 20.37 14.02 -26.47
CA PHE A 329 20.99 15.23 -26.97
C PHE A 329 22.48 15.01 -27.20
N SER A 330 22.95 15.28 -28.41
CA SER A 330 24.38 15.25 -28.75
C SER A 330 25.12 16.43 -28.09
N TYR A 331 24.44 17.56 -27.87
CA TYR A 331 25.01 18.79 -27.32
C TYR A 331 24.07 19.48 -26.33
N ILE A 332 24.65 20.02 -25.26
CA ILE A 332 23.98 20.92 -24.32
C ILE A 332 24.67 22.28 -24.38
N PHE A 333 23.92 23.33 -24.65
CA PHE A 333 24.38 24.72 -24.61
C PHE A 333 23.99 25.38 -23.30
N CYS A 334 24.94 26.02 -22.62
CA CYS A 334 24.68 26.73 -21.36
C CYS A 334 25.26 28.15 -21.41
N ASP A 335 24.54 29.14 -20.86
CA ASP A 335 25.22 30.34 -20.38
C ASP A 335 26.03 30.06 -19.10
N MET A 336 26.99 30.94 -18.82
CA MET A 336 27.85 30.88 -17.65
C MET A 336 27.35 31.77 -16.51
N ASP A 337 27.17 33.08 -16.72
CA ASP A 337 26.62 33.98 -15.72
C ASP A 337 25.12 33.69 -15.53
N GLY A 338 24.60 33.73 -14.31
CA GLY A 338 23.16 33.51 -14.03
C GLY A 338 22.65 32.08 -14.20
N THR A 339 23.32 31.26 -15.00
CA THR A 339 22.97 29.87 -15.30
C THR A 339 23.90 28.86 -14.62
N LEU A 340 25.18 28.80 -14.99
CA LEU A 340 26.17 27.89 -14.34
C LEU A 340 26.77 28.45 -13.05
N LEU A 341 26.88 29.78 -12.99
CA LEU A 341 27.33 30.52 -11.82
C LEU A 341 26.12 30.93 -11.00
N ASN A 342 26.15 30.57 -9.73
CA ASN A 342 25.16 30.99 -8.74
C ASN A 342 25.33 32.47 -8.33
N SER A 343 24.47 32.98 -7.44
CA SER A 343 24.52 34.37 -6.94
C SER A 343 25.86 34.77 -6.28
N LYS A 344 26.74 33.82 -6.00
CA LYS A 344 28.09 34.01 -5.42
C LYS A 344 29.21 33.90 -6.46
N SER A 345 28.88 33.89 -7.76
CA SER A 345 29.81 33.69 -8.87
C SER A 345 30.60 32.37 -8.78
N GLN A 346 29.96 31.30 -8.32
CA GLN A 346 30.60 29.98 -8.15
C GLN A 346 29.76 28.87 -8.80
N ILE A 347 30.46 27.87 -9.37
CA ILE A 347 29.84 26.61 -9.80
C ILE A 347 29.85 25.65 -8.60
N THR A 348 28.71 25.08 -8.25
CA THR A 348 28.57 24.22 -7.07
C THR A 348 29.16 22.82 -7.30
N PRO A 349 29.63 22.11 -6.24
CA PRO A 349 30.11 20.73 -6.36
C PRO A 349 29.06 19.72 -6.86
N THR A 350 27.77 20.04 -6.77
CA THR A 350 26.68 19.25 -7.34
C THR A 350 26.66 19.41 -8.86
N THR A 351 26.62 20.66 -9.34
CA THR A 351 26.66 20.98 -10.78
C THR A 351 27.94 20.46 -11.45
N VAL A 352 29.11 20.57 -10.78
CA VAL A 352 30.37 19.96 -11.27
C VAL A 352 30.25 18.44 -11.44
N ARG A 353 29.59 17.73 -10.51
CA ARG A 353 29.39 16.28 -10.62
C ARG A 353 28.42 15.92 -11.73
N ALA A 354 27.31 16.64 -11.86
CA ALA A 354 26.33 16.44 -12.93
C ALA A 354 26.96 16.63 -14.32
N LEU A 355 27.66 17.75 -14.54
CA LEU A 355 28.34 18.03 -15.81
C LEU A 355 29.41 16.98 -16.14
N LYS A 356 30.20 16.54 -15.16
CA LYS A 356 31.16 15.43 -15.36
C LYS A 356 30.47 14.14 -15.75
N GLU A 357 29.34 13.82 -15.14
CA GLU A 357 28.60 12.60 -15.44
C GLU A 357 28.00 12.62 -16.85
N VAL A 358 27.44 13.76 -17.26
CA VAL A 358 26.89 14.04 -18.60
C VAL A 358 27.97 13.97 -19.68
N LEU A 359 29.12 14.63 -19.48
CA LEU A 359 30.30 14.51 -20.35
C LEU A 359 30.76 13.06 -20.47
N SER A 360 30.73 12.31 -19.35
CA SER A 360 31.05 10.89 -19.34
C SER A 360 30.11 10.06 -20.22
N ARG A 361 28.82 10.44 -20.35
CA ARG A 361 27.83 9.78 -21.20
C ARG A 361 27.98 10.11 -22.71
N GLY A 362 28.98 10.93 -23.07
CA GLY A 362 29.26 11.29 -24.47
C GLY A 362 28.55 12.56 -24.95
N VAL A 363 27.75 13.20 -24.11
CA VAL A 363 27.10 14.49 -24.38
C VAL A 363 28.13 15.61 -24.31
N LYS A 364 28.16 16.49 -25.30
CA LYS A 364 29.09 17.62 -25.32
C LYS A 364 28.46 18.87 -24.72
N VAL A 365 28.98 19.31 -23.59
CA VAL A 365 28.63 20.61 -23.01
C VAL A 365 29.37 21.72 -23.75
N VAL A 366 28.65 22.72 -24.25
CA VAL A 366 29.19 23.86 -25.00
C VAL A 366 28.77 25.15 -24.31
N ILE A 367 29.74 26.01 -23.99
CA ILE A 367 29.45 27.29 -23.35
C ILE A 367 29.08 28.33 -24.42
N ALA A 368 27.97 29.04 -24.19
CA ALA A 368 27.49 30.12 -25.03
C ALA A 368 27.23 31.38 -24.18
N THR A 369 28.22 32.27 -24.11
CA THR A 369 28.26 33.32 -23.09
C THR A 369 28.71 34.70 -23.59
N GLY A 370 28.42 35.72 -22.79
CA GLY A 370 28.91 37.09 -22.99
C GLY A 370 30.38 37.31 -22.64
N LYS A 371 31.00 36.38 -21.89
CA LYS A 371 32.40 36.46 -21.42
C LYS A 371 33.45 36.21 -22.50
N ALA A 372 34.69 36.62 -22.24
CA ALA A 372 35.85 36.23 -23.03
C ALA A 372 36.25 34.76 -22.81
N ARG A 373 36.77 34.09 -23.85
CA ARG A 373 37.17 32.67 -23.80
C ARG A 373 38.19 32.35 -22.68
N PRO A 374 39.22 33.17 -22.39
CA PRO A 374 40.14 32.92 -21.28
C PRO A 374 39.49 32.98 -19.89
N ALA A 375 38.48 33.83 -19.69
CA ALA A 375 37.72 33.90 -18.44
C ALA A 375 36.97 32.58 -18.17
N VAL A 376 36.26 32.09 -19.18
CA VAL A 376 35.52 30.81 -19.14
C VAL A 376 36.44 29.64 -18.80
N ILE A 377 37.61 29.57 -19.45
CA ILE A 377 38.62 28.53 -19.17
C ILE A 377 39.08 28.63 -17.71
N SER A 378 39.44 29.82 -17.21
CA SER A 378 39.91 30.00 -15.83
C SER A 378 38.86 29.61 -14.78
N ILE A 379 37.59 29.92 -15.02
CA ILE A 379 36.48 29.56 -14.12
C ILE A 379 36.29 28.03 -14.08
N LEU A 380 36.26 27.38 -15.25
CA LEU A 380 36.05 25.93 -15.33
C LEU A 380 37.27 25.13 -14.86
N GLU A 381 38.48 25.65 -15.04
CA GLU A 381 39.71 25.07 -14.48
C GLU A 381 39.67 25.07 -12.94
N LYS A 382 39.29 26.20 -12.31
CA LYS A 382 39.08 26.28 -10.85
C LYS A 382 38.00 25.31 -10.35
N ALA A 383 36.98 25.04 -11.16
CA ALA A 383 35.94 24.04 -10.87
C ALA A 383 36.38 22.58 -11.17
N GLY A 384 37.59 22.37 -11.69
CA GLY A 384 38.09 21.05 -12.10
C GLY A 384 37.35 20.45 -13.29
N LEU A 385 36.77 21.28 -14.15
CA LEU A 385 36.05 20.95 -15.39
C LEU A 385 36.88 21.21 -16.67
N ALA A 386 38.15 21.62 -16.54
CA ALA A 386 39.07 21.76 -17.65
C ALA A 386 39.89 20.48 -17.91
N GLY A 387 40.27 20.25 -19.17
CA GLY A 387 41.12 19.13 -19.60
C GLY A 387 40.62 18.46 -20.88
N LYS A 388 41.33 17.41 -21.32
CA LYS A 388 41.00 16.67 -22.56
C LYS A 388 39.61 15.99 -22.50
N ASP A 389 39.20 15.60 -21.29
CA ASP A 389 37.91 14.97 -20.99
C ASP A 389 37.00 15.89 -20.14
N GLY A 390 37.29 17.20 -20.15
CA GLY A 390 36.54 18.24 -19.43
C GLY A 390 35.47 18.92 -20.28
N ALA A 391 34.69 19.82 -19.66
CA ALA A 391 33.68 20.63 -20.35
C ALA A 391 34.33 21.59 -21.36
N VAL A 392 35.47 22.18 -21.00
CA VAL A 392 36.16 23.18 -21.83
C VAL A 392 37.69 22.96 -21.80
N SER A 393 38.30 23.17 -22.95
CA SER A 393 39.73 23.18 -23.20
C SER A 393 40.04 24.21 -24.30
N GLU A 394 41.32 24.47 -24.57
CA GLU A 394 41.75 25.26 -25.74
C GLU A 394 41.25 24.68 -27.08
N PHE A 395 40.92 23.38 -27.10
CA PHE A 395 40.41 22.64 -28.27
C PHE A 395 38.89 22.42 -28.26
N SER A 396 38.18 22.91 -27.23
CA SER A 396 36.72 22.77 -27.14
C SER A 396 36.00 23.84 -27.96
N PRO A 397 34.89 23.48 -28.64
CA PRO A 397 34.04 24.45 -29.33
C PRO A 397 33.30 25.35 -28.32
N GLY A 398 32.84 26.50 -28.77
CA GLY A 398 32.10 27.44 -27.92
C GLY A 398 31.74 28.75 -28.61
N VAL A 399 30.80 29.46 -28.00
CA VAL A 399 30.28 30.76 -28.46
C VAL A 399 30.60 31.81 -27.39
N PHE A 400 31.41 32.80 -27.73
CA PHE A 400 31.95 33.78 -26.78
C PHE A 400 31.63 35.20 -27.24
N LEU A 401 31.72 36.16 -26.30
CA LEU A 401 31.39 37.57 -26.53
C LEU A 401 30.04 37.74 -27.26
N GLN A 402 28.97 37.10 -26.77
CA GLN A 402 27.60 37.26 -27.29
C GLN A 402 27.45 36.83 -28.78
N GLY A 403 28.26 35.88 -29.25
CA GLY A 403 28.22 35.36 -30.63
C GLY A 403 29.25 35.98 -31.59
N LEU A 404 30.07 36.92 -31.12
CA LEU A 404 31.09 37.60 -31.94
C LEU A 404 32.33 36.76 -32.22
N LEU A 405 32.60 35.75 -31.37
CA LEU A 405 33.65 34.76 -31.57
C LEU A 405 33.05 33.36 -31.44
N VAL A 406 33.16 32.55 -32.49
CA VAL A 406 32.71 31.16 -32.49
C VAL A 406 33.89 30.24 -32.83
N TYR A 407 34.10 29.25 -31.97
CA TYR A 407 35.14 28.23 -32.13
C TYR A 407 34.49 26.88 -32.41
N GLY A 408 34.95 26.21 -33.47
CA GLY A 408 34.48 24.91 -33.94
C GLY A 408 35.31 23.73 -33.42
N ARG A 409 35.37 22.66 -34.21
CA ARG A 409 36.11 21.43 -33.85
C ARG A 409 37.59 21.75 -33.61
N GLN A 410 38.19 21.10 -32.60
CA GLN A 410 39.59 21.31 -32.19
C GLN A 410 39.93 22.77 -31.83
N GLY A 411 38.95 23.56 -31.41
CA GLY A 411 39.18 24.95 -30.97
C GLY A 411 39.58 25.90 -32.09
N LYS A 412 39.39 25.50 -33.36
CA LYS A 412 39.61 26.37 -34.52
C LYS A 412 38.57 27.48 -34.54
N GLU A 413 39.00 28.73 -34.70
CA GLU A 413 38.09 29.84 -34.94
C GLU A 413 37.36 29.65 -36.28
N ILE A 414 36.02 29.68 -36.24
CA ILE A 414 35.18 29.51 -37.44
C ILE A 414 34.46 30.81 -37.83
N TYR A 415 34.26 31.71 -36.86
CA TYR A 415 33.64 33.01 -37.08
C TYR A 415 34.20 34.03 -36.09
N ARG A 416 34.58 35.19 -36.62
CA ARG A 416 34.97 36.40 -35.88
C ARG A 416 34.26 37.58 -36.50
N ARG A 417 33.73 38.47 -35.66
CA ARG A 417 33.21 39.76 -36.09
C ARG A 417 33.75 40.89 -35.23
N ASN A 418 34.43 41.81 -35.88
CA ASN A 418 35.01 43.00 -35.24
C ASN A 418 34.02 44.17 -35.29
N LEU A 419 34.14 45.07 -34.31
CA LEU A 419 33.43 46.33 -34.26
C LEU A 419 34.09 47.34 -35.21
N ASP A 420 33.27 48.20 -35.82
CA ASP A 420 33.74 49.22 -36.76
C ASP A 420 34.82 50.11 -36.12
N GLN A 421 35.92 50.34 -36.82
CA GLN A 421 37.09 51.01 -36.26
C GLN A 421 36.82 52.49 -35.93
N ASP A 422 35.93 53.15 -36.66
CA ASP A 422 35.55 54.54 -36.37
C ASP A 422 34.59 54.60 -35.17
N VAL A 423 33.72 53.61 -34.97
CA VAL A 423 32.94 53.45 -33.74
C VAL A 423 33.86 53.18 -32.55
N CYS A 424 34.87 52.33 -32.71
CA CYS A 424 35.86 52.05 -31.66
C CYS A 424 36.67 53.31 -31.30
N ARG A 425 37.16 54.05 -32.30
CA ARG A 425 37.89 55.32 -32.10
C ARG A 425 37.00 56.35 -31.40
N GLY A 426 35.75 56.50 -31.84
CA GLY A 426 34.77 57.39 -31.20
C GLY A 426 34.53 57.04 -29.74
N ALA A 427 34.34 55.74 -29.42
CA ALA A 427 34.12 55.28 -28.05
C ALA A 427 35.33 55.51 -27.14
N CYS A 428 36.54 55.27 -27.65
CA CYS A 428 37.78 55.54 -26.94
C CYS A 428 38.01 57.04 -26.68
N LEU A 429 37.72 57.90 -27.66
CA LEU A 429 37.80 59.35 -27.49
C LEU A 429 36.76 59.87 -26.48
N TYR A 430 35.52 59.36 -26.54
CA TYR A 430 34.47 59.68 -25.57
C TYR A 430 34.87 59.29 -24.14
N SER A 431 35.44 58.09 -23.96
CA SER A 431 35.94 57.60 -22.67
C SER A 431 36.98 58.56 -22.07
N LEU A 432 37.95 59.03 -22.87
CA LEU A 432 38.97 59.98 -22.44
C LEU A 432 38.41 61.38 -22.15
N GLU A 433 37.51 61.89 -23.00
CA GLU A 433 36.93 63.24 -22.85
C GLU A 433 36.01 63.32 -21.62
N LYS A 434 35.15 62.32 -21.44
CA LYS A 434 34.15 62.28 -20.35
C LYS A 434 34.65 61.58 -19.08
N LYS A 435 35.84 60.96 -19.13
CA LYS A 435 36.44 60.13 -18.06
C LYS A 435 35.55 58.96 -17.62
N VAL A 436 34.73 58.44 -18.54
CA VAL A 436 33.91 57.24 -18.30
C VAL A 436 34.77 56.01 -18.64
N PRO A 437 35.00 55.09 -17.70
CA PRO A 437 35.82 53.91 -17.95
C PRO A 437 35.18 53.01 -19.02
N LEU A 438 36.00 52.55 -19.97
CA LEU A 438 35.62 51.49 -20.91
C LEU A 438 36.57 50.29 -20.80
N ILE A 439 36.07 49.11 -21.17
CA ILE A 439 36.88 47.97 -21.56
C ILE A 439 36.58 47.64 -23.03
N ALA A 440 37.63 47.58 -23.84
CA ALA A 440 37.59 47.04 -25.19
C ALA A 440 38.09 45.58 -25.17
N PHE A 441 37.31 44.67 -25.73
CA PHE A 441 37.62 43.25 -25.81
C PHE A 441 38.20 42.96 -27.20
N GLY A 442 39.44 42.45 -27.23
CA GLY A 442 40.17 42.14 -28.46
C GLY A 442 41.11 40.95 -28.28
N GLU A 443 41.00 39.93 -29.12
CA GLU A 443 41.92 38.77 -29.16
C GLU A 443 42.07 38.03 -27.80
N GLY A 444 41.00 38.01 -26.99
CA GLY A 444 41.02 37.40 -25.65
C GLY A 444 41.70 38.26 -24.58
N ARG A 445 42.12 39.49 -24.92
CA ARG A 445 42.62 40.52 -24.00
C ARG A 445 41.53 41.55 -23.71
N CYS A 446 41.62 42.16 -22.54
CA CYS A 446 40.84 43.32 -22.16
C CYS A 446 41.76 44.54 -22.16
N LEU A 447 41.38 45.60 -22.87
CA LEU A 447 42.15 46.83 -22.99
C LEU A 447 41.35 48.00 -22.43
N THR A 448 42.01 48.92 -21.72
CA THR A 448 41.42 50.17 -21.24
C THR A 448 42.38 51.34 -21.45
N LEU A 449 41.90 52.57 -21.28
CA LEU A 449 42.69 53.79 -21.52
C LEU A 449 43.24 54.42 -20.22
N PHE A 450 42.75 54.00 -19.06
CA PHE A 450 43.20 54.45 -17.74
C PHE A 450 42.75 53.47 -16.66
N ASP A 451 43.50 53.36 -15.57
CA ASP A 451 43.10 52.58 -14.39
C ASP A 451 41.80 53.13 -13.79
N HIS A 452 40.85 52.24 -13.49
CA HIS A 452 39.60 52.61 -12.81
C HIS A 452 39.06 51.46 -11.97
N PRO A 453 38.59 51.70 -10.72
CA PRO A 453 38.11 50.63 -9.83
C PRO A 453 36.99 49.75 -10.42
N LEU A 454 36.10 50.33 -11.25
CA LEU A 454 35.06 49.56 -11.95
C LEU A 454 35.63 48.61 -13.03
N ALA A 455 36.75 48.97 -13.67
CA ALA A 455 37.41 48.09 -14.63
C ALA A 455 38.15 46.94 -13.92
N ASP A 456 38.78 47.20 -12.77
CA ASP A 456 39.35 46.14 -11.90
C ASP A 456 38.27 45.24 -11.29
N ALA A 457 37.04 45.74 -11.08
CA ALA A 457 35.91 44.95 -10.60
C ALA A 457 35.52 43.83 -11.58
N LEU A 458 35.65 44.04 -12.89
CA LEU A 458 35.39 42.98 -13.88
C LEU A 458 36.37 41.81 -13.79
N HIS A 459 37.64 42.07 -13.47
CA HIS A 459 38.62 41.01 -13.24
C HIS A 459 38.35 40.26 -11.93
N THR A 460 38.02 40.98 -10.86
CA THR A 460 37.90 40.40 -9.51
C THR A 460 36.55 39.74 -9.24
N VAL A 461 35.46 40.29 -9.76
CA VAL A 461 34.08 39.81 -9.56
C VAL A 461 33.58 38.95 -10.72
N TYR A 462 33.83 39.37 -11.96
CA TYR A 462 33.32 38.69 -13.17
C TYR A 462 34.34 37.78 -13.87
N HIS A 463 35.56 37.71 -13.32
CA HIS A 463 36.69 36.87 -13.74
C HIS A 463 37.20 37.10 -15.18
N GLU A 464 36.93 38.27 -15.76
CA GLU A 464 37.52 38.68 -17.05
C GLU A 464 39.05 38.84 -16.94
N PRO A 465 39.81 38.78 -18.06
CA PRO A 465 41.23 39.16 -18.08
C PRO A 465 41.45 40.55 -17.46
N LYS A 466 42.53 40.72 -16.70
CA LYS A 466 42.85 42.05 -16.15
C LYS A 466 43.08 43.02 -17.30
N ALA A 467 42.39 44.17 -17.27
CA ALA A 467 42.50 45.17 -18.31
C ALA A 467 43.91 45.76 -18.39
N GLU A 468 44.50 45.75 -19.59
CA GLU A 468 45.78 46.41 -19.87
C GLU A 468 45.55 47.89 -20.16
N VAL A 469 46.29 48.78 -19.47
CA VAL A 469 46.16 50.23 -19.65
C VAL A 469 47.00 50.70 -20.85
N MET A 470 46.33 51.24 -21.86
CA MET A 470 46.90 51.67 -23.12
C MET A 470 47.12 53.19 -23.12
N SER A 471 48.34 53.61 -23.46
CA SER A 471 48.77 55.02 -23.34
C SER A 471 48.15 56.00 -24.35
N SER A 472 47.41 55.50 -25.35
CA SER A 472 46.66 56.31 -26.31
C SER A 472 45.57 55.49 -27.02
N VAL A 473 44.62 56.17 -27.66
CA VAL A 473 43.57 55.53 -28.48
C VAL A 473 44.17 54.74 -29.64
N GLU A 474 45.13 55.30 -30.38
CA GLU A 474 45.76 54.61 -31.51
C GLU A 474 46.60 53.41 -31.03
N ASN A 475 47.20 53.46 -29.83
CA ASN A 475 47.88 52.31 -29.25
C ASN A 475 46.89 51.19 -28.86
N LEU A 476 45.69 51.54 -28.39
CA LEU A 476 44.63 50.55 -28.11
C LEU A 476 44.13 49.91 -29.42
N LEU A 477 43.80 50.72 -30.42
CA LEU A 477 43.28 50.25 -31.72
C LEU A 477 44.31 49.47 -32.55
N ALA A 478 45.61 49.69 -32.34
CA ALA A 478 46.69 48.95 -32.99
C ALA A 478 47.10 47.66 -32.25
N ALA A 479 46.66 47.46 -31.00
CA ALA A 479 47.13 46.35 -30.16
C ALA A 479 46.27 45.09 -30.22
N ALA A 480 45.02 45.19 -30.68
CA ALA A 480 44.14 44.07 -31.00
C ALA A 480 42.99 44.55 -31.90
N GLU A 481 42.48 43.66 -32.75
CA GLU A 481 41.17 43.89 -33.36
C GLU A 481 40.08 43.84 -32.28
N ILE A 482 39.24 44.87 -32.18
CA ILE A 482 38.22 44.97 -31.12
C ILE A 482 36.90 44.32 -31.57
N GLN A 483 36.39 43.36 -30.80
CA GLN A 483 35.09 42.72 -31.05
C GLN A 483 33.94 43.45 -30.34
N LYS A 484 34.16 43.89 -29.09
CA LYS A 484 33.12 44.48 -28.22
C LYS A 484 33.72 45.60 -27.38
N ILE A 485 32.93 46.64 -27.13
CA ILE A 485 33.22 47.69 -26.15
C ILE A 485 32.20 47.65 -25.02
N LEU A 486 32.65 47.85 -23.79
CA LEU A 486 31.84 47.88 -22.57
C LEU A 486 32.14 49.17 -21.79
N PHE A 487 31.16 50.06 -21.67
CA PHE A 487 31.24 51.22 -20.77
C PHE A 487 30.69 50.85 -19.39
N LEU A 488 31.30 51.40 -18.34
CA LEU A 488 30.91 51.17 -16.94
C LEU A 488 30.59 52.50 -16.27
N ASP A 489 29.37 52.63 -15.75
CA ASP A 489 28.89 53.83 -15.05
C ASP A 489 27.72 53.42 -14.14
N THR A 490 27.31 54.29 -13.22
CA THR A 490 26.08 54.12 -12.46
C THR A 490 24.88 53.82 -13.37
N ALA A 491 23.92 53.01 -12.91
CA ALA A 491 22.76 52.63 -13.73
C ALA A 491 21.92 53.84 -14.22
N GLU A 492 21.94 54.95 -13.47
CA GLU A 492 21.33 56.22 -13.86
C GLU A 492 22.13 56.93 -14.97
N GLY A 493 23.47 56.91 -14.89
CA GLY A 493 24.37 57.39 -15.95
C GLY A 493 24.25 56.58 -17.25
N VAL A 494 24.23 55.24 -17.14
CA VAL A 494 24.02 54.36 -18.30
C VAL A 494 22.68 54.64 -18.98
N SER A 495 21.58 54.63 -18.21
CA SER A 495 20.23 54.75 -18.78
C SER A 495 19.88 56.15 -19.30
N ARG A 496 20.40 57.24 -18.68
CA ARG A 496 20.08 58.62 -19.09
C ARG A 496 21.09 59.27 -20.01
N ILE A 497 22.36 58.86 -19.97
CA ILE A 497 23.45 59.54 -20.69
C ILE A 497 24.04 58.62 -21.75
N LEU A 498 24.63 57.50 -21.35
CA LEU A 498 25.41 56.65 -22.27
C LEU A 498 24.51 55.96 -23.30
N ARG A 499 23.42 55.32 -22.87
CA ARG A 499 22.55 54.55 -23.76
C ARG A 499 21.86 55.42 -24.82
N PRO A 500 21.25 56.58 -24.49
CA PRO A 500 20.67 57.46 -25.51
C PRO A 500 21.74 57.98 -26.48
N TYR A 501 22.86 58.47 -25.97
CA TYR A 501 23.95 59.01 -26.80
C TYR A 501 24.51 57.96 -27.76
N TRP A 502 24.85 56.76 -27.27
CA TRP A 502 25.41 55.71 -28.13
C TRP A 502 24.38 55.08 -29.05
N SER A 503 23.09 55.06 -28.71
CA SER A 503 22.04 54.59 -29.62
C SER A 503 21.87 55.50 -30.83
N GLU A 504 22.16 56.81 -30.68
CA GLU A 504 22.19 57.77 -31.78
C GLU A 504 23.56 57.73 -32.51
N ALA A 505 24.66 57.80 -31.77
CA ALA A 505 26.02 57.88 -32.32
C ALA A 505 26.52 56.60 -33.01
N ALA A 506 26.04 55.42 -32.61
CA ALA A 506 26.37 54.15 -33.29
C ALA A 506 25.66 54.00 -34.65
N GLY A 507 24.52 54.68 -34.84
CA GLY A 507 23.78 54.75 -36.10
C GLY A 507 23.53 53.39 -36.77
N GLU A 508 23.96 53.29 -38.04
CA GLU A 508 23.90 52.07 -38.85
C GLU A 508 25.07 51.10 -38.59
N HIS A 509 26.09 51.51 -37.85
CA HIS A 509 27.39 50.84 -37.80
C HIS A 509 27.54 49.86 -36.61
N ALA A 510 26.82 50.08 -35.50
CA ALA A 510 26.82 49.17 -34.35
C ALA A 510 25.44 49.05 -33.67
N SER A 511 25.31 48.06 -32.79
CA SER A 511 24.19 47.84 -31.89
C SER A 511 24.61 48.16 -30.46
N VAL A 512 23.71 48.77 -29.70
CA VAL A 512 23.88 49.06 -28.28
C VAL A 512 23.01 48.10 -27.46
N VAL A 513 23.63 47.34 -26.57
CA VAL A 513 22.98 46.30 -25.74
C VAL A 513 23.27 46.60 -24.27
N GLN A 514 22.37 46.23 -23.37
CA GLN A 514 22.52 46.44 -21.93
C GLN A 514 22.03 45.19 -21.20
N ALA A 515 22.95 44.35 -20.75
CA ALA A 515 22.63 43.13 -19.99
C ALA A 515 22.49 43.42 -18.48
N VAL A 516 23.31 44.33 -17.94
CA VAL A 516 23.33 44.71 -16.52
C VAL A 516 23.07 46.22 -16.41
N PRO A 517 22.31 46.72 -15.41
CA PRO A 517 21.92 48.13 -15.36
C PRO A 517 23.07 49.16 -15.40
N ASP A 518 24.24 48.82 -14.87
CA ASP A 518 25.45 49.65 -14.75
C ASP A 518 26.51 49.40 -15.86
N MET A 519 26.18 48.60 -16.88
CA MET A 519 27.09 48.28 -17.98
C MET A 519 26.44 48.45 -19.35
N LEU A 520 27.08 49.21 -20.25
CA LEU A 520 26.60 49.41 -21.62
C LEU A 520 27.52 48.76 -22.65
N GLU A 521 26.97 47.86 -23.46
CA GLU A 521 27.71 47.13 -24.48
C GLU A 521 27.51 47.78 -25.86
N ILE A 522 28.60 47.91 -26.62
CA ILE A 522 28.58 48.26 -28.05
C ILE A 522 29.15 47.07 -28.81
N VAL A 523 28.34 46.52 -29.71
CA VAL A 523 28.62 45.28 -30.46
C VAL A 523 28.23 45.43 -31.94
N PRO A 524 28.86 44.69 -32.86
CA PRO A 524 28.44 44.62 -34.27
C PRO A 524 26.95 44.25 -34.47
N ARG A 525 26.26 45.01 -35.34
CA ARG A 525 24.81 44.87 -35.60
C ARG A 525 24.37 43.45 -35.94
N GLY A 526 23.31 42.98 -35.29
CA GLY A 526 22.66 41.70 -35.61
C GLY A 526 23.47 40.47 -35.19
N THR A 527 24.12 40.52 -34.03
CA THR A 527 24.85 39.39 -33.44
C THR A 527 24.24 39.03 -32.08
N SER A 528 24.11 37.73 -31.80
CA SER A 528 23.46 37.17 -30.61
C SER A 528 24.05 35.81 -30.25
N LYS A 529 23.79 35.32 -29.03
CA LYS A 529 24.13 33.92 -28.67
C LYS A 529 23.45 32.93 -29.63
N GLY A 530 22.16 33.09 -29.92
CA GLY A 530 21.41 32.19 -30.81
C GLY A 530 22.01 32.11 -32.22
N SER A 531 22.37 33.25 -32.83
CA SER A 531 23.04 33.27 -34.14
C SER A 531 24.43 32.64 -34.11
N GLY A 532 25.20 32.83 -33.02
CA GLY A 532 26.48 32.15 -32.79
C GLY A 532 26.35 30.63 -32.62
N VAL A 533 25.35 30.17 -31.86
CA VAL A 533 25.01 28.76 -31.67
C VAL A 533 24.60 28.13 -32.99
N LYS A 534 23.75 28.81 -33.78
CA LYS A 534 23.35 28.35 -35.11
C LYS A 534 24.55 28.13 -36.03
N MET A 535 25.44 29.12 -36.15
CA MET A 535 26.66 28.99 -36.95
C MET A 535 27.57 27.84 -36.48
N LEU A 536 27.62 27.59 -35.17
CA LEU A 536 28.37 26.46 -34.62
C LEU A 536 27.72 25.11 -34.96
N LEU A 537 26.40 24.99 -34.88
CA LEU A 537 25.66 23.77 -35.23
C LEU A 537 25.77 23.44 -36.72
N ASP A 538 25.62 24.46 -37.59
CA ASP A 538 25.82 24.34 -39.04
C ASP A 538 27.25 23.85 -39.37
N HIS A 539 28.27 24.38 -38.69
CA HIS A 539 29.66 23.93 -38.84
C HIS A 539 29.91 22.52 -38.28
N LEU A 540 29.20 22.14 -37.20
CA LEU A 540 29.32 20.82 -36.59
C LEU A 540 28.53 19.74 -37.35
N GLY A 541 27.57 20.12 -38.19
CA GLY A 541 26.67 19.21 -38.91
C GLY A 541 25.62 18.59 -37.98
N VAL A 542 25.09 19.36 -37.04
CA VAL A 542 24.23 18.88 -35.93
C VAL A 542 22.85 19.52 -36.06
N SER A 543 21.78 18.71 -36.00
CA SER A 543 20.41 19.21 -36.01
C SER A 543 20.03 19.87 -34.68
N ALA A 544 19.20 20.91 -34.72
CA ALA A 544 18.56 21.49 -33.54
C ALA A 544 17.79 20.44 -32.69
N GLU A 545 17.32 19.36 -33.33
CA GLU A 545 16.65 18.22 -32.69
C GLU A 545 17.56 17.41 -31.75
N GLU A 546 18.88 17.50 -31.91
CA GLU A 546 19.87 16.86 -31.03
C GLU A 546 20.41 17.82 -29.94
N VAL A 547 19.79 19.00 -29.79
CA VAL A 547 20.31 20.10 -28.98
C VAL A 547 19.36 20.45 -27.84
N MET A 548 19.95 20.56 -26.65
CA MET A 548 19.35 21.14 -25.45
C MET A 548 20.05 22.48 -25.14
N ALA A 549 19.31 23.45 -24.59
CA ALA A 549 19.87 24.72 -24.15
C ALA A 549 19.35 25.15 -22.77
N ILE A 550 20.19 25.80 -21.96
CA ILE A 550 19.83 26.38 -20.66
C ILE A 550 20.31 27.83 -20.58
N GLY A 551 19.45 28.70 -20.08
CA GLY A 551 19.70 30.13 -19.91
C GLY A 551 18.78 30.76 -18.87
N ASP A 552 19.02 32.03 -18.56
CA ASP A 552 18.25 32.80 -17.59
C ASP A 552 18.01 34.26 -18.02
N GLY A 553 18.82 34.79 -18.93
CA GLY A 553 18.74 36.18 -19.41
C GLY A 553 17.89 36.36 -20.68
N GLU A 554 17.47 37.60 -20.96
CA GLU A 554 16.77 37.93 -22.22
C GLU A 554 17.64 37.70 -23.47
N ASN A 555 18.97 37.74 -23.29
CA ASN A 555 19.97 37.46 -24.32
C ASN A 555 20.13 35.96 -24.66
N ASP A 556 19.44 35.07 -23.92
CA ASP A 556 19.39 33.62 -24.16
C ASP A 556 18.17 33.16 -24.95
N ILE A 557 17.17 34.03 -25.15
CA ILE A 557 15.88 33.68 -25.78
C ILE A 557 16.09 32.96 -27.12
N GLU A 558 16.87 33.54 -28.04
CA GLU A 558 17.16 32.93 -29.35
C GLU A 558 17.96 31.62 -29.27
N MET A 559 18.65 31.36 -28.15
CA MET A 559 19.37 30.10 -27.91
C MET A 559 18.41 29.02 -27.40
N LEU A 560 17.47 29.38 -26.52
CA LEU A 560 16.44 28.48 -26.00
C LEU A 560 15.42 28.10 -27.07
N GLU A 561 14.96 29.06 -27.88
CA GLU A 561 14.01 28.84 -28.99
C GLU A 561 14.60 27.98 -30.11
N LEU A 562 15.93 27.98 -30.27
CA LEU A 562 16.62 27.20 -31.30
C LEU A 562 16.89 25.75 -30.87
N ALA A 563 16.86 25.45 -29.58
CA ALA A 563 17.04 24.09 -29.07
C ALA A 563 15.73 23.31 -29.08
N SER A 564 15.81 21.99 -29.28
CA SER A 564 14.67 21.08 -29.13
C SER A 564 14.15 20.95 -27.69
N LEU A 565 15.00 21.31 -26.72
CA LEU A 565 14.66 21.45 -25.32
C LEU A 565 15.39 22.67 -24.73
N GLY A 566 14.70 23.82 -24.71
CA GLY A 566 15.12 25.02 -23.99
C GLY A 566 14.62 25.00 -22.54
N ILE A 567 15.51 25.22 -21.58
CA ILE A 567 15.18 25.35 -20.14
C ILE A 567 15.53 26.76 -19.65
N ALA A 568 14.56 27.41 -19.00
CA ALA A 568 14.81 28.60 -18.20
C ALA A 568 14.95 28.22 -16.72
N LEU A 569 15.85 28.87 -15.98
CA LEU A 569 15.92 28.71 -14.53
C LEU A 569 14.83 29.55 -13.82
N SER A 570 14.38 29.13 -12.64
CA SER A 570 13.27 29.80 -11.93
C SER A 570 13.59 31.26 -11.52
N ASN A 571 14.88 31.59 -11.38
CA ASN A 571 15.39 32.94 -11.13
C ASN A 571 15.58 33.78 -12.42
N GLY A 572 15.42 33.19 -13.60
CA GLY A 572 15.57 33.86 -14.89
C GLY A 572 14.42 34.83 -15.23
N SER A 573 14.61 35.60 -16.30
CA SER A 573 13.65 36.61 -16.73
C SER A 573 12.31 36.01 -17.17
N GLU A 574 11.20 36.71 -16.90
CA GLU A 574 9.87 36.25 -17.31
C GLU A 574 9.72 36.11 -18.84
N LYS A 575 10.49 36.88 -19.64
CA LYS A 575 10.53 36.70 -21.10
C LYS A 575 11.24 35.40 -21.49
N THR A 576 12.32 35.07 -20.77
CA THR A 576 13.10 33.83 -20.98
C THR A 576 12.29 32.59 -20.57
N LYS A 577 11.53 32.67 -19.47
CA LYS A 577 10.58 31.63 -19.05
C LYS A 577 9.45 31.41 -20.06
N ALA A 578 8.94 32.48 -20.67
CA ALA A 578 7.83 32.41 -21.62
C ALA A 578 8.17 31.65 -22.93
N VAL A 579 9.45 31.58 -23.30
CA VAL A 579 9.92 30.85 -24.49
C VAL A 579 10.50 29.46 -24.19
N ALA A 580 10.82 29.17 -22.93
CA ALA A 580 11.37 27.89 -22.53
C ALA A 580 10.33 26.76 -22.54
N ASN A 581 10.75 25.54 -22.86
CA ASN A 581 9.90 24.37 -22.81
C ASN A 581 9.68 23.85 -21.37
N LEU A 582 10.66 24.10 -20.48
CA LEU A 582 10.62 23.78 -19.06
C LEU A 582 11.19 24.93 -18.23
N ILE A 583 10.68 25.07 -17.00
CA ILE A 583 11.26 25.94 -15.98
C ILE A 583 11.89 25.05 -14.92
N GLY A 584 13.22 25.08 -14.80
CA GLY A 584 13.98 24.36 -13.77
C GLY A 584 14.08 25.15 -12.45
N PRO A 585 14.67 24.58 -11.40
CA PRO A 585 15.02 25.32 -10.17
C PRO A 585 15.99 26.47 -10.45
N SER A 586 16.30 27.26 -9.42
CA SER A 586 17.26 28.36 -9.59
C SER A 586 18.71 27.87 -9.70
N ASN A 587 19.59 28.70 -10.25
CA ASN A 587 21.04 28.46 -10.23
C ASN A 587 21.61 28.34 -8.79
N ASP A 588 20.99 29.01 -7.82
CA ASP A 588 21.30 28.91 -6.39
C ASP A 588 20.85 27.57 -5.75
N GLU A 589 19.91 26.86 -6.37
CA GLU A 589 19.33 25.58 -5.93
C GLU A 589 19.87 24.37 -6.72
N ASP A 590 21.04 24.51 -7.37
CA ASP A 590 21.63 23.49 -8.24
C ASP A 590 20.73 23.11 -9.46
N GLY A 591 19.93 24.04 -9.99
CA GLY A 591 18.97 23.75 -11.08
C GLY A 591 19.57 23.14 -12.36
N VAL A 592 20.84 23.43 -12.67
CA VAL A 592 21.58 22.81 -13.78
C VAL A 592 21.93 21.33 -13.49
N ALA A 593 21.99 20.91 -12.22
CA ALA A 593 22.25 19.53 -11.85
C ALA A 593 21.02 18.61 -11.99
N GLU A 594 19.80 19.15 -11.88
CA GLU A 594 18.55 18.37 -12.07
C GLU A 594 18.36 17.89 -13.52
N ILE A 595 19.07 18.48 -14.48
CA ILE A 595 19.11 18.08 -15.90
C ILE A 595 19.44 16.60 -16.07
N LYS A 596 20.20 16.00 -15.15
CA LYS A 596 20.48 14.56 -15.10
C LYS A 596 19.19 13.71 -15.19
N PHE A 597 18.12 14.14 -14.51
CA PHE A 597 16.85 13.41 -14.52
C PHE A 597 16.05 13.60 -15.81
N LEU A 598 16.26 14.70 -16.53
CA LEU A 598 15.55 15.01 -17.78
C LEU A 598 16.14 14.27 -18.99
N GLU A 599 17.43 13.97 -18.98
CA GLU A 599 18.01 12.99 -19.91
C GLU A 599 17.48 11.57 -19.63
N GLU A 600 17.48 11.15 -18.36
CA GLU A 600 17.08 9.79 -17.97
C GLU A 600 15.57 9.51 -18.19
N SER A 601 14.73 10.55 -18.29
CA SER A 601 13.26 10.46 -18.37
C SER A 601 12.73 10.51 -19.81
N GLY A 602 13.12 9.56 -20.66
CA GLY A 602 12.54 9.40 -21.99
C GLY A 602 11.05 8.99 -21.95
N ASP A 603 10.15 9.94 -22.23
CA ASP A 603 8.72 9.76 -22.56
C ASP A 603 7.76 9.18 -21.49
N SER A 604 7.88 9.59 -20.22
CA SER A 604 6.81 9.31 -19.22
C SER A 604 6.38 10.44 -18.28
N VAL A 605 7.03 11.62 -18.27
CA VAL A 605 6.62 12.74 -17.40
C VAL A 605 6.70 14.09 -18.13
N PHE A 606 5.75 14.98 -17.83
CA PHE A 606 5.68 16.41 -18.26
C PHE A 606 5.36 16.73 -19.73
N ARG A 607 4.15 16.35 -20.15
CA ARG A 607 3.17 17.38 -20.56
C ARG A 607 1.95 17.32 -19.64
N ASN A 608 2.03 18.02 -18.51
CA ASN A 608 0.87 18.26 -17.66
C ASN A 608 1.00 19.61 -16.91
N LEU A 609 0.04 20.49 -17.20
CA LEU A 609 -0.55 21.46 -16.27
C LEU A 609 0.31 22.63 -15.78
N GLY A 610 0.45 23.64 -16.65
CA GLY A 610 0.31 25.03 -16.21
C GLY A 610 -1.16 25.46 -16.32
N ASP A 611 -1.72 26.04 -15.26
CA ASP A 611 -3.04 26.70 -15.20
C ASP A 611 -4.31 25.92 -15.59
N VAL A 612 -4.61 24.83 -14.86
CA VAL A 612 -6.01 24.45 -14.55
C VAL A 612 -6.18 24.06 -13.07
N SER A 613 -5.78 24.93 -12.14
CA SER A 613 -6.09 24.81 -10.71
C SER A 613 -7.32 25.64 -10.28
N VAL A 614 -7.97 26.33 -11.23
CA VAL A 614 -9.08 27.27 -10.96
C VAL A 614 -10.44 26.79 -11.51
N LEU A 615 -10.47 25.70 -12.29
CA LEU A 615 -11.68 25.22 -12.95
C LEU A 615 -12.11 23.87 -12.37
N SER A 616 -13.33 23.84 -11.81
CA SER A 616 -13.98 22.64 -11.26
C SER A 616 -13.91 21.46 -12.24
N PRO A 617 -13.77 20.20 -11.77
CA PRO A 617 -13.84 19.01 -12.63
C PRO A 617 -15.06 18.99 -13.57
N ILE A 618 -16.19 19.56 -13.11
CA ILE A 618 -17.42 19.73 -13.89
C ILE A 618 -17.18 20.55 -15.17
N LEU A 619 -16.29 21.55 -15.13
CA LEU A 619 -15.99 22.39 -16.29
C LEU A 619 -15.07 21.70 -17.30
N VAL A 620 -14.09 20.91 -16.83
CA VAL A 620 -13.25 20.07 -17.71
C VAL A 620 -14.14 19.07 -18.46
N ILE A 621 -15.10 18.47 -17.75
CA ILE A 621 -16.09 17.57 -18.34
C ILE A 621 -16.99 18.30 -19.35
N THR A 622 -17.49 19.50 -19.02
CA THR A 622 -18.35 20.30 -19.91
C THR A 622 -17.60 20.72 -21.18
N LEU A 623 -16.32 21.07 -21.08
CA LEU A 623 -15.47 21.43 -22.22
C LEU A 623 -15.10 20.22 -23.09
N ALA A 624 -14.86 19.05 -22.48
CA ALA A 624 -14.53 17.81 -23.20
C ALA A 624 -15.72 17.19 -23.97
N VAL A 625 -16.96 17.51 -23.57
CA VAL A 625 -18.18 17.11 -24.29
C VAL A 625 -18.54 18.12 -25.40
N LEU A 626 -18.10 19.38 -25.28
CA LEU A 626 -18.39 20.44 -26.25
C LEU A 626 -17.33 20.62 -27.36
N HIS A 627 -16.12 20.08 -27.20
CA HIS A 627 -15.06 20.16 -28.22
C HIS A 627 -14.54 18.79 -28.66
N ASP A 628 -14.55 18.60 -29.98
CA ASP A 628 -14.24 17.39 -30.75
C ASP A 628 -12.74 16.99 -30.70
N TYR A 629 -12.25 16.62 -29.52
CA TYR A 629 -10.84 16.26 -29.27
C TYR A 629 -10.68 14.83 -28.74
N ASN A 630 -10.34 13.92 -29.65
CA ASN A 630 -9.61 12.66 -29.44
C ASN A 630 -10.05 11.82 -28.20
N HIS A 631 -11.34 11.47 -28.16
CA HIS A 631 -12.07 10.94 -27.00
C HIS A 631 -11.41 9.77 -26.22
N ARG A 632 -10.64 8.88 -26.88
CA ARG A 632 -10.00 7.71 -26.23
C ARG A 632 -9.02 8.12 -25.12
N LYS A 633 -8.18 9.14 -25.34
CA LYS A 633 -7.15 9.56 -24.35
C LYS A 633 -7.78 10.28 -23.15
N THR A 634 -8.74 11.15 -23.39
CA THR A 634 -9.43 11.95 -22.36
C THR A 634 -10.19 11.05 -21.38
N ILE A 635 -10.88 10.02 -21.88
CA ILE A 635 -11.58 9.04 -21.03
C ILE A 635 -10.60 8.13 -20.28
N HIS A 636 -9.50 7.74 -20.90
CA HIS A 636 -8.49 6.94 -20.21
C HIS A 636 -7.78 7.73 -19.09
N LEU A 637 -7.72 9.07 -19.20
CA LEU A 637 -7.25 9.96 -18.14
C LEU A 637 -8.30 10.10 -17.02
N LEU A 638 -9.57 10.34 -17.38
CA LEU A 638 -10.72 10.39 -16.46
C LEU A 638 -10.83 9.12 -15.60
N LEU A 639 -10.72 7.93 -16.21
CA LEU A 639 -10.76 6.63 -15.53
C LEU A 639 -9.50 6.34 -14.70
N ARG A 640 -8.37 7.02 -14.96
CA ARG A 640 -7.15 6.92 -14.14
C ARG A 640 -7.22 7.83 -12.92
N CYS A 641 -7.88 8.98 -13.04
CA CYS A 641 -8.20 9.88 -11.93
C CYS A 641 -9.39 9.40 -11.09
N ALA A 642 -10.23 8.48 -11.61
CA ALA A 642 -11.46 8.02 -10.96
C ALA A 642 -11.26 7.42 -9.54
N ALA A 643 -10.08 6.86 -9.24
CA ALA A 643 -9.73 6.41 -7.89
C ALA A 643 -9.52 7.54 -6.87
N GLN A 644 -9.46 8.81 -7.31
CA GLN A 644 -9.34 10.01 -6.48
C GLN A 644 -10.59 10.90 -6.55
N LEU A 645 -11.62 10.49 -7.30
CA LEU A 645 -12.87 11.24 -7.42
C LEU A 645 -13.85 10.82 -6.33
N SER A 646 -14.55 11.81 -5.77
CA SER A 646 -15.66 11.52 -4.86
C SER A 646 -16.79 10.77 -5.59
N MET A 647 -17.53 9.92 -4.86
CA MET A 647 -18.67 9.19 -5.43
C MET A 647 -19.66 10.09 -6.19
N ARG A 648 -19.87 11.32 -5.72
CA ARG A 648 -20.73 12.32 -6.40
C ARG A 648 -20.22 12.69 -7.80
N GLN A 649 -18.92 12.89 -7.95
CA GLN A 649 -18.30 13.18 -9.25
C GLN A 649 -18.36 11.96 -10.17
N LEU A 650 -18.20 10.74 -9.63
CA LEU A 650 -18.38 9.50 -10.39
C LEU A 650 -19.82 9.34 -10.91
N PHE A 651 -20.83 9.65 -10.09
CA PHE A 651 -22.24 9.69 -10.53
C PHE A 651 -22.48 10.75 -11.62
N GLU A 652 -21.92 11.95 -11.49
CA GLU A 652 -22.07 13.04 -12.46
C GLU A 652 -21.45 12.63 -13.83
N ILE A 653 -20.23 12.06 -13.82
CA ILE A 653 -19.57 11.51 -15.02
C ILE A 653 -20.38 10.37 -15.63
N GLN A 654 -20.87 9.43 -14.82
CA GLN A 654 -21.68 8.30 -15.29
C GLN A 654 -22.95 8.79 -16.01
N ALA A 655 -23.68 9.75 -15.41
CA ALA A 655 -24.90 10.32 -15.98
C ALA A 655 -24.64 11.01 -17.32
N GLN A 656 -23.48 11.67 -17.48
CA GLN A 656 -23.09 12.33 -18.72
C GLN A 656 -22.68 11.34 -19.81
N ILE A 657 -21.95 10.26 -19.48
CA ILE A 657 -21.61 9.19 -20.43
C ILE A 657 -22.89 8.46 -20.91
N ILE A 658 -23.88 8.28 -20.03
CA ILE A 658 -25.20 7.72 -20.39
C ILE A 658 -25.99 8.69 -21.28
N ALA A 659 -26.00 9.99 -20.96
CA ALA A 659 -26.72 11.00 -21.73
C ALA A 659 -26.06 11.36 -23.07
N SER A 660 -24.79 11.02 -23.27
CA SER A 660 -24.04 11.24 -24.51
C SER A 660 -23.09 10.07 -24.79
N PRO A 661 -23.62 8.93 -25.29
CA PRO A 661 -22.82 7.75 -25.59
C PRO A 661 -21.78 8.03 -26.68
N ILE A 662 -20.54 7.63 -26.44
CA ILE A 662 -19.43 7.85 -27.39
C ILE A 662 -19.28 6.61 -28.30
N PRO A 663 -19.56 6.71 -29.61
CA PRO A 663 -19.71 5.52 -30.47
C PRO A 663 -18.43 4.68 -30.70
N SER A 664 -17.27 5.16 -30.28
CA SER A 664 -15.95 4.57 -30.58
C SER A 664 -15.30 3.79 -29.43
N ILE A 665 -16.02 3.54 -28.33
CA ILE A 665 -15.51 2.84 -27.15
C ILE A 665 -16.51 1.77 -26.70
N ASP A 666 -16.05 0.55 -26.47
CA ASP A 666 -16.87 -0.55 -25.93
C ASP A 666 -17.40 -0.22 -24.52
N PRO A 667 -18.72 -0.21 -24.30
CA PRO A 667 -19.32 -0.04 -22.98
C PRO A 667 -18.80 -1.01 -21.92
N ASN A 668 -18.41 -2.24 -22.29
CA ASN A 668 -17.86 -3.22 -21.33
C ASN A 668 -16.54 -2.75 -20.71
N LEU A 669 -15.64 -2.17 -21.50
CA LEU A 669 -14.36 -1.65 -21.01
C LEU A 669 -14.56 -0.49 -20.01
N ILE A 670 -15.56 0.36 -20.26
CA ILE A 670 -15.97 1.45 -19.38
C ILE A 670 -16.56 0.87 -18.07
N ALA A 671 -17.48 -0.09 -18.19
CA ALA A 671 -18.14 -0.73 -17.05
C ALA A 671 -17.16 -1.47 -16.13
N VAL A 672 -16.24 -2.27 -16.68
CA VAL A 672 -15.21 -2.98 -15.89
C VAL A 672 -14.40 -2.02 -15.02
N LYS A 673 -13.99 -0.87 -15.59
CA LYS A 673 -13.21 0.15 -14.86
C LYS A 673 -14.06 0.85 -13.78
N PHE A 674 -15.30 1.24 -14.07
CA PHE A 674 -16.19 1.83 -13.05
C PHE A 674 -16.60 0.83 -11.96
N ILE A 675 -16.83 -0.45 -12.27
CA ILE A 675 -17.10 -1.51 -11.28
C ILE A 675 -15.88 -1.70 -10.36
N GLY A 676 -14.67 -1.69 -10.91
CA GLY A 676 -13.42 -1.75 -10.13
C GLY A 676 -13.26 -0.57 -9.16
N VAL A 677 -13.48 0.66 -9.64
CA VAL A 677 -13.40 1.88 -8.81
C VAL A 677 -14.53 1.94 -7.77
N SER A 678 -15.74 1.49 -8.12
CA SER A 678 -16.86 1.45 -7.18
C SER A 678 -16.64 0.39 -6.09
N SER A 679 -16.01 -0.73 -6.45
CA SER A 679 -15.55 -1.75 -5.51
C SER A 679 -14.46 -1.21 -4.58
N SER A 680 -13.47 -0.44 -5.06
CA SER A 680 -12.46 0.13 -4.16
C SER A 680 -13.03 1.15 -3.16
N HIS A 681 -14.18 1.77 -3.48
CA HIS A 681 -14.95 2.64 -2.58
C HIS A 681 -16.06 1.90 -1.80
N GLY A 682 -16.09 0.57 -1.80
CA GLY A 682 -17.08 -0.25 -1.08
C GLY A 682 -18.53 -0.19 -1.63
N ASN A 683 -18.79 0.55 -2.71
CA ASN A 683 -20.14 0.77 -3.22
C ASN A 683 -20.59 -0.31 -4.22
N LEU A 684 -20.90 -1.49 -3.68
CA LEU A 684 -21.39 -2.63 -4.46
C LEU A 684 -22.72 -2.35 -5.19
N ARG A 685 -23.59 -1.49 -4.62
CA ARG A 685 -24.86 -1.11 -5.26
C ARG A 685 -24.63 -0.36 -6.57
N HIS A 686 -23.65 0.55 -6.60
CA HIS A 686 -23.27 1.25 -7.83
C HIS A 686 -22.70 0.29 -8.88
N SER A 687 -21.85 -0.66 -8.47
CA SER A 687 -21.33 -1.72 -9.36
C SER A 687 -22.44 -2.55 -10.01
N VAL A 688 -23.48 -2.92 -9.24
CA VAL A 688 -24.70 -3.60 -9.76
C VAL A 688 -25.44 -2.72 -10.77
N LEU A 689 -25.63 -1.43 -10.47
CA LEU A 689 -26.38 -0.52 -11.34
C LEU A 689 -25.69 -0.33 -12.69
N ILE A 690 -24.36 -0.20 -12.71
CA ILE A 690 -23.58 -0.19 -13.96
C ILE A 690 -23.83 -1.50 -14.73
N PHE A 691 -23.61 -2.64 -14.09
CA PHE A 691 -23.69 -3.93 -14.78
C PHE A 691 -25.08 -4.20 -15.38
N ASN A 692 -26.16 -3.87 -14.65
CA ASN A 692 -27.53 -4.17 -15.07
C ASN A 692 -28.16 -3.13 -16.01
N HIS A 693 -27.75 -1.86 -15.93
CA HIS A 693 -28.43 -0.76 -16.66
C HIS A 693 -27.54 -0.05 -17.68
N PHE A 694 -26.22 -0.11 -17.57
CA PHE A 694 -25.31 0.47 -18.57
C PHE A 694 -24.93 -0.53 -19.66
N LEU A 695 -24.89 -1.83 -19.36
CA LEU A 695 -24.55 -2.88 -20.32
C LEU A 695 -25.79 -3.56 -20.89
N SER A 696 -25.97 -3.50 -22.20
CA SER A 696 -27.00 -4.27 -22.92
C SER A 696 -26.56 -5.70 -23.24
N SER A 697 -25.24 -5.97 -23.25
CA SER A 697 -24.64 -7.29 -23.45
C SER A 697 -23.31 -7.37 -22.68
N PRO A 698 -23.30 -7.88 -21.43
CA PRO A 698 -22.10 -7.98 -20.61
C PRO A 698 -21.16 -9.11 -21.07
N ASN A 699 -19.88 -8.79 -21.28
CA ASN A 699 -18.84 -9.78 -21.61
C ASN A 699 -18.21 -10.44 -20.36
N ILE A 700 -17.33 -11.43 -20.57
CA ILE A 700 -16.74 -12.22 -19.48
C ILE A 700 -15.95 -11.35 -18.48
N PHE A 701 -15.27 -10.31 -18.97
CA PHE A 701 -14.54 -9.36 -18.13
C PHE A 701 -15.46 -8.55 -17.23
N ALA A 702 -16.64 -8.15 -17.71
CA ALA A 702 -17.65 -7.47 -16.90
C ALA A 702 -18.19 -8.39 -15.79
N TYR A 703 -18.50 -9.65 -16.12
CA TYR A 703 -18.90 -10.66 -15.12
C TYR A 703 -17.80 -10.89 -14.09
N ASN A 704 -16.57 -11.13 -14.52
CA ASN A 704 -15.42 -11.36 -13.63
C ASN A 704 -15.13 -10.15 -12.73
N ALA A 705 -15.22 -8.92 -13.25
CA ALA A 705 -15.06 -7.71 -12.45
C ALA A 705 -16.13 -7.59 -11.35
N LEU A 706 -17.40 -7.88 -11.68
CA LEU A 706 -18.50 -7.82 -10.74
C LEU A 706 -18.43 -8.94 -9.68
N LEU A 707 -18.17 -10.18 -10.10
CA LEU A 707 -18.02 -11.33 -9.21
C LEU A 707 -16.82 -11.17 -8.27
N LYS A 708 -15.70 -10.63 -8.78
CA LYS A 708 -14.53 -10.28 -7.97
C LYS A 708 -14.87 -9.18 -6.96
N ALA A 709 -15.60 -8.14 -7.34
CA ALA A 709 -16.04 -7.09 -6.43
C ALA A 709 -16.89 -7.66 -5.27
N PHE A 710 -17.89 -8.48 -5.56
CA PHE A 710 -18.68 -9.15 -4.51
C PHE A 710 -17.83 -10.08 -3.63
N SER A 711 -16.93 -10.86 -4.23
CA SER A 711 -16.05 -11.81 -3.53
C SER A 711 -14.91 -11.13 -2.73
N GLN A 712 -14.59 -9.86 -3.02
CA GLN A 712 -13.69 -9.04 -2.21
C GLN A 712 -14.39 -8.45 -0.98
N HIS A 713 -15.67 -8.08 -1.10
CA HIS A 713 -16.50 -7.49 -0.05
C HIS A 713 -17.39 -8.49 0.68
N ASN A 714 -17.04 -9.78 0.65
CA ASN A 714 -17.74 -10.88 1.33
C ASN A 714 -19.24 -11.03 0.99
N ALA A 715 -19.70 -10.50 -0.16
CA ALA A 715 -21.08 -10.55 -0.62
C ALA A 715 -21.39 -11.90 -1.31
N TRP A 716 -21.14 -13.00 -0.60
CA TRP A 716 -21.03 -14.35 -1.16
C TRP A 716 -22.29 -14.84 -1.90
N HIS A 717 -23.47 -14.65 -1.30
CA HIS A 717 -24.75 -15.04 -1.92
C HIS A 717 -24.99 -14.30 -3.23
N THR A 718 -24.61 -13.01 -3.31
CA THR A 718 -24.71 -12.20 -4.52
C THR A 718 -23.76 -12.70 -5.60
N THR A 719 -22.53 -13.09 -5.24
CA THR A 719 -21.56 -13.73 -6.17
C THR A 719 -22.16 -14.98 -6.83
N ILE A 720 -22.71 -15.89 -6.03
CA ILE A 720 -23.29 -17.15 -6.55
C ILE A 720 -24.55 -16.88 -7.39
N SER A 721 -25.38 -15.92 -6.99
CA SER A 721 -26.57 -15.51 -7.75
C SER A 721 -26.22 -15.00 -9.16
N TYR A 722 -25.22 -14.12 -9.28
CA TYR A 722 -24.79 -13.61 -10.59
C TYR A 722 -24.11 -14.67 -11.46
N PHE A 723 -23.37 -15.60 -10.86
CA PHE A 723 -22.82 -16.76 -11.59
C PHE A 723 -23.93 -17.68 -12.12
N ASN A 724 -24.95 -17.99 -11.30
CA ASN A 724 -26.08 -18.78 -11.75
C ASN A 724 -26.90 -18.05 -12.86
N ASN A 725 -27.01 -16.72 -12.81
CA ASN A 725 -27.60 -15.94 -13.91
C ASN A 725 -26.76 -16.03 -15.21
N GLN A 726 -25.43 -15.98 -15.11
CA GLN A 726 -24.52 -16.18 -16.25
C GLN A 726 -24.72 -17.55 -16.92
N LEU A 727 -24.95 -18.61 -16.14
CA LEU A 727 -25.18 -19.96 -16.66
C LEU A 727 -26.55 -20.18 -17.33
N VAL A 728 -27.55 -19.34 -17.04
CA VAL A 728 -28.94 -19.51 -17.50
C VAL A 728 -29.29 -18.60 -18.69
N LEU A 729 -28.61 -17.46 -18.84
CA LEU A 729 -28.89 -16.50 -19.90
C LEU A 729 -28.34 -17.00 -21.26
N PRO A 730 -29.16 -17.12 -22.32
CA PRO A 730 -28.79 -17.80 -23.56
C PRO A 730 -27.69 -17.11 -24.39
N ASN A 731 -27.38 -15.84 -24.10
CA ASN A 731 -26.33 -15.06 -24.75
C ASN A 731 -25.19 -14.66 -23.78
N ALA A 732 -25.15 -15.21 -22.57
CA ALA A 732 -24.09 -14.90 -21.61
C ALA A 732 -22.79 -15.65 -21.96
N PRO A 733 -21.61 -15.06 -21.66
CA PRO A 733 -20.32 -15.67 -21.94
C PRO A 733 -20.07 -16.87 -21.02
N ASN A 734 -19.37 -17.88 -21.53
CA ASN A 734 -18.96 -19.04 -20.73
C ASN A 734 -18.02 -18.62 -19.58
N PRO A 735 -18.13 -19.23 -18.38
CA PRO A 735 -17.18 -19.05 -17.29
C PRO A 735 -15.74 -19.42 -17.64
N ASP A 736 -14.78 -18.73 -17.05
CA ASP A 736 -13.34 -18.98 -17.12
C ASP A 736 -12.72 -19.25 -15.73
N GLU A 737 -11.41 -19.48 -15.65
CA GLU A 737 -10.70 -19.70 -14.38
C GLU A 737 -10.82 -18.51 -13.40
N TYR A 738 -11.00 -17.28 -13.89
CA TYR A 738 -11.18 -16.08 -13.07
C TYR A 738 -12.60 -15.99 -12.50
N THR A 739 -13.59 -16.47 -13.26
CA THR A 739 -14.95 -16.72 -12.76
C THR A 739 -14.90 -17.75 -11.63
N PHE A 740 -14.31 -18.92 -11.90
CA PHE A 740 -14.29 -20.02 -10.95
C PHE A 740 -13.53 -19.69 -9.66
N THR A 741 -12.34 -19.09 -9.73
CA THR A 741 -11.61 -18.66 -8.51
C THR A 741 -12.43 -17.69 -7.65
N SER A 742 -13.15 -16.74 -8.26
CA SER A 742 -14.00 -15.77 -7.55
C SER A 742 -15.24 -16.41 -6.91
N VAL A 743 -15.87 -17.37 -7.59
CA VAL A 743 -17.08 -18.08 -7.15
C VAL A 743 -16.76 -19.17 -6.12
N LEU A 744 -15.69 -19.95 -6.33
CA LEU A 744 -15.21 -20.96 -5.37
C LEU A 744 -14.88 -20.32 -4.02
N LYS A 745 -14.25 -19.15 -4.01
CA LYS A 745 -14.02 -18.35 -2.80
C LYS A 745 -15.34 -17.98 -2.10
N ALA A 746 -16.39 -17.66 -2.84
CA ALA A 746 -17.71 -17.36 -2.27
C ALA A 746 -18.42 -18.62 -1.72
N CYS A 747 -18.35 -19.75 -2.42
CA CYS A 747 -18.83 -21.03 -1.89
C CYS A 747 -18.07 -21.42 -0.60
N ALA A 748 -16.77 -21.16 -0.54
CA ALA A 748 -15.92 -21.41 0.62
C ALA A 748 -16.26 -20.48 1.80
N GLY A 749 -16.57 -19.21 1.52
CA GLY A 749 -17.04 -18.23 2.52
C GLY A 749 -18.41 -18.57 3.12
N LEU A 750 -19.28 -19.25 2.37
CA LEU A 750 -20.59 -19.74 2.85
C LEU A 750 -20.56 -21.15 3.46
N ALA A 751 -19.43 -21.88 3.35
CA ALA A 751 -19.28 -23.27 3.77
C ALA A 751 -20.36 -24.24 3.23
N GLN A 752 -20.96 -23.95 2.06
CA GLN A 752 -22.05 -24.76 1.50
C GLN A 752 -21.54 -25.91 0.62
N VAL A 753 -21.61 -27.14 1.15
CA VAL A 753 -21.15 -28.38 0.47
C VAL A 753 -21.73 -28.52 -0.95
N LEU A 754 -23.06 -28.45 -1.07
CA LEU A 754 -23.77 -28.76 -2.31
C LEU A 754 -23.47 -27.75 -3.42
N GLU A 755 -23.39 -26.46 -3.09
CA GLU A 755 -23.11 -25.42 -4.09
C GLU A 755 -21.65 -25.48 -4.54
N GLY A 756 -20.71 -25.69 -3.61
CA GLY A 756 -19.31 -25.94 -3.94
C GLY A 756 -19.11 -27.16 -4.86
N GLN A 757 -19.84 -28.25 -4.61
CA GLN A 757 -19.82 -29.44 -5.48
C GLN A 757 -20.39 -29.16 -6.89
N LYS A 758 -21.47 -28.38 -7.03
CA LYS A 758 -21.97 -27.97 -8.35
C LYS A 758 -20.94 -27.14 -9.12
N VAL A 759 -20.31 -26.16 -8.45
CA VAL A 759 -19.28 -25.32 -9.09
C VAL A 759 -18.07 -26.16 -9.50
N HIS A 760 -17.66 -27.15 -8.70
CA HIS A 760 -16.62 -28.10 -9.10
C HIS A 760 -17.01 -28.93 -10.33
N CYS A 761 -18.25 -29.41 -10.44
CA CYS A 761 -18.73 -30.07 -11.66
C CYS A 761 -18.70 -29.13 -12.88
N PHE A 762 -18.93 -27.83 -12.70
CA PHE A 762 -18.76 -26.84 -13.77
C PHE A 762 -17.29 -26.62 -14.12
N VAL A 763 -16.37 -26.56 -13.14
CA VAL A 763 -14.91 -26.50 -13.39
C VAL A 763 -14.47 -27.64 -14.31
N THR A 764 -14.86 -28.88 -14.02
CA THR A 764 -14.59 -30.04 -14.89
C THR A 764 -15.26 -29.92 -16.26
N LYS A 765 -16.56 -29.53 -16.31
CA LYS A 765 -17.31 -29.37 -17.57
C LYS A 765 -16.66 -28.35 -18.52
N TYR A 766 -16.10 -27.27 -17.98
CA TYR A 766 -15.44 -26.20 -18.74
C TYR A 766 -13.91 -26.40 -18.88
N GLY A 767 -13.37 -27.55 -18.45
CA GLY A 767 -11.95 -27.90 -18.64
C GLY A 767 -10.96 -27.15 -17.73
N CYS A 768 -11.43 -26.41 -16.72
CA CYS A 768 -10.60 -25.58 -15.85
C CYS A 768 -9.93 -26.36 -14.69
N GLU A 769 -10.06 -27.69 -14.64
CA GLU A 769 -9.63 -28.54 -13.52
C GLU A 769 -8.12 -28.80 -13.42
N SER A 770 -7.37 -28.53 -14.50
CA SER A 770 -5.91 -28.57 -14.54
C SER A 770 -5.27 -27.24 -14.11
N ASN A 771 -6.03 -26.14 -14.07
CA ASN A 771 -5.53 -24.82 -13.73
C ASN A 771 -5.13 -24.74 -12.25
N LEU A 772 -3.88 -24.35 -11.98
CA LEU A 772 -3.29 -24.33 -10.64
C LEU A 772 -4.07 -23.44 -9.64
N PHE A 773 -4.55 -22.27 -10.08
CA PHE A 773 -5.32 -21.36 -9.22
C PHE A 773 -6.71 -21.92 -8.89
N VAL A 774 -7.34 -22.60 -9.85
CA VAL A 774 -8.65 -23.26 -9.64
C VAL A 774 -8.50 -24.48 -8.73
N ARG A 775 -7.48 -25.33 -8.94
CA ARG A 775 -7.12 -26.43 -8.03
C ARG A 775 -6.88 -25.94 -6.60
N ASN A 776 -6.07 -24.90 -6.42
CA ASN A 776 -5.82 -24.30 -5.10
C ASN A 776 -7.12 -23.76 -4.46
N SER A 777 -8.00 -23.12 -5.24
CA SER A 777 -9.30 -22.64 -4.76
C SER A 777 -10.26 -23.76 -4.39
N LEU A 778 -10.23 -24.90 -5.10
CA LEU A 778 -10.99 -26.10 -4.77
C LEU A 778 -10.49 -26.76 -3.47
N VAL A 779 -9.16 -26.83 -3.26
CA VAL A 779 -8.57 -27.35 -2.01
C VAL A 779 -9.01 -26.49 -0.81
N ASP A 780 -8.91 -25.16 -0.90
CA ASP A 780 -9.39 -24.23 0.15
C ASP A 780 -10.90 -24.38 0.43
N LEU A 781 -11.72 -24.48 -0.63
CA LEU A 781 -13.15 -24.73 -0.53
C LEU A 781 -13.44 -26.02 0.26
N TYR A 782 -12.85 -27.15 -0.15
CA TYR A 782 -13.16 -28.43 0.48
C TYR A 782 -12.67 -28.53 1.93
N PHE A 783 -11.60 -27.82 2.31
CA PHE A 783 -11.23 -27.70 3.73
C PHE A 783 -12.22 -26.85 4.53
N LYS A 784 -12.67 -25.71 4.01
CA LYS A 784 -13.66 -24.84 4.69
C LYS A 784 -15.04 -25.48 4.83
N VAL A 785 -15.39 -26.34 3.86
CA VAL A 785 -16.60 -27.17 3.84
C VAL A 785 -16.47 -28.43 4.73
N GLY A 786 -15.26 -28.77 5.20
CA GLY A 786 -14.99 -29.92 6.09
C GLY A 786 -14.77 -31.26 5.39
N CYS A 787 -14.66 -31.29 4.06
CA CYS A 787 -14.40 -32.48 3.25
C CYS A 787 -12.91 -32.71 3.00
N ASN A 788 -12.13 -32.79 4.08
CA ASN A 788 -10.65 -32.82 4.04
C ASN A 788 -10.05 -33.94 3.19
N CYS A 789 -10.75 -35.07 3.04
CA CYS A 789 -10.33 -36.17 2.17
C CYS A 789 -10.38 -35.81 0.68
N ILE A 790 -11.36 -35.02 0.25
CA ILE A 790 -11.46 -34.51 -1.12
C ILE A 790 -10.37 -33.46 -1.36
N ALA A 791 -10.16 -32.56 -0.40
CA ALA A 791 -9.11 -31.54 -0.48
C ALA A 791 -7.70 -32.17 -0.60
N GLN A 792 -7.40 -33.19 0.21
CA GLN A 792 -6.13 -33.93 0.12
C GLN A 792 -6.01 -34.65 -1.23
N LYS A 793 -7.04 -35.37 -1.68
CA LYS A 793 -7.01 -36.06 -2.97
C LYS A 793 -6.80 -35.09 -4.15
N LEU A 794 -7.48 -33.94 -4.13
CA LEU A 794 -7.31 -32.91 -5.16
C LEU A 794 -5.91 -32.33 -5.19
N PHE A 795 -5.23 -32.26 -4.05
CA PHE A 795 -3.82 -31.87 -3.93
C PHE A 795 -2.87 -32.99 -4.42
N ASP A 796 -3.15 -34.24 -4.06
CA ASP A 796 -2.34 -35.39 -4.46
C ASP A 796 -2.34 -35.61 -5.99
N GLU A 797 -3.46 -35.32 -6.65
CA GLU A 797 -3.60 -35.32 -8.11
C GLU A 797 -2.88 -34.18 -8.84
N MET A 798 -2.38 -33.16 -8.13
CA MET A 798 -1.69 -32.03 -8.77
C MET A 798 -0.31 -32.47 -9.29
N VAL A 799 -0.14 -32.39 -10.61
CA VAL A 799 1.13 -32.71 -11.31
C VAL A 799 2.24 -31.74 -10.92
N VAL A 800 1.90 -30.45 -10.82
CA VAL A 800 2.80 -29.38 -10.35
C VAL A 800 2.22 -28.79 -9.07
N ARG A 801 3.07 -28.60 -8.05
CA ARG A 801 2.68 -28.06 -6.73
C ARG A 801 3.64 -26.95 -6.34
N ASP A 802 3.16 -25.72 -6.37
CA ASP A 802 3.92 -24.56 -5.94
C ASP A 802 3.80 -24.33 -4.42
N VAL A 803 4.54 -23.36 -3.90
CA VAL A 803 4.52 -23.02 -2.46
C VAL A 803 3.13 -22.53 -2.01
N VAL A 804 2.31 -21.97 -2.92
CA VAL A 804 0.91 -21.60 -2.62
C VAL A 804 0.03 -22.84 -2.43
N SER A 805 0.23 -23.88 -3.23
CA SER A 805 -0.47 -25.17 -3.09
C SER A 805 -0.19 -25.80 -1.72
N TRP A 806 1.09 -25.89 -1.34
CA TRP A 806 1.50 -26.41 -0.02
C TRP A 806 0.96 -25.55 1.14
N ASN A 807 1.03 -24.22 1.02
CA ASN A 807 0.48 -23.31 2.03
C ASN A 807 -1.05 -23.38 2.15
N THR A 808 -1.76 -23.61 1.05
CA THR A 808 -3.21 -23.84 1.04
C THR A 808 -3.56 -25.13 1.78
N LEU A 809 -2.81 -26.22 1.54
CA LEU A 809 -2.98 -27.49 2.25
C LEU A 809 -2.73 -27.35 3.77
N ILE A 810 -1.65 -26.66 4.15
CA ILE A 810 -1.32 -26.36 5.56
C ILE A 810 -2.42 -25.51 6.20
N SER A 811 -2.83 -24.41 5.55
CA SER A 811 -3.90 -23.53 6.01
C SER A 811 -5.21 -24.30 6.23
N GLY A 812 -5.55 -25.20 5.30
CA GLY A 812 -6.70 -26.08 5.39
C GLY A 812 -6.66 -27.02 6.59
N TYR A 813 -5.55 -27.73 6.80
CA TYR A 813 -5.39 -28.59 7.99
C TYR A 813 -5.40 -27.81 9.30
N CYS A 814 -4.75 -26.63 9.33
CA CYS A 814 -4.83 -25.70 10.45
C CYS A 814 -6.28 -25.25 10.71
N PHE A 815 -7.06 -24.94 9.65
CA PHE A 815 -8.47 -24.56 9.74
C PHE A 815 -9.37 -25.68 10.28
N SER A 816 -9.10 -26.94 9.93
CA SER A 816 -9.79 -28.10 10.50
C SER A 816 -9.28 -28.52 11.89
N GLY A 817 -8.32 -27.80 12.48
CA GLY A 817 -7.73 -28.14 13.78
C GLY A 817 -6.78 -29.36 13.77
N MET A 818 -6.49 -29.92 12.59
CA MET A 818 -5.58 -31.07 12.42
C MET A 818 -4.12 -30.60 12.32
N VAL A 819 -3.66 -29.84 13.31
CA VAL A 819 -2.37 -29.14 13.25
C VAL A 819 -1.18 -30.11 13.16
N ASP A 820 -1.29 -31.33 13.69
CA ASP A 820 -0.25 -32.36 13.53
C ASP A 820 -0.05 -32.76 12.05
N LYS A 821 -1.14 -32.85 11.28
CA LYS A 821 -1.06 -33.08 9.82
C LYS A 821 -0.50 -31.86 9.10
N ALA A 822 -0.91 -30.66 9.50
CA ALA A 822 -0.33 -29.42 8.97
C ALA A 822 1.19 -29.37 9.22
N ARG A 823 1.64 -29.82 10.40
CA ARG A 823 3.06 -29.92 10.77
C ARG A 823 3.81 -30.94 9.94
N MET A 824 3.26 -32.14 9.73
CA MET A 824 3.85 -33.14 8.83
C MET A 824 4.01 -32.62 7.39
N VAL A 825 2.98 -31.93 6.87
CA VAL A 825 3.02 -31.30 5.54
C VAL A 825 4.09 -30.20 5.51
N PHE A 826 4.11 -29.31 6.50
CA PHE A 826 5.10 -28.25 6.62
C PHE A 826 6.53 -28.79 6.68
N ASP A 827 6.82 -29.74 7.57
CA ASP A 827 8.16 -30.32 7.71
C ASP A 827 8.60 -30.97 6.38
N GLY A 828 7.69 -31.64 5.67
CA GLY A 828 7.92 -32.22 4.34
C GLY A 828 8.06 -31.24 3.16
N MET A 829 7.79 -29.94 3.33
CA MET A 829 8.02 -28.94 2.26
C MET A 829 9.51 -28.78 1.98
N MET A 830 9.92 -28.96 0.72
CA MET A 830 11.31 -28.74 0.26
C MET A 830 11.74 -27.28 0.44
N GLU A 831 10.88 -26.33 0.07
CA GLU A 831 11.08 -24.90 0.30
C GLU A 831 9.99 -24.34 1.22
N LYS A 832 10.40 -23.61 2.26
CA LYS A 832 9.51 -22.99 3.26
C LYS A 832 9.68 -21.47 3.21
N ASN A 833 8.63 -20.73 2.84
CA ASN A 833 8.67 -19.27 2.80
C ASN A 833 8.05 -18.64 4.07
N LEU A 834 8.14 -17.31 4.21
CA LEU A 834 7.61 -16.58 5.38
C LEU A 834 6.12 -16.83 5.63
N VAL A 835 5.34 -17.12 4.58
CA VAL A 835 3.92 -17.47 4.70
C VAL A 835 3.78 -18.86 5.31
N SER A 836 4.54 -19.87 4.86
CA SER A 836 4.53 -21.23 5.43
C SER A 836 4.72 -21.24 6.95
N TRP A 837 5.74 -20.50 7.44
CA TRP A 837 6.01 -20.35 8.87
C TRP A 837 4.87 -19.62 9.59
N SER A 838 4.40 -18.49 9.05
CA SER A 838 3.35 -17.67 9.68
C SER A 838 2.00 -18.39 9.75
N THR A 839 1.66 -19.20 8.74
CA THR A 839 0.46 -20.04 8.71
C THR A 839 0.53 -21.15 9.75
N MET A 840 1.68 -21.82 9.92
CA MET A 840 1.86 -22.83 10.98
C MET A 840 1.75 -22.22 12.38
N ILE A 841 2.41 -21.08 12.62
CA ILE A 841 2.32 -20.33 13.87
C ILE A 841 0.86 -19.98 14.19
N SER A 842 0.14 -19.42 13.21
CA SER A 842 -1.28 -19.07 13.36
C SER A 842 -2.15 -20.30 13.62
N GLY A 843 -1.82 -21.45 13.01
CA GLY A 843 -2.50 -22.73 13.22
C GLY A 843 -2.37 -23.24 14.66
N TYR A 844 -1.14 -23.32 15.17
CA TYR A 844 -0.89 -23.71 16.57
C TYR A 844 -1.49 -22.73 17.57
N ALA A 845 -1.40 -21.42 17.31
CA ALA A 845 -2.03 -20.41 18.14
C ALA A 845 -3.56 -20.59 18.21
N ARG A 846 -4.22 -20.86 17.08
CA ARG A 846 -5.68 -21.06 17.02
C ARG A 846 -6.15 -22.36 17.70
N THR A 847 -5.26 -23.34 17.93
CA THR A 847 -5.55 -24.53 18.75
C THR A 847 -5.10 -24.40 20.21
N GLY A 848 -4.57 -23.25 20.63
CA GLY A 848 -4.09 -23.00 22.00
C GLY A 848 -2.71 -23.59 22.32
N ASN A 849 -2.07 -24.25 21.34
CA ASN A 849 -0.74 -24.83 21.45
C ASN A 849 0.35 -23.75 21.29
N LEU A 850 0.30 -22.72 22.14
CA LEU A 850 1.17 -21.54 22.08
C LEU A 850 2.66 -21.86 22.25
N GLU A 851 3.01 -22.94 22.94
CA GLU A 851 4.40 -23.35 23.15
C GLU A 851 5.06 -23.78 21.83
N GLU A 852 4.38 -24.64 21.05
CA GLU A 852 4.83 -25.02 19.70
C GLU A 852 4.83 -23.82 18.73
N ALA A 853 3.83 -22.93 18.84
CA ALA A 853 3.81 -21.68 18.09
C ALA A 853 5.05 -20.81 18.40
N ARG A 854 5.39 -20.66 19.69
CA ARG A 854 6.56 -19.90 20.16
C ARG A 854 7.86 -20.56 19.69
N GLN A 855 7.99 -21.88 19.79
CA GLN A 855 9.17 -22.60 19.32
C GLN A 855 9.37 -22.46 17.80
N LEU A 856 8.30 -22.57 17.00
CA LEU A 856 8.39 -22.31 15.55
C LEU A 856 8.77 -20.85 15.25
N PHE A 857 8.19 -19.88 15.96
CA PHE A 857 8.54 -18.47 15.84
C PHE A 857 10.01 -18.20 16.20
N GLU A 858 10.53 -18.82 17.26
CA GLU A 858 11.93 -18.65 17.64
C GLU A 858 12.90 -19.27 16.62
N ASN A 859 12.50 -20.39 16.02
CA ASN A 859 13.24 -21.09 14.98
C ASN A 859 13.13 -20.45 13.58
N MET A 860 12.31 -19.39 13.39
CA MET A 860 12.19 -18.72 12.10
C MET A 860 13.53 -18.07 11.68
N PRO A 861 14.08 -18.38 10.49
CA PRO A 861 15.34 -17.79 10.03
C PRO A 861 15.31 -16.27 9.86
N ILE A 862 14.14 -15.72 9.53
CA ILE A 862 13.88 -14.29 9.40
C ILE A 862 12.46 -14.03 9.93
N ARG A 863 12.31 -13.14 10.92
CA ARG A 863 11.00 -12.66 11.41
C ARG A 863 10.60 -11.40 10.63
N ASN A 864 9.31 -11.26 10.34
CA ASN A 864 8.71 -10.06 9.74
C ASN A 864 7.46 -9.61 10.55
N VAL A 865 6.88 -8.46 10.22
CA VAL A 865 5.68 -7.93 10.91
C VAL A 865 4.53 -8.94 10.95
N VAL A 866 4.33 -9.72 9.88
CA VAL A 866 3.28 -10.77 9.84
C VAL A 866 3.50 -11.85 10.89
N SER A 867 4.74 -12.36 11.03
CA SER A 867 5.07 -13.38 12.04
C SER A 867 4.96 -12.86 13.49
N TRP A 868 5.35 -11.60 13.75
CA TRP A 868 5.14 -10.95 15.04
C TRP A 868 3.65 -10.81 15.35
N ASN A 869 2.86 -10.35 14.38
CA ASN A 869 1.41 -10.21 14.53
C ASN A 869 0.72 -11.56 14.78
N ALA A 870 1.14 -12.63 14.10
CA ALA A 870 0.61 -13.97 14.32
C ALA A 870 0.84 -14.45 15.76
N MET A 871 2.03 -14.22 16.33
CA MET A 871 2.30 -14.54 17.74
C MET A 871 1.52 -13.63 18.70
N ILE A 872 1.58 -12.30 18.55
CA ILE A 872 0.94 -11.34 19.45
C ILE A 872 -0.59 -11.54 19.47
N ALA A 873 -1.21 -11.69 18.30
CA ALA A 873 -2.63 -12.02 18.19
C ALA A 873 -2.93 -13.41 18.77
N GLY A 874 -2.04 -14.39 18.56
CA GLY A 874 -2.17 -15.73 19.13
C GLY A 874 -2.20 -15.75 20.66
N TYR A 875 -1.29 -15.05 21.33
CA TYR A 875 -1.30 -14.90 22.78
C TYR A 875 -2.55 -14.14 23.27
N ALA A 876 -2.97 -13.07 22.58
CA ALA A 876 -4.17 -12.31 22.92
C ALA A 876 -5.48 -13.14 22.77
N GLN A 877 -5.59 -13.95 21.72
CA GLN A 877 -6.75 -14.84 21.47
C GLN A 877 -6.89 -15.95 22.51
N ASN A 878 -5.79 -16.34 23.17
CA ASN A 878 -5.75 -17.38 24.20
C ASN A 878 -5.68 -16.80 25.63
N GLU A 879 -6.20 -15.58 25.81
CA GLU A 879 -6.27 -14.86 27.09
C GLU A 879 -4.92 -14.59 27.79
N LYS A 880 -3.78 -14.83 27.12
CA LYS A 880 -2.43 -14.58 27.63
C LYS A 880 -1.97 -13.15 27.30
N TYR A 881 -2.75 -12.18 27.76
CA TYR A 881 -2.57 -10.77 27.42
C TYR A 881 -1.22 -10.18 27.86
N ALA A 882 -0.63 -10.66 28.96
CA ALA A 882 0.65 -10.17 29.47
C ALA A 882 1.81 -10.57 28.53
N ASP A 883 1.84 -11.82 28.10
CA ASP A 883 2.81 -12.34 27.13
C ASP A 883 2.71 -11.62 25.78
N ALA A 884 1.49 -11.26 25.35
CA ALA A 884 1.27 -10.49 24.11
C ALA A 884 1.89 -9.08 24.18
N ILE A 885 1.80 -8.41 25.33
CA ILE A 885 2.45 -7.11 25.57
C ILE A 885 3.98 -7.25 25.62
N GLU A 886 4.48 -8.32 26.25
CA GLU A 886 5.93 -8.54 26.34
C GLU A 886 6.56 -8.85 24.97
N LEU A 887 5.89 -9.65 24.13
CA LEU A 887 6.29 -9.84 22.74
C LEU A 887 6.28 -8.54 21.92
N PHE A 888 5.32 -7.64 22.16
CA PHE A 888 5.31 -6.33 21.52
C PHE A 888 6.52 -5.47 21.94
N ARG A 889 6.93 -5.53 23.21
CA ARG A 889 8.17 -4.89 23.68
C ARG A 889 9.40 -5.53 23.04
N GLN A 890 9.44 -6.86 22.93
CA GLN A 890 10.53 -7.57 22.26
C GLN A 890 10.67 -7.12 20.79
N MET A 891 9.55 -7.03 20.04
CA MET A 891 9.51 -6.50 18.67
C MET A 891 10.09 -5.07 18.58
N GLN A 892 9.80 -4.21 19.56
CA GLN A 892 10.34 -2.85 19.62
C GLN A 892 11.84 -2.83 19.94
N HIS A 893 12.30 -3.69 20.85
CA HIS A 893 13.71 -3.76 21.26
C HIS A 893 14.63 -4.33 20.18
N GLU A 894 14.16 -5.25 19.34
CA GLU A 894 14.93 -5.81 18.22
C GLU A 894 15.15 -4.80 17.06
N GLY A 895 14.51 -3.63 17.10
CA GLY A 895 14.94 -2.41 16.40
C GLY A 895 14.83 -2.40 14.87
N GLY A 896 14.38 -3.48 14.23
CA GLY A 896 14.34 -3.64 12.78
C GLY A 896 12.97 -3.50 12.11
N LEU A 897 11.86 -3.48 12.86
CA LEU A 897 10.49 -3.53 12.33
C LEU A 897 9.57 -2.54 13.04
N ALA A 898 8.86 -1.72 12.27
CA ALA A 898 7.82 -0.84 12.82
C ALA A 898 6.49 -1.61 13.01
N PRO A 899 5.82 -1.48 14.17
CA PRO A 899 4.46 -1.99 14.35
C PRO A 899 3.47 -1.38 13.35
N ASN A 900 2.59 -2.20 12.79
CA ASN A 900 1.49 -1.74 11.92
C ASN A 900 0.14 -1.75 12.66
N ASP A 901 -0.90 -1.28 11.98
CA ASP A 901 -2.29 -1.31 12.42
C ASP A 901 -2.71 -2.66 13.06
N VAL A 902 -2.40 -3.79 12.42
CA VAL A 902 -2.73 -5.13 12.92
C VAL A 902 -1.96 -5.46 14.21
N THR A 903 -0.68 -5.06 14.33
CA THR A 903 0.06 -5.15 15.60
C THR A 903 -0.66 -4.35 16.68
N LEU A 904 -1.01 -3.10 16.39
CA LEU A 904 -1.55 -2.17 17.37
C LEU A 904 -2.95 -2.56 17.83
N VAL A 905 -3.83 -3.04 16.95
CA VAL A 905 -5.15 -3.61 17.32
C VAL A 905 -4.99 -4.76 18.31
N SER A 906 -4.07 -5.69 18.05
CA SER A 906 -3.83 -6.86 18.89
C SER A 906 -3.32 -6.47 20.29
N VAL A 907 -2.40 -5.51 20.36
CA VAL A 907 -1.83 -5.02 21.63
C VAL A 907 -2.83 -4.14 22.39
N LEU A 908 -3.62 -3.30 21.70
CA LEU A 908 -4.68 -2.51 22.32
C LEU A 908 -5.75 -3.41 22.95
N SER A 909 -6.11 -4.52 22.31
CA SER A 909 -6.98 -5.55 22.90
C SER A 909 -6.36 -6.13 24.19
N ALA A 910 -5.08 -6.50 24.18
CA ALA A 910 -4.39 -6.96 25.39
C ALA A 910 -4.37 -5.89 26.51
N CYS A 911 -4.16 -4.61 26.15
CA CYS A 911 -4.26 -3.50 27.10
C CYS A 911 -5.67 -3.37 27.69
N ALA A 912 -6.71 -3.49 26.85
CA ALA A 912 -8.12 -3.45 27.25
C ALA A 912 -8.49 -4.59 28.23
N HIS A 913 -7.89 -5.77 28.06
CA HIS A 913 -8.13 -6.90 28.95
C HIS A 913 -7.34 -6.83 30.27
N LEU A 914 -6.14 -6.25 30.28
CA LEU A 914 -5.36 -6.05 31.52
C LEU A 914 -5.65 -4.73 32.25
N GLY A 915 -6.31 -3.77 31.61
CA GLY A 915 -6.47 -2.41 32.13
C GLY A 915 -5.20 -1.56 32.03
N ALA A 916 -4.31 -1.86 31.07
CA ALA A 916 -3.03 -1.18 30.85
C ALA A 916 -3.24 0.16 30.13
N LEU A 917 -3.80 1.13 30.86
CA LEU A 917 -4.18 2.45 30.39
C LEU A 917 -2.97 3.29 29.96
N ASP A 918 -1.84 3.24 30.67
CA ASP A 918 -0.67 4.05 30.36
C ASP A 918 0.03 3.56 29.11
N LEU A 919 0.16 2.23 28.94
CA LEU A 919 0.59 1.64 27.66
C LEU A 919 -0.39 1.97 26.53
N GLY A 920 -1.70 1.87 26.76
CA GLY A 920 -2.73 2.25 25.77
C GLY A 920 -2.65 3.72 25.35
N LYS A 921 -2.45 4.64 26.31
CA LYS A 921 -2.21 6.07 26.07
C LYS A 921 -0.88 6.32 25.33
N TRP A 922 0.16 5.54 25.64
CA TRP A 922 1.43 5.59 24.91
C TRP A 922 1.25 5.14 23.45
N ILE A 923 0.51 4.05 23.20
CA ILE A 923 0.18 3.55 21.85
C ILE A 923 -0.62 4.60 21.07
N HIS A 924 -1.65 5.20 21.67
CA HIS A 924 -2.43 6.25 21.01
C HIS A 924 -1.55 7.48 20.66
N LYS A 925 -0.62 7.85 21.54
CA LYS A 925 0.38 8.90 21.27
C LYS A 925 1.39 8.49 20.18
N PHE A 926 1.76 7.20 20.10
CA PHE A 926 2.62 6.64 19.05
C PHE A 926 1.92 6.70 17.69
N ILE A 927 0.65 6.30 17.59
CA ILE A 927 -0.19 6.42 16.39
C ILE A 927 -0.20 7.86 15.88
N ARG A 928 -0.55 8.82 16.74
CA ARG A 928 -0.60 10.25 16.42
C ARG A 928 0.77 10.83 16.01
N ARG A 929 1.88 10.37 16.63
CA ARG A 929 3.24 10.82 16.30
C ARG A 929 3.75 10.31 14.96
N ASN A 930 3.47 9.05 14.64
CA ASN A 930 3.90 8.41 13.39
C ASN A 930 2.92 8.63 12.23
N LYS A 931 1.82 9.36 12.46
CA LYS A 931 0.75 9.60 11.48
C LYS A 931 0.15 8.30 10.92
N ILE A 932 0.03 7.28 11.76
CA ILE A 932 -0.66 6.04 11.39
C ILE A 932 -2.15 6.38 11.27
N GLU A 933 -2.74 6.04 10.12
CA GLU A 933 -4.15 6.29 9.84
C GLU A 933 -5.06 5.46 10.76
N VAL A 934 -6.02 6.12 11.41
CA VAL A 934 -6.97 5.48 12.31
C VAL A 934 -8.20 5.06 11.53
N GLY A 935 -8.05 3.99 10.75
CA GLY A 935 -9.17 3.30 10.11
C GLY A 935 -10.09 2.61 11.14
N LEU A 936 -11.26 2.16 10.68
CA LEU A 936 -12.35 1.60 11.49
C LEU A 936 -11.87 0.59 12.56
N PHE A 937 -11.04 -0.39 12.19
CA PHE A 937 -10.53 -1.41 13.13
C PHE A 937 -9.64 -0.83 14.24
N LEU A 938 -8.77 0.12 13.91
CA LEU A 938 -7.85 0.73 14.88
C LEU A 938 -8.59 1.73 15.79
N GLY A 939 -9.58 2.45 15.24
CA GLY A 939 -10.51 3.29 16.01
C GLY A 939 -11.33 2.47 17.01
N ASN A 940 -11.94 1.36 16.57
CA ASN A 940 -12.67 0.42 17.42
C ASN A 940 -11.76 -0.14 18.53
N ALA A 941 -10.54 -0.57 18.21
CA ALA A 941 -9.59 -1.07 19.22
C ALA A 941 -9.15 -0.01 20.24
N LEU A 942 -8.96 1.25 19.82
CA LEU A 942 -8.67 2.37 20.72
C LEU A 942 -9.86 2.69 21.63
N ALA A 943 -11.08 2.73 21.09
CA ALA A 943 -12.30 2.98 21.86
C ALA A 943 -12.57 1.88 22.90
N ASP A 944 -12.44 0.61 22.51
CA ASP A 944 -12.59 -0.55 23.41
C ASP A 944 -11.52 -0.53 24.52
N MET A 945 -10.26 -0.23 24.16
CA MET A 945 -9.18 -0.07 25.14
C MET A 945 -9.50 1.02 26.17
N TYR A 946 -9.87 2.23 25.74
CA TYR A 946 -10.21 3.30 26.68
C TYR A 946 -11.43 2.97 27.54
N ALA A 947 -12.49 2.39 26.95
CA ALA A 947 -13.69 2.00 27.68
C ALA A 947 -13.38 0.94 28.75
N LYS A 948 -12.64 -0.12 28.39
CA LYS A 948 -12.25 -1.22 29.29
C LYS A 948 -11.13 -0.87 30.27
N CYS A 949 -10.35 0.18 30.04
CA CYS A 949 -9.32 0.66 30.98
C CYS A 949 -9.82 1.72 31.97
N GLY A 950 -11.12 2.04 31.97
CA GLY A 950 -11.69 3.00 32.92
C GLY A 950 -11.57 4.46 32.48
N CYS A 951 -11.54 4.73 31.17
CA CYS A 951 -11.47 6.06 30.55
C CYS A 951 -12.57 6.27 29.48
N ILE A 952 -13.84 6.14 29.87
CA ILE A 952 -15.00 6.27 28.95
C ILE A 952 -15.09 7.63 28.22
N LEU A 953 -14.57 8.72 28.80
CA LEU A 953 -14.55 10.03 28.15
C LEU A 953 -13.56 10.05 26.97
N GLU A 954 -12.36 9.51 27.16
CA GLU A 954 -11.40 9.33 26.06
C GLU A 954 -11.90 8.34 25.00
N ALA A 955 -12.66 7.30 25.38
CA ALA A 955 -13.30 6.39 24.43
C ALA A 955 -14.31 7.11 23.52
N LYS A 956 -15.18 7.96 24.09
CA LYS A 956 -16.07 8.83 23.32
C LYS A 956 -15.31 9.82 22.45
N GLY A 957 -14.20 10.37 22.94
CA GLY A 957 -13.30 11.23 22.17
C GLY A 957 -12.83 10.54 20.89
N VAL A 958 -12.29 9.32 21.00
CA VAL A 958 -11.88 8.50 19.84
C VAL A 958 -13.07 8.22 18.92
N PHE A 959 -14.22 7.80 19.46
CA PHE A 959 -15.43 7.52 18.69
C PHE A 959 -15.91 8.73 17.87
N HIS A 960 -15.87 9.94 18.43
CA HIS A 960 -16.20 11.17 17.70
C HIS A 960 -15.12 11.61 16.70
N GLU A 961 -13.83 11.29 16.95
CA GLU A 961 -12.72 11.51 16.00
C GLU A 961 -12.78 10.58 14.77
N MET A 962 -13.49 9.44 14.83
CA MET A 962 -13.65 8.50 13.71
C MET A 962 -14.54 9.07 12.59
N GLN A 963 -14.06 8.95 11.34
CA GLN A 963 -14.79 9.39 10.13
C GLN A 963 -15.88 8.42 9.70
N GLU A 964 -15.61 7.11 9.81
CA GLU A 964 -16.56 6.03 9.57
C GLU A 964 -16.81 5.26 10.88
N ARG A 965 -18.05 4.84 11.09
CA ARG A 965 -18.48 4.08 12.29
C ARG A 965 -19.38 2.95 11.85
N ASP A 966 -19.16 1.78 12.43
CA ASP A 966 -19.96 0.58 12.17
C ASP A 966 -20.74 0.15 13.42
N VAL A 967 -21.53 -0.91 13.27
CA VAL A 967 -22.27 -1.54 14.37
C VAL A 967 -21.35 -1.91 15.55
N ILE A 968 -20.08 -2.25 15.27
CA ILE A 968 -19.07 -2.55 16.30
C ILE A 968 -18.67 -1.27 17.04
N SER A 969 -18.41 -0.15 16.36
CA SER A 969 -18.11 1.16 16.98
C SER A 969 -19.17 1.57 18.00
N TRP A 970 -20.44 1.52 17.61
CA TRP A 970 -21.57 1.84 18.49
C TRP A 970 -21.70 0.86 19.65
N SER A 971 -21.60 -0.45 19.37
CA SER A 971 -21.71 -1.50 20.39
C SER A 971 -20.61 -1.41 21.45
N ILE A 972 -19.39 -1.01 21.08
CA ILE A 972 -18.28 -0.77 22.03
C ILE A 972 -18.63 0.36 23.01
N ILE A 973 -19.15 1.49 22.52
CA ILE A 973 -19.50 2.62 23.40
C ILE A 973 -20.73 2.30 24.26
N ILE A 974 -21.76 1.66 23.70
CA ILE A 974 -22.95 1.21 24.45
C ILE A 974 -22.54 0.22 25.56
N MET A 975 -21.69 -0.76 25.26
CA MET A 975 -21.18 -1.72 26.24
C MET A 975 -20.28 -1.04 27.28
N GLY A 976 -19.42 -0.11 26.87
CA GLY A 976 -18.61 0.70 27.77
C GLY A 976 -19.46 1.47 28.78
N LEU A 977 -20.47 2.19 28.30
CA LEU A 977 -21.44 2.91 29.14
C LEU A 977 -22.23 1.96 30.06
N ALA A 978 -22.60 0.78 29.57
CA ALA A 978 -23.24 -0.27 30.36
C ALA A 978 -22.36 -0.73 31.54
N MET A 979 -21.07 -1.03 31.29
CA MET A 979 -20.11 -1.42 32.34
C MET A 979 -19.91 -0.35 33.43
N TYR A 980 -20.14 0.92 33.11
CA TYR A 980 -20.12 2.04 34.08
C TYR A 980 -21.44 2.20 34.84
N GLY A 981 -22.54 1.63 34.34
CA GLY A 981 -23.90 1.86 34.84
C GLY A 981 -24.56 3.13 34.28
N TYR A 982 -24.02 3.75 33.24
CA TYR A 982 -24.58 4.94 32.59
C TYR A 982 -25.69 4.58 31.59
N ALA A 983 -26.74 3.93 32.08
CA ALA A 983 -27.78 3.33 31.24
C ALA A 983 -28.51 4.33 30.33
N ASN A 984 -28.83 5.53 30.83
CA ASN A 984 -29.47 6.56 30.01
C ASN A 984 -28.59 7.02 28.83
N GLU A 985 -27.29 7.11 29.02
CA GLU A 985 -26.37 7.44 27.93
C GLU A 985 -26.24 6.29 26.94
N ALA A 986 -26.21 5.04 27.41
CA ALA A 986 -26.23 3.86 26.53
C ALA A 986 -27.49 3.82 25.66
N PHE A 987 -28.66 4.22 26.20
CA PHE A 987 -29.91 4.34 25.43
C PHE A 987 -29.87 5.47 24.40
N ASN A 988 -29.23 6.61 24.71
CA ASN A 988 -29.06 7.71 23.75
C ASN A 988 -28.15 7.31 22.59
N PHE A 989 -26.99 6.71 22.87
CA PHE A 989 -26.10 6.19 21.82
C PHE A 989 -26.77 5.10 20.96
N PHE A 990 -27.66 4.29 21.54
CA PHE A 990 -28.47 3.35 20.77
C PHE A 990 -29.50 4.06 19.87
N ALA A 991 -30.16 5.13 20.35
CA ALA A 991 -31.07 5.91 19.51
C ALA A 991 -30.33 6.59 18.35
N GLU A 992 -29.18 7.22 18.62
CA GLU A 992 -28.30 7.83 17.60
C GLU A 992 -27.84 6.79 16.55
N MET A 993 -27.52 5.56 16.97
CA MET A 993 -27.19 4.46 16.06
C MET A 993 -28.34 4.11 15.08
N ILE A 994 -29.59 4.13 15.55
CA ILE A 994 -30.77 3.91 14.70
C ILE A 994 -31.01 5.11 13.76
N GLU A 995 -30.80 6.34 14.25
CA GLU A 995 -30.92 7.57 13.45
C GLU A 995 -29.89 7.63 12.31
N ASP A 996 -28.67 7.13 12.54
CA ASP A 996 -27.63 6.93 11.50
C ASP A 996 -27.95 5.78 10.52
N GLY A 997 -29.07 5.07 10.70
CA GLY A 997 -29.55 4.03 9.78
C GLY A 997 -28.84 2.69 9.89
N LEU A 998 -28.18 2.40 11.02
CA LEU A 998 -27.50 1.13 11.27
C LEU A 998 -28.41 0.15 12.00
N GLU A 999 -28.50 -1.08 11.49
CA GLU A 999 -29.25 -2.15 12.15
C GLU A 999 -28.47 -2.69 13.38
N PRO A 1000 -29.10 -2.79 14.57
CA PRO A 1000 -28.49 -3.39 15.75
C PRO A 1000 -28.12 -4.86 15.55
N ASN A 1001 -27.12 -5.32 16.30
CA ASN A 1001 -26.82 -6.74 16.43
C ASN A 1001 -27.01 -7.24 17.87
N ASP A 1002 -26.71 -8.51 18.08
CA ASP A 1002 -26.74 -9.17 19.38
C ASP A 1002 -25.82 -8.48 20.41
N ILE A 1003 -24.65 -7.99 19.99
CA ILE A 1003 -23.72 -7.27 20.88
C ILE A 1003 -24.31 -5.93 21.33
N SER A 1004 -25.01 -5.20 20.45
CA SER A 1004 -25.71 -3.96 20.79
C SER A 1004 -26.78 -4.21 21.87
N PHE A 1005 -27.61 -5.24 21.70
CA PHE A 1005 -28.62 -5.63 22.68
C PHE A 1005 -28.02 -6.17 23.99
N MET A 1006 -26.91 -6.92 23.94
CA MET A 1006 -26.16 -7.29 25.15
C MET A 1006 -25.73 -6.07 25.96
N GLY A 1007 -25.29 -4.99 25.29
CA GLY A 1007 -24.96 -3.72 25.94
C GLY A 1007 -26.16 -3.09 26.64
N LEU A 1008 -27.30 -2.99 25.95
CA LEU A 1008 -28.55 -2.47 26.51
C LEU A 1008 -29.06 -3.27 27.72
N LEU A 1009 -29.08 -4.60 27.61
CA LEU A 1009 -29.53 -5.48 28.69
C LEU A 1009 -28.59 -5.42 29.90
N THR A 1010 -27.27 -5.33 29.66
CA THR A 1010 -26.27 -5.12 30.72
C THR A 1010 -26.46 -3.76 31.40
N ALA A 1011 -26.75 -2.70 30.64
CA ALA A 1011 -27.06 -1.38 31.18
C ALA A 1011 -28.32 -1.40 32.06
N CYS A 1012 -29.40 -2.04 31.60
CA CYS A 1012 -30.61 -2.26 32.41
C CYS A 1012 -30.32 -3.06 33.67
N THR A 1013 -29.50 -4.12 33.59
CA THR A 1013 -29.09 -4.98 34.73
C THR A 1013 -28.34 -4.18 35.80
N HIS A 1014 -27.40 -3.33 35.42
CA HIS A 1014 -26.60 -2.54 36.38
C HIS A 1014 -27.34 -1.32 36.93
N ALA A 1015 -28.38 -0.84 36.24
CA ALA A 1015 -29.24 0.26 36.69
C ALA A 1015 -30.56 -0.21 37.36
N GLY A 1016 -30.87 -1.51 37.35
CA GLY A 1016 -32.09 -2.09 37.92
C GLY A 1016 -33.37 -1.80 37.12
N LEU A 1017 -33.25 -1.44 35.84
CA LEU A 1017 -34.36 -1.01 34.98
C LEU A 1017 -35.09 -2.23 34.37
N VAL A 1018 -35.84 -2.96 35.19
CA VAL A 1018 -36.52 -4.22 34.80
C VAL A 1018 -37.40 -4.05 33.57
N ASP A 1019 -38.30 -3.05 33.59
CA ASP A 1019 -39.33 -2.94 32.55
C ASP A 1019 -38.71 -2.58 31.18
N LYS A 1020 -37.72 -1.68 31.13
CA LYS A 1020 -36.92 -1.41 29.93
C LYS A 1020 -36.07 -2.61 29.48
N GLY A 1021 -35.54 -3.40 30.42
CA GLY A 1021 -34.78 -4.60 30.09
C GLY A 1021 -35.63 -5.65 29.37
N LEU A 1022 -36.88 -5.83 29.81
CA LEU A 1022 -37.85 -6.70 29.14
C LEU A 1022 -38.28 -6.11 27.79
N GLU A 1023 -38.54 -4.80 27.71
CA GLU A 1023 -38.86 -4.09 26.47
C GLU A 1023 -37.79 -4.30 25.39
N TYR A 1024 -36.50 -4.10 25.71
CA TYR A 1024 -35.41 -4.34 24.77
C TYR A 1024 -35.24 -5.83 24.41
N PHE A 1025 -35.49 -6.75 25.34
CA PHE A 1025 -35.42 -8.19 25.07
C PHE A 1025 -36.51 -8.65 24.09
N ASP A 1026 -37.73 -8.15 24.24
CA ASP A 1026 -38.83 -8.42 23.30
C ASP A 1026 -38.59 -7.73 21.95
N MET A 1027 -38.13 -6.48 21.96
CA MET A 1027 -37.83 -5.70 20.76
C MET A 1027 -36.76 -6.36 19.88
N MET A 1028 -35.72 -6.94 20.49
CA MET A 1028 -34.66 -7.69 19.81
C MET A 1028 -35.22 -8.75 18.86
N ALA A 1029 -36.17 -9.56 19.34
CA ALA A 1029 -36.77 -10.65 18.56
C ALA A 1029 -37.93 -10.17 17.67
N GLN A 1030 -38.81 -9.30 18.17
CA GLN A 1030 -40.05 -8.93 17.49
C GLN A 1030 -39.87 -7.85 16.41
N VAL A 1031 -38.95 -6.90 16.61
CA VAL A 1031 -38.73 -5.76 15.70
C VAL A 1031 -37.53 -6.00 14.79
N TYR A 1032 -36.41 -6.47 15.35
CA TYR A 1032 -35.15 -6.64 14.61
C TYR A 1032 -34.89 -8.08 14.14
N GLY A 1033 -35.75 -9.05 14.52
CA GLY A 1033 -35.61 -10.46 14.11
C GLY A 1033 -34.37 -11.17 14.66
N ILE A 1034 -33.66 -10.59 15.63
CA ILE A 1034 -32.43 -11.14 16.18
C ILE A 1034 -32.79 -12.20 17.21
N THR A 1035 -32.34 -13.43 17.00
CA THR A 1035 -32.63 -14.55 17.92
C THR A 1035 -31.86 -14.38 19.24
N PRO A 1036 -32.52 -14.31 20.41
CA PRO A 1036 -31.84 -14.18 21.69
C PRO A 1036 -30.92 -15.36 21.99
N LYS A 1037 -29.62 -15.07 22.20
CA LYS A 1037 -28.61 -16.05 22.62
C LYS A 1037 -28.59 -16.22 24.15
N ILE A 1038 -27.94 -17.27 24.63
CA ILE A 1038 -27.89 -17.64 26.06
C ILE A 1038 -27.35 -16.52 26.98
N GLU A 1039 -26.51 -15.65 26.45
CA GLU A 1039 -25.96 -14.48 27.14
C GLU A 1039 -27.05 -13.43 27.44
N HIS A 1040 -27.98 -13.21 26.50
CA HIS A 1040 -29.10 -12.26 26.66
C HIS A 1040 -30.08 -12.74 27.72
N TYR A 1041 -30.41 -14.05 27.67
CA TYR A 1041 -31.16 -14.71 28.74
C TYR A 1041 -30.45 -14.55 30.08
N GLY A 1042 -29.13 -14.77 30.13
CA GLY A 1042 -28.30 -14.54 31.31
C GLY A 1042 -28.46 -13.13 31.90
N CYS A 1043 -28.38 -12.08 31.07
CA CYS A 1043 -28.59 -10.70 31.51
C CYS A 1043 -30.01 -10.44 32.03
N VAL A 1044 -31.06 -10.88 31.32
CA VAL A 1044 -32.46 -10.67 31.78
C VAL A 1044 -32.74 -11.44 33.06
N ILE A 1045 -32.19 -12.65 33.20
CA ILE A 1045 -32.33 -13.48 34.39
C ILE A 1045 -31.59 -12.86 35.57
N ASP A 1046 -30.39 -12.29 35.37
CA ASP A 1046 -29.68 -11.54 36.40
C ASP A 1046 -30.46 -10.27 36.82
N LEU A 1047 -30.98 -9.50 35.87
CA LEU A 1047 -31.85 -8.33 36.11
C LEU A 1047 -33.10 -8.69 36.94
N LEU A 1048 -33.85 -9.73 36.54
CA LEU A 1048 -35.02 -10.21 37.27
C LEU A 1048 -34.64 -10.76 38.66
N SER A 1049 -33.51 -11.44 38.76
CA SER A 1049 -33.01 -12.03 40.01
C SER A 1049 -32.57 -10.98 41.02
N ARG A 1050 -31.89 -9.91 40.57
CA ARG A 1050 -31.53 -8.74 41.38
C ARG A 1050 -32.71 -7.86 41.74
N ALA A 1051 -33.81 -7.94 41.00
CA ALA A 1051 -35.08 -7.27 41.30
C ALA A 1051 -36.02 -8.11 42.19
N GLY A 1052 -35.61 -9.33 42.58
CA GLY A 1052 -36.40 -10.23 43.43
C GLY A 1052 -37.56 -10.93 42.71
N ARG A 1053 -37.66 -10.80 41.38
CA ARG A 1053 -38.70 -11.45 40.56
C ARG A 1053 -38.31 -12.90 40.22
N LEU A 1054 -37.96 -13.69 41.25
CA LEU A 1054 -37.39 -15.04 41.10
C LEU A 1054 -38.32 -16.00 40.33
N ASP A 1055 -39.63 -15.89 40.50
CA ASP A 1055 -40.61 -16.72 39.77
C ASP A 1055 -40.62 -16.41 38.27
N GLN A 1056 -40.46 -15.13 37.88
CA GLN A 1056 -40.36 -14.72 36.48
C GLN A 1056 -39.03 -15.18 35.87
N ALA A 1057 -37.94 -15.10 36.63
CA ALA A 1057 -36.63 -15.60 36.22
C ALA A 1057 -36.62 -17.13 36.02
N GLU A 1058 -37.18 -17.91 36.96
CA GLU A 1058 -37.31 -19.37 36.84
C GLU A 1058 -38.25 -19.77 35.69
N SER A 1059 -39.33 -19.01 35.45
CA SER A 1059 -40.20 -19.20 34.28
C SER A 1059 -39.45 -18.99 32.95
N LEU A 1060 -38.63 -17.94 32.85
CA LEU A 1060 -37.83 -17.62 31.67
C LEU A 1060 -36.75 -18.67 31.37
N ILE A 1061 -36.15 -19.27 32.41
CA ILE A 1061 -35.22 -20.42 32.26
C ILE A 1061 -35.95 -21.66 31.71
N ASN A 1062 -37.23 -21.85 32.05
CA ASN A 1062 -37.99 -23.00 31.56
C ASN A 1062 -38.54 -22.80 30.14
N SER A 1063 -38.62 -21.56 29.64
CA SER A 1063 -39.14 -21.23 28.30
C SER A 1063 -38.06 -20.95 27.24
N MET A 1064 -36.77 -20.87 27.62
CA MET A 1064 -35.68 -20.62 26.67
C MET A 1064 -35.48 -21.80 25.69
N PRO A 1065 -35.15 -21.52 24.41
CA PRO A 1065 -35.09 -22.55 23.36
C PRO A 1065 -33.81 -23.40 23.36
N MET A 1066 -32.82 -23.08 24.20
CA MET A 1066 -31.55 -23.80 24.34
C MET A 1066 -31.34 -24.27 25.78
N GLN A 1067 -30.46 -25.24 26.01
CA GLN A 1067 -30.18 -25.72 27.37
C GLN A 1067 -29.54 -24.61 28.22
N PRO A 1068 -30.03 -24.32 29.45
CA PRO A 1068 -29.44 -23.31 30.31
C PRO A 1068 -28.07 -23.77 30.82
N ASN A 1069 -27.09 -22.86 30.83
CA ASN A 1069 -25.73 -23.15 31.27
C ASN A 1069 -25.50 -22.75 32.75
N VAL A 1070 -24.29 -23.01 33.26
CA VAL A 1070 -23.88 -22.68 34.64
C VAL A 1070 -24.00 -21.18 34.94
N ILE A 1071 -23.82 -20.29 33.95
CA ILE A 1071 -23.93 -18.84 34.12
C ILE A 1071 -25.38 -18.43 34.36
N VAL A 1072 -26.32 -18.96 33.55
CA VAL A 1072 -27.76 -18.69 33.66
C VAL A 1072 -28.31 -19.16 35.01
N TRP A 1073 -28.02 -20.40 35.41
CA TRP A 1073 -28.41 -20.89 36.74
C TRP A 1073 -27.69 -20.13 37.87
N GLY A 1074 -26.43 -19.72 37.65
CA GLY A 1074 -25.66 -18.91 38.59
C GLY A 1074 -26.25 -17.53 38.86
N ALA A 1075 -26.85 -16.89 37.84
CA ALA A 1075 -27.57 -15.62 38.00
C ALA A 1075 -28.81 -15.78 38.91
N LEU A 1076 -29.63 -16.80 38.67
CA LEU A 1076 -30.77 -17.11 39.55
C LEU A 1076 -30.32 -17.46 40.97
N LEU A 1077 -29.21 -18.22 41.11
CA LEU A 1077 -28.61 -18.53 42.41
C LEU A 1077 -28.15 -17.27 43.15
N GLY A 1078 -27.68 -16.25 42.43
CA GLY A 1078 -27.39 -14.91 42.94
C GLY A 1078 -28.62 -14.26 43.57
N GLY A 1079 -29.76 -14.28 42.87
CA GLY A 1079 -31.05 -13.84 43.40
C GLY A 1079 -31.46 -14.60 44.66
N CYS A 1080 -31.42 -15.94 44.63
CA CYS A 1080 -31.72 -16.79 45.80
C CYS A 1080 -30.85 -16.45 47.02
N ARG A 1081 -29.58 -16.08 46.82
CA ARG A 1081 -28.67 -15.61 47.89
C ARG A 1081 -29.08 -14.24 48.46
N ILE A 1082 -29.40 -13.28 47.60
CA ILE A 1082 -29.81 -11.92 48.01
C ILE A 1082 -31.10 -11.97 48.83
N TYR A 1083 -32.11 -12.71 48.34
CA TYR A 1083 -33.44 -12.79 48.94
C TYR A 1083 -33.60 -13.94 49.95
N LYS A 1084 -32.52 -14.70 50.22
CA LYS A 1084 -32.46 -15.83 51.17
C LYS A 1084 -33.47 -16.97 50.86
N ASP A 1085 -33.82 -17.15 49.59
CA ASP A 1085 -34.66 -18.28 49.12
C ASP A 1085 -33.81 -19.55 49.04
N ALA A 1086 -33.66 -20.21 50.18
CA ALA A 1086 -32.84 -21.40 50.31
C ALA A 1086 -33.43 -22.65 49.63
N VAL A 1087 -34.77 -22.74 49.51
CA VAL A 1087 -35.44 -23.90 48.89
C VAL A 1087 -35.27 -23.88 47.37
N ARG A 1088 -35.39 -22.71 46.74
CA ARG A 1088 -35.04 -22.56 45.32
C ARG A 1088 -33.53 -22.66 45.11
N GLY A 1089 -32.74 -22.07 46.00
CA GLY A 1089 -31.28 -22.17 45.96
C GLY A 1089 -30.76 -23.61 45.94
N GLU A 1090 -31.32 -24.51 46.76
CA GLU A 1090 -30.99 -25.94 46.77
C GLU A 1090 -31.27 -26.59 45.39
N ARG A 1091 -32.45 -26.36 44.79
CA ARG A 1091 -32.79 -26.90 43.45
C ARG A 1091 -31.83 -26.40 42.37
N VAL A 1092 -31.53 -25.09 42.39
CA VAL A 1092 -30.65 -24.45 41.39
C VAL A 1092 -29.22 -24.97 41.50
N VAL A 1093 -28.71 -25.23 42.72
CA VAL A 1093 -27.42 -25.90 42.89
C VAL A 1093 -27.40 -27.28 42.24
N TRP A 1094 -28.42 -28.10 42.44
CA TRP A 1094 -28.47 -29.43 41.83
C TRP A 1094 -28.43 -29.35 40.29
N ARG A 1095 -29.14 -28.39 39.68
CA ARG A 1095 -29.02 -28.12 38.23
C ARG A 1095 -27.62 -27.69 37.80
N ILE A 1096 -26.92 -26.88 38.59
CA ILE A 1096 -25.52 -26.52 38.30
C ILE A 1096 -24.61 -27.75 38.40
N LEU A 1097 -24.82 -28.64 39.39
CA LEU A 1097 -24.00 -29.85 39.58
C LEU A 1097 -24.30 -30.96 38.56
N GLU A 1098 -25.49 -30.95 37.94
CA GLU A 1098 -25.79 -31.79 36.77
C GLU A 1098 -24.99 -31.35 35.53
N LEU A 1099 -24.70 -30.05 35.38
CA LEU A 1099 -23.96 -29.47 34.26
C LEU A 1099 -22.44 -29.43 34.49
N ASP A 1100 -22.01 -29.09 35.70
CA ASP A 1100 -20.62 -29.07 36.18
C ASP A 1100 -20.57 -29.71 37.57
N SER A 1101 -20.29 -31.01 37.59
CA SER A 1101 -20.17 -31.82 38.81
C SER A 1101 -19.06 -31.36 39.76
N ASN A 1102 -18.15 -30.48 39.30
CA ASN A 1102 -17.04 -29.94 40.06
C ASN A 1102 -17.21 -28.45 40.41
N HIS A 1103 -18.41 -27.86 40.24
CA HIS A 1103 -18.67 -26.45 40.52
C HIS A 1103 -18.58 -26.10 42.02
N SER A 1104 -17.35 -25.89 42.50
CA SER A 1104 -17.02 -25.65 43.91
C SER A 1104 -17.80 -24.47 44.54
N GLY A 1105 -18.16 -23.45 43.76
CA GLY A 1105 -18.96 -22.32 44.24
C GLY A 1105 -20.38 -22.72 44.67
N SER A 1106 -20.98 -23.69 43.97
CA SER A 1106 -22.32 -24.21 44.30
C SER A 1106 -22.29 -25.12 45.52
N LEU A 1107 -21.25 -25.97 45.65
CA LEU A 1107 -21.05 -26.82 46.83
C LEU A 1107 -20.84 -26.02 48.12
N VAL A 1108 -20.10 -24.89 48.06
CA VAL A 1108 -19.94 -23.97 49.19
C VAL A 1108 -21.29 -23.35 49.60
N TYR A 1109 -22.07 -22.87 48.63
CA TYR A 1109 -23.39 -22.31 48.92
C TYR A 1109 -24.33 -23.36 49.53
N LEU A 1110 -24.36 -24.58 48.99
CA LEU A 1110 -25.18 -25.67 49.51
C LEU A 1110 -24.80 -26.07 50.94
N ALA A 1111 -23.50 -26.15 51.23
CA ALA A 1111 -23.00 -26.41 52.59
C ALA A 1111 -23.42 -25.31 53.58
N ASN A 1112 -23.43 -24.05 53.16
CA ASN A 1112 -23.85 -22.93 54.00
C ASN A 1112 -25.39 -22.89 54.18
N VAL A 1113 -26.16 -23.23 53.13
CA VAL A 1113 -27.63 -23.39 53.22
C VAL A 1113 -27.97 -24.50 54.21
N TYR A 1114 -27.39 -25.68 54.06
CA TYR A 1114 -27.63 -26.81 54.97
C TYR A 1114 -27.20 -26.50 56.42
N ALA A 1115 -26.06 -25.84 56.62
CA ALA A 1115 -25.67 -25.37 57.95
C ALA A 1115 -26.71 -24.40 58.55
N SER A 1116 -27.22 -23.44 57.77
CA SER A 1116 -28.24 -22.48 58.21
C SER A 1116 -29.61 -23.15 58.52
N MET A 1117 -29.88 -24.30 57.92
CA MET A 1117 -31.06 -25.14 58.18
C MET A 1117 -30.85 -26.16 59.32
N GLY A 1118 -29.67 -26.23 59.94
CA GLY A 1118 -29.32 -27.24 60.94
C GLY A 1118 -29.03 -28.65 60.37
N ARG A 1119 -28.98 -28.81 59.04
CA ARG A 1119 -28.67 -30.06 58.34
C ARG A 1119 -27.14 -30.29 58.28
N LEU A 1120 -26.52 -30.50 59.44
CA LEU A 1120 -25.06 -30.55 59.57
C LEU A 1120 -24.40 -31.70 58.79
N ASP A 1121 -25.05 -32.87 58.71
CA ASP A 1121 -24.53 -34.03 57.98
C ASP A 1121 -24.48 -33.79 56.46
N ASP A 1122 -25.52 -33.18 55.90
CA ASP A 1122 -25.57 -32.81 54.48
C ASP A 1122 -24.50 -31.74 54.16
N ALA A 1123 -24.32 -30.76 55.06
CA ALA A 1123 -23.26 -29.76 54.94
C ALA A 1123 -21.84 -30.39 55.00
N ALA A 1124 -21.65 -31.42 55.83
CA ALA A 1124 -20.40 -32.17 55.89
C ALA A 1124 -20.16 -32.98 54.59
N ASN A 1125 -21.19 -33.64 54.06
CA ASN A 1125 -21.12 -34.39 52.80
C ASN A 1125 -20.73 -33.49 51.60
N CYS A 1126 -21.28 -32.27 51.53
CA CYS A 1126 -20.88 -31.27 50.54
C CYS A 1126 -19.37 -30.94 50.62
N ARG A 1127 -18.83 -30.81 51.84
CA ARG A 1127 -17.40 -30.52 52.08
C ARG A 1127 -16.49 -31.71 51.78
N LEU A 1128 -16.95 -32.94 52.01
CA LEU A 1128 -16.23 -34.15 51.61
C LEU A 1128 -16.09 -34.22 50.08
N ARG A 1129 -17.19 -34.05 49.33
CA ARG A 1129 -17.16 -33.96 47.86
C ARG A 1129 -16.19 -32.90 47.33
N MET A 1130 -16.15 -31.73 47.97
CA MET A 1130 -15.18 -30.68 47.60
C MET A 1130 -13.71 -31.11 47.81
N ARG A 1131 -13.43 -31.94 48.82
CA ARG A 1131 -12.08 -32.42 49.16
C ARG A 1131 -11.63 -33.54 48.21
N ASP A 1132 -12.54 -34.48 47.91
CA ASP A 1132 -12.22 -35.67 47.11
C ASP A 1132 -12.04 -35.34 45.61
N ASN A 1133 -12.80 -34.38 45.08
CA ASN A 1133 -12.82 -34.09 43.65
C ASN A 1133 -11.61 -33.27 43.12
N LYS A 1134 -10.63 -32.88 43.96
CA LYS A 1134 -9.48 -32.01 43.58
C LYS A 1134 -9.87 -30.79 42.70
N SER A 1135 -11.04 -30.20 42.97
CA SER A 1135 -11.62 -29.18 42.08
C SER A 1135 -10.70 -27.96 41.91
N MET A 1136 -10.15 -27.77 40.71
CA MET A 1136 -9.36 -26.58 40.39
C MET A 1136 -10.29 -25.37 40.25
N LYS A 1137 -10.36 -24.53 41.29
CA LYS A 1137 -10.90 -23.18 41.13
C LYS A 1137 -9.99 -22.40 40.17
N THR A 1138 -10.59 -21.67 39.24
CA THR A 1138 -9.90 -20.55 38.57
C THR A 1138 -9.40 -19.61 39.66
N PRO A 1139 -8.08 -19.39 39.80
CA PRO A 1139 -7.56 -18.55 40.88
C PRO A 1139 -8.01 -17.11 40.66
N GLY A 1140 -8.42 -16.45 41.75
CA GLY A 1140 -8.71 -15.02 41.71
C GLY A 1140 -7.42 -14.24 41.49
N CYS A 1141 -7.29 -13.59 40.34
CA CYS A 1141 -6.14 -12.79 39.96
C CYS A 1141 -6.54 -11.32 39.84
N SER A 1142 -5.74 -10.43 40.41
CA SER A 1142 -5.88 -8.98 40.26
C SER A 1142 -4.65 -8.38 39.59
N TRP A 1143 -4.87 -7.57 38.56
CA TRP A 1143 -3.82 -6.83 37.88
C TRP A 1143 -3.85 -5.34 38.23
N ILE A 1144 -2.67 -4.73 38.27
CA ILE A 1144 -2.46 -3.29 38.44
C ILE A 1144 -1.30 -2.83 37.56
N GLU A 1145 -1.50 -1.76 36.81
CA GLU A 1145 -0.43 -1.12 36.03
C GLU A 1145 0.26 -0.04 36.87
N ILE A 1146 1.59 -0.10 36.96
CA ILE A 1146 2.43 0.93 37.58
C ILE A 1146 3.68 1.13 36.71
N ASN A 1147 3.98 2.38 36.35
CA ASN A 1147 5.14 2.74 35.52
C ASN A 1147 5.22 1.95 34.20
N ASN A 1148 4.10 1.87 33.46
CA ASN A 1148 3.91 1.10 32.22
C ASN A 1148 4.12 -0.43 32.36
N SER A 1149 4.20 -0.97 33.58
CA SER A 1149 4.33 -2.41 33.85
C SER A 1149 3.10 -2.94 34.56
N VAL A 1150 2.54 -4.04 34.05
CA VAL A 1150 1.41 -4.74 34.65
C VAL A 1150 1.93 -5.76 35.65
N TYR A 1151 1.47 -5.68 36.90
CA TYR A 1151 1.78 -6.61 37.97
C TYR A 1151 0.54 -7.45 38.26
N GLU A 1152 0.71 -8.76 38.39
CA GLU A 1152 -0.35 -9.68 38.78
C GLU A 1152 -0.22 -10.10 40.25
N PHE A 1153 -1.35 -10.32 40.90
CA PHE A 1153 -1.44 -10.75 42.30
C PHE A 1153 -2.46 -11.88 42.43
N PHE A 1154 -2.07 -12.94 43.14
CA PHE A 1154 -2.94 -14.04 43.53
C PHE A 1154 -3.25 -13.98 45.04
N MET A 1155 -4.31 -14.68 45.47
CA MET A 1155 -4.62 -14.78 46.90
C MET A 1155 -3.46 -15.42 47.67
N GLY A 1156 -2.99 -14.76 48.74
CA GLY A 1156 -1.86 -15.25 49.53
C GLY A 1156 -0.50 -15.21 48.82
N ASP A 1157 -0.38 -14.48 47.69
CA ASP A 1157 0.88 -14.43 46.94
C ASP A 1157 2.03 -13.85 47.78
N SER A 1158 3.13 -14.60 47.81
CA SER A 1158 4.39 -14.26 48.48
C SER A 1158 5.58 -14.26 47.52
N THR A 1159 5.36 -14.63 46.25
CA THR A 1159 6.38 -14.72 45.20
C THR A 1159 6.88 -13.36 44.75
N HIS A 1160 6.03 -12.32 44.85
CA HIS A 1160 6.39 -10.96 44.50
C HIS A 1160 7.62 -10.47 45.32
N PRO A 1161 8.68 -9.90 44.70
CA PRO A 1161 9.93 -9.53 45.38
C PRO A 1161 9.80 -8.56 46.57
N GLN A 1162 8.71 -7.79 46.61
CA GLN A 1162 8.40 -6.84 47.68
C GLN A 1162 7.26 -7.31 48.62
N SER A 1163 6.91 -8.60 48.61
CA SER A 1163 5.78 -9.16 49.38
C SER A 1163 5.78 -8.67 50.84
N LEU A 1164 6.89 -8.76 51.56
CA LEU A 1164 7.02 -8.25 52.94
C LEU A 1164 6.50 -6.81 53.14
N ARG A 1165 6.73 -5.91 52.17
CA ARG A 1165 6.28 -4.51 52.22
C ARG A 1165 4.78 -4.39 51.95
N ILE A 1166 4.26 -5.18 51.01
CA ILE A 1166 2.82 -5.27 50.68
C ILE A 1166 2.04 -5.77 51.90
N TYR A 1167 2.45 -6.89 52.51
CA TYR A 1167 1.81 -7.40 53.73
C TYR A 1167 1.93 -6.44 54.92
N SER A 1168 2.99 -5.65 55.01
CA SER A 1168 3.08 -4.59 56.03
C SER A 1168 2.03 -3.50 55.82
N MET A 1169 1.80 -3.07 54.58
CA MET A 1169 0.75 -2.11 54.21
C MET A 1169 -0.66 -2.70 54.46
N ILE A 1170 -0.89 -3.98 54.15
CA ILE A 1170 -2.15 -4.68 54.48
C ILE A 1170 -2.44 -4.62 55.99
N ARG A 1171 -1.45 -4.89 56.85
CA ARG A 1171 -1.63 -4.81 58.31
C ARG A 1171 -1.97 -3.39 58.79
N GLU A 1172 -1.33 -2.37 58.22
CA GLU A 1172 -1.64 -0.97 58.52
C GLU A 1172 -3.07 -0.60 58.09
N LEU A 1173 -3.46 -0.99 56.87
CA LEU A 1173 -4.81 -0.78 56.36
C LEU A 1173 -5.87 -1.52 57.19
N ASN A 1174 -5.63 -2.77 57.58
CA ASN A 1174 -6.53 -3.54 58.45
C ASN A 1174 -6.76 -2.83 59.80
N TRP A 1175 -5.70 -2.29 60.41
CA TRP A 1175 -5.82 -1.52 61.64
C TRP A 1175 -6.66 -0.24 61.43
N LYS A 1176 -6.34 0.56 60.39
CA LYS A 1176 -7.10 1.77 60.05
C LYS A 1176 -8.56 1.47 59.72
N MET A 1177 -8.84 0.39 58.99
CA MET A 1177 -10.20 -0.07 58.67
C MET A 1177 -11.00 -0.45 59.92
N LYS A 1178 -10.40 -1.24 60.84
CA LYS A 1178 -11.05 -1.61 62.12
C LYS A 1178 -11.40 -0.36 62.95
N VAL A 1179 -10.50 0.63 63.01
CA VAL A 1179 -10.76 1.94 63.66
C VAL A 1179 -11.89 2.71 62.95
N ALA A 1180 -11.99 2.64 61.62
CA ALA A 1180 -13.06 3.25 60.83
C ALA A 1180 -14.41 2.48 60.88
N GLY A 1181 -14.51 1.40 61.66
CA GLY A 1181 -15.75 0.64 61.85
C GLY A 1181 -16.00 -0.49 60.84
N TYR A 1182 -15.01 -0.86 60.03
CA TYR A 1182 -15.07 -2.05 59.17
C TYR A 1182 -15.18 -3.33 60.02
N LYS A 1183 -16.04 -4.25 59.58
CA LYS A 1183 -16.15 -5.61 60.12
C LYS A 1183 -16.04 -6.60 58.96
N PRO A 1184 -15.05 -7.51 58.95
CA PRO A 1184 -14.94 -8.54 57.93
C PRO A 1184 -16.18 -9.42 57.86
N LYS A 1185 -16.61 -9.80 56.65
CA LYS A 1185 -17.78 -10.66 56.45
C LYS A 1185 -17.38 -12.15 56.45
N THR A 1186 -17.16 -12.71 57.64
CA THR A 1186 -16.69 -14.10 57.82
C THR A 1186 -17.74 -15.17 57.51
N ASP A 1187 -19.01 -14.80 57.29
CA ASP A 1187 -20.16 -15.66 56.93
C ASP A 1187 -19.94 -16.60 55.72
N LEU A 1188 -18.94 -16.29 54.88
CA LEU A 1188 -18.61 -17.04 53.65
C LEU A 1188 -17.31 -17.86 53.76
N VAL A 1189 -16.64 -17.81 54.92
CA VAL A 1189 -15.36 -18.52 55.17
C VAL A 1189 -15.60 -19.77 56.02
N ILE A 1190 -14.79 -20.82 55.81
CA ILE A 1190 -15.03 -22.17 56.33
C ILE A 1190 -15.18 -22.17 57.87
N HIS A 1191 -16.33 -22.63 58.38
CA HIS A 1191 -16.67 -22.65 59.82
C HIS A 1191 -15.72 -23.47 60.75
N ASN A 1192 -14.70 -24.16 60.22
CA ASN A 1192 -13.78 -25.01 60.99
C ASN A 1192 -12.43 -24.32 61.30
N ILE A 1193 -12.31 -23.07 60.88
CA ILE A 1193 -11.17 -22.16 61.07
C ILE A 1193 -11.60 -21.18 62.18
N ASP A 1194 -10.68 -20.70 63.02
CA ASP A 1194 -11.04 -19.69 64.02
C ASP A 1194 -11.37 -18.33 63.36
N GLU A 1195 -11.99 -17.39 64.08
CA GLU A 1195 -12.37 -16.10 63.45
C GLU A 1195 -11.13 -15.26 63.06
N GLU A 1196 -9.97 -15.49 63.66
CA GLU A 1196 -8.74 -14.74 63.39
C GLU A 1196 -8.09 -15.20 62.07
N GLU A 1197 -7.94 -16.51 61.87
CA GLU A 1197 -7.53 -17.13 60.62
C GLU A 1197 -8.53 -16.86 59.46
N LYS A 1198 -9.83 -16.71 59.74
CA LYS A 1198 -10.82 -16.26 58.74
C LYS A 1198 -10.61 -14.80 58.32
N GLU A 1199 -10.34 -13.91 59.27
CA GLU A 1199 -10.02 -12.51 58.97
C GLU A 1199 -8.71 -12.40 58.18
N ASP A 1200 -7.69 -13.17 58.53
CA ASP A 1200 -6.41 -13.21 57.81
C ASP A 1200 -6.57 -13.73 56.38
N ALA A 1201 -7.36 -14.78 56.15
CA ALA A 1201 -7.71 -15.24 54.80
C ALA A 1201 -8.39 -14.13 53.97
N LEU A 1202 -9.36 -13.42 54.55
CA LEU A 1202 -10.02 -12.29 53.88
C LEU A 1202 -9.07 -11.10 53.63
N SER A 1203 -8.02 -10.93 54.43
CA SER A 1203 -7.04 -9.84 54.27
C SER A 1203 -6.11 -10.04 53.06
N THR A 1204 -5.87 -11.28 52.66
CA THR A 1204 -4.88 -11.68 51.64
C THR A 1204 -5.47 -11.90 50.24
N HIS A 1205 -6.71 -11.44 50.01
CA HIS A 1205 -7.32 -11.42 48.68
C HIS A 1205 -6.51 -10.56 47.68
N SER A 1206 -6.43 -11.01 46.42
CA SER A 1206 -5.63 -10.37 45.37
C SER A 1206 -5.97 -8.88 45.17
N GLU A 1207 -7.25 -8.50 45.32
CA GLU A 1207 -7.73 -7.12 45.23
C GLU A 1207 -7.05 -6.22 46.27
N LYS A 1208 -6.92 -6.71 47.51
CA LYS A 1208 -6.31 -5.98 48.62
C LYS A 1208 -4.79 -5.92 48.43
N LEU A 1209 -4.15 -7.00 47.98
CA LEU A 1209 -2.71 -7.04 47.68
C LEU A 1209 -2.34 -6.05 46.55
N ALA A 1210 -3.07 -6.05 45.44
CA ALA A 1210 -2.90 -5.10 44.34
C ALA A 1210 -3.10 -3.64 44.79
N LEU A 1211 -4.11 -3.38 45.63
CA LEU A 1211 -4.36 -2.05 46.21
C LEU A 1211 -3.22 -1.59 47.13
N ALA A 1212 -2.73 -2.47 48.02
CA ALA A 1212 -1.61 -2.17 48.89
C ALA A 1212 -0.32 -1.91 48.09
N PHE A 1213 -0.06 -2.68 47.05
CA PHE A 1213 1.05 -2.44 46.11
C PHE A 1213 0.91 -1.10 45.39
N GLY A 1214 -0.29 -0.75 44.92
CA GLY A 1214 -0.62 0.55 44.34
C GLY A 1214 -0.36 1.72 45.28
N LEU A 1215 -0.79 1.62 46.54
CA LEU A 1215 -0.57 2.64 47.57
C LEU A 1215 0.92 2.85 47.90
N ILE A 1216 1.73 1.79 47.84
CA ILE A 1216 3.19 1.88 48.08
C ILE A 1216 3.94 2.61 46.95
N HIS A 1217 3.46 2.51 45.70
CA HIS A 1217 4.19 2.97 44.52
C HIS A 1217 3.58 4.17 43.79
N THR A 1218 2.44 4.71 44.27
CA THR A 1218 1.79 5.89 43.68
C THR A 1218 1.68 7.04 44.66
N SER A 1219 1.95 8.27 44.18
CA SER A 1219 1.85 9.51 44.94
C SER A 1219 0.44 9.78 45.47
N GLU A 1220 0.33 10.53 46.56
CA GLU A 1220 -0.95 10.95 47.14
C GLU A 1220 -1.82 11.68 46.09
N GLY A 1221 -3.13 11.42 46.14
CA GLY A 1221 -4.10 11.88 45.13
C GLY A 1221 -4.17 11.08 43.83
N THR A 1222 -3.24 10.15 43.55
CA THR A 1222 -3.28 9.35 42.31
C THR A 1222 -4.38 8.29 42.35
N THR A 1223 -5.28 8.29 41.34
CA THR A 1223 -6.32 7.25 41.17
C THR A 1223 -5.69 5.87 40.94
N ILE A 1224 -6.00 4.91 41.80
CA ILE A 1224 -5.52 3.52 41.69
C ILE A 1224 -6.50 2.72 40.82
N ARG A 1225 -6.01 2.01 39.81
CA ARG A 1225 -6.80 1.16 38.90
C ARG A 1225 -6.45 -0.31 39.10
N ILE A 1226 -7.45 -1.16 39.30
CA ILE A 1226 -7.28 -2.60 39.50
C ILE A 1226 -8.27 -3.33 38.58
N VAL A 1227 -7.79 -4.36 37.89
CA VAL A 1227 -8.64 -5.30 37.13
C VAL A 1227 -8.70 -6.63 37.87
N LYS A 1228 -9.88 -7.24 37.95
CA LYS A 1228 -10.13 -8.56 38.53
C LYS A 1228 -10.72 -9.50 37.47
N ASN A 1229 -10.18 -10.71 37.33
CA ASN A 1229 -10.70 -11.73 36.41
C ASN A 1229 -12.08 -12.30 36.81
N LEU A 1230 -12.34 -12.33 38.12
CA LEU A 1230 -13.62 -12.74 38.71
C LEU A 1230 -14.43 -11.52 39.15
N ARG A 1231 -15.65 -11.77 39.63
CA ARG A 1231 -16.43 -10.77 40.35
C ARG A 1231 -15.81 -10.49 41.72
N VAL A 1232 -15.71 -9.22 42.12
CA VAL A 1232 -15.20 -8.83 43.45
C VAL A 1232 -16.11 -9.41 44.54
N CYS A 1233 -15.56 -9.83 45.68
CA CYS A 1233 -16.39 -10.34 46.78
C CYS A 1233 -16.94 -9.21 47.67
N ASN A 1234 -18.08 -9.44 48.33
CA ASN A 1234 -18.75 -8.44 49.17
C ASN A 1234 -17.82 -7.84 50.25
N ASP A 1235 -16.92 -8.64 50.81
CA ASP A 1235 -15.94 -8.19 51.80
C ASP A 1235 -14.91 -7.23 51.19
N CYS A 1236 -14.33 -7.57 50.02
CA CYS A 1236 -13.40 -6.68 49.32
C CYS A 1236 -14.09 -5.40 48.85
N HIS A 1237 -15.34 -5.47 48.39
CA HIS A 1237 -16.11 -4.28 48.00
C HIS A 1237 -16.26 -3.29 49.18
N ASP A 1238 -16.66 -3.77 50.37
CA ASP A 1238 -16.82 -2.92 51.54
C ASP A 1238 -15.48 -2.47 52.15
N ALA A 1239 -14.45 -3.32 52.09
CA ALA A 1239 -13.09 -2.94 52.50
C ALA A 1239 -12.55 -1.81 51.62
N ILE A 1240 -12.61 -1.94 50.28
CA ILE A 1240 -12.09 -0.94 49.34
C ILE A 1240 -12.89 0.36 49.43
N LYS A 1241 -14.21 0.28 49.64
CA LYS A 1241 -15.07 1.42 49.97
C LYS A 1241 -14.51 2.18 51.19
N ILE A 1242 -14.24 1.50 52.30
CA ILE A 1242 -13.69 2.13 53.51
C ILE A 1242 -12.24 2.62 53.30
N ILE A 1243 -11.40 1.88 52.58
CA ILE A 1243 -10.03 2.29 52.25
C ILE A 1243 -10.04 3.59 51.44
N SER A 1244 -10.92 3.75 50.43
CA SER A 1244 -11.01 4.99 49.63
C SER A 1244 -11.20 6.24 50.49
N LYS A 1245 -11.94 6.12 51.61
CA LYS A 1245 -12.14 7.18 52.60
C LYS A 1245 -10.94 7.39 53.52
N ILE A 1246 -10.22 6.32 53.87
CA ILE A 1246 -9.04 6.36 54.75
C ILE A 1246 -7.83 6.98 54.03
N VAL A 1247 -7.66 6.69 52.73
CA VAL A 1247 -6.50 7.16 51.95
C VAL A 1247 -6.79 8.43 51.16
N GLU A 1248 -8.04 8.90 51.15
CA GLU A 1248 -8.52 10.07 50.40
C GLU A 1248 -8.17 10.01 48.90
N ARG A 1249 -8.29 8.82 48.29
CA ARG A 1249 -8.06 8.59 46.85
C ARG A 1249 -9.24 7.88 46.21
N GLU A 1250 -9.47 8.19 44.93
CA GLU A 1250 -10.32 7.36 44.08
C GLU A 1250 -9.63 6.02 43.80
N ILE A 1251 -10.38 4.92 43.97
CA ILE A 1251 -9.94 3.57 43.61
C ILE A 1251 -10.96 3.03 42.61
N VAL A 1252 -10.49 2.66 41.42
CA VAL A 1252 -11.33 2.11 40.36
C VAL A 1252 -11.03 0.62 40.24
N VAL A 1253 -12.02 -0.23 40.51
CA VAL A 1253 -11.91 -1.68 40.34
C VAL A 1253 -12.84 -2.13 39.24
N ARG A 1254 -12.27 -2.68 38.15
CA ARG A 1254 -13.06 -3.35 37.11
C ARG A 1254 -13.11 -4.84 37.43
N ASP A 1255 -14.32 -5.36 37.62
CA ASP A 1255 -14.57 -6.80 37.70
C ASP A 1255 -15.08 -7.34 36.35
N ARG A 1256 -15.34 -8.65 36.27
CA ARG A 1256 -15.84 -9.29 35.02
C ARG A 1256 -17.13 -8.67 34.46
N SER A 1257 -17.89 -7.93 35.26
CA SER A 1257 -19.23 -7.42 34.93
C SER A 1257 -19.35 -5.90 34.88
N ARG A 1258 -18.60 -5.15 35.70
CA ARG A 1258 -18.72 -3.68 35.80
C ARG A 1258 -17.48 -2.99 36.37
N PHE A 1259 -17.48 -1.67 36.27
CA PHE A 1259 -16.62 -0.78 37.05
C PHE A 1259 -17.25 -0.42 38.40
N HIS A 1260 -16.41 -0.46 39.43
CA HIS A 1260 -16.69 0.05 40.77
C HIS A 1260 -15.75 1.23 41.03
N HIS A 1261 -16.28 2.45 41.02
CA HIS A 1261 -15.54 3.66 41.39
C HIS A 1261 -15.76 3.93 42.87
N PHE A 1262 -14.74 3.67 43.69
CA PHE A 1262 -14.75 3.93 45.12
C PHE A 1262 -14.17 5.30 45.41
N LYS A 1263 -14.97 6.18 46.02
CA LYS A 1263 -14.57 7.53 46.40
C LYS A 1263 -15.34 7.96 47.66
N ASP A 1264 -14.64 8.61 48.60
CA ASP A 1264 -15.21 9.18 49.83
C ASP A 1264 -16.07 8.21 50.67
N GLY A 1265 -15.78 6.90 50.60
CA GLY A 1265 -16.57 5.88 51.29
C GLY A 1265 -17.85 5.44 50.57
N LYS A 1266 -18.00 5.73 49.28
CA LYS A 1266 -19.11 5.30 48.42
C LYS A 1266 -18.58 4.55 47.19
N CYS A 1267 -19.45 3.77 46.55
CA CYS A 1267 -19.18 3.10 45.27
C CYS A 1267 -20.20 3.56 44.22
N SER A 1268 -19.78 3.72 42.95
CA SER A 1268 -20.67 4.03 41.82
C SER A 1268 -21.84 3.06 41.62
N CYS A 1269 -21.75 1.83 42.15
CA CYS A 1269 -22.84 0.86 42.08
C CYS A 1269 -24.01 1.14 43.05
N ASN A 1270 -23.88 2.10 43.97
CA ASN A 1270 -24.87 2.37 45.04
C ASN A 1270 -25.27 1.11 45.86
N ASP A 1271 -24.34 0.16 46.02
CA ASP A 1271 -24.56 -1.15 46.63
C ASP A 1271 -25.61 -2.05 45.92
N TYR A 1272 -26.00 -1.68 44.69
CA TYR A 1272 -26.78 -2.50 43.76
C TYR A 1272 -25.87 -3.03 42.64
N TRP A 1273 -25.31 -4.22 42.85
CA TRP A 1273 -24.37 -4.85 41.90
C TRP A 1273 -24.50 -6.37 41.88
#